data_AF-A0A370TF87-F1
#
_entry.id   AF-A0A370TF87-F1
#
_cell.length_a   1.000
_cell.length_b   1.000
_cell.length_c   1.000
_cell.angle_alpha   90.00
_cell.angle_beta   90.00
_cell.angle_gamma   90.00
#
_symmetry.space_group_name_H-M   'P 1'
#
loop_
_entity.id
_entity.type
_entity.pdbx_description
1 polymer ?
#
loop_
_entity_poly.entity_id
_entity_poly.type
_entity_poly.pdbx_seq_one_letter_code
_entity_poly.pdbx_strand_id
1 'polypeptide(L)'
;MGVFWNAFVPGTQLLYGLPEYKLRRFVNVGRNQDNVSTDLLTLGAVSSTDEWNSTETRALFQRRSISDGVNLRILPLGDSITWGTGSSDGNSYRWRLMNLLVGNTVTYIGSQRSGTMVNNNNEGHSGAVIAEIEGFSENSLPLRPNIVLVLAGTNDINKPSDPAGAPDRLASLIDKIIAACPDAAILVGQITPINDTDKNAAAQTYNAAIPDVVAARANAGSKVLVVDMNTPLNIAKDLSDGLHPNDRGYSQMASIWYSGIQQAAEKGWIGEPIPSPIGNHNHTCVTYLTWDSKFGTIATGVGSGDAPFVSGWQPAGELATGNVGFNNWLPVIVTQGAGVRLADMNGDGRDDYLWVHPNTGALTLYLNGGYSADGGVNWIFKGQIATGVGDGPGVMFADINGDGRDDYLWVASTGEVTAYLNGGEQAGGGWLWTPLGQIASGGTGATRATTRFADIDGDGRADYFVVGPGGSLNAWINLGLSDRPDWYPLGIIADGIGDAAGVFLYDLNNDGLADYIWLAKDGAATVYINNRGPSKGLAPTWVNAGIIATGVGSPRDEIIFGDLNGDGKKDYVQIDPGTGALKVWFNTGSGGTYVVGDGTRFADMDGDGFDDYLAISPNGAIELWLNHGYDTSSQKWIWEAQGQIATGVSARKNIRLADLDGDGLADYLVVDEKSGAVVFWHNGGKQTDGTWSWTNMGQVATGVGAGVGVEFADIDGDGKADYLWIAENGAVTAFLNGGSGSSGWVWTSQGVIATGVGAARQDIKFADLNGDGLADYLWVNRLDGSVSEWQNIGTKDNWQWAPQGQIATGVGSNGLSIQFAVLNGNGRADYLNVAPSSGAVTQWANECFGSRRVDTQHAWVAAVTNWKAKFSSGGHRFPQEVSNFFHGPDKLRCGEVADHTGCEQNVVCSSVNHPAGMFILNSFVQIHQMNTNFYDAIFRAEADLAALMGGFSSTFAPIKKKPDITKLILDFASLGYGLLAAPVWNIALKELDYFAKNPNNLATLKDETNNLVSFAMVFSKDLSIGGVTLNVNDSLESAMANLIKYWVETTAAVNGKIFDGSADSIEQLTRLIADGRVMGNVLRPNDREIQKYIKQGIYAWLIPKAWGLSNEGFYPFILDSGEQCTGENPLPKLPKYLSDETAEKTSVCYEGHVYYFVSASGKHRTCSTGPGGIVICVANKFTALPGMEALDRGTYGEVRKADLVAGALAGYHANGNKNGWPTADPGQHTTVSDLYDTGIHSPGVVMIPICDPELVVLNWSNGDTTAPGYPCQV
;
A
#
# COMPACT_ATOMS: atom_id res chain seq x y z
N MET A 1 33.72 -22.52 -58.57
CA MET A 1 33.88 -23.86 -57.97
C MET A 1 32.78 -24.02 -56.94
N GLY A 2 31.93 -25.06 -56.89
CA GLY A 2 31.63 -26.12 -57.87
C GLY A 2 30.91 -27.32 -57.21
N VAL A 3 29.80 -27.82 -57.82
CA VAL A 3 29.12 -29.15 -57.70
C VAL A 3 28.85 -29.74 -56.28
N PHE A 4 27.68 -30.28 -55.89
CA PHE A 4 26.44 -30.76 -56.54
C PHE A 4 25.18 -30.17 -55.80
N TRP A 5 23.89 -30.31 -56.14
CA TRP A 5 23.07 -31.13 -57.07
C TRP A 5 22.47 -32.49 -56.60
N ASN A 6 21.21 -32.73 -57.03
CA ASN A 6 20.32 -33.91 -56.93
C ASN A 6 19.66 -34.27 -55.58
N ALA A 7 18.43 -34.82 -55.52
CA ALA A 7 17.23 -34.79 -56.42
C ALA A 7 16.06 -35.58 -55.77
N PHE A 8 14.79 -35.19 -55.99
CA PHE A 8 13.71 -36.00 -56.62
C PHE A 8 12.29 -35.38 -56.47
N VAL A 9 11.45 -35.54 -57.51
CA VAL A 9 10.01 -35.20 -57.54
C VAL A 9 9.31 -36.23 -58.45
N PRO A 10 8.22 -36.90 -57.98
CA PRO A 10 6.88 -36.75 -58.60
C PRO A 10 5.75 -36.78 -57.54
N GLY A 11 4.47 -36.49 -57.83
CA GLY A 11 3.82 -36.03 -59.06
C GLY A 11 2.29 -35.99 -58.93
N THR A 12 1.63 -35.19 -59.77
CA THR A 12 0.16 -35.00 -59.99
C THR A 12 -0.72 -36.28 -59.95
N GLN A 13 -2.06 -36.28 -59.77
CA GLN A 13 -3.09 -35.55 -60.57
C GLN A 13 -4.57 -35.91 -60.16
N LEU A 14 -5.60 -35.15 -60.64
CA LEU A 14 -7.06 -35.49 -60.77
C LEU A 14 -7.95 -35.55 -59.48
N LEU A 15 -9.29 -35.31 -59.44
CA LEU A 15 -10.29 -34.71 -60.38
C LEU A 15 -11.67 -34.33 -59.72
N TYR A 16 -12.42 -33.45 -60.41
CA TYR A 16 -13.91 -33.22 -60.44
C TYR A 16 -14.80 -32.96 -59.20
N GLY A 17 -15.71 -31.97 -59.33
CA GLY A 17 -16.93 -31.84 -58.50
C GLY A 17 -17.68 -30.49 -58.59
N LEU A 18 -18.59 -30.31 -59.58
CA LEU A 18 -19.57 -29.20 -59.67
C LEU A 18 -20.95 -29.77 -60.05
N PRO A 19 -22.09 -29.17 -59.62
CA PRO A 19 -22.76 -28.19 -60.50
C PRO A 19 -23.55 -27.04 -59.82
N GLU A 20 -23.55 -25.85 -60.48
CA GLU A 20 -24.66 -24.89 -60.77
C GLU A 20 -25.74 -24.50 -59.70
N TYR A 21 -26.41 -23.33 -59.68
CA TYR A 21 -27.17 -22.67 -60.76
C TYR A 21 -27.51 -21.16 -60.46
N LYS A 22 -27.14 -20.24 -61.38
CA LYS A 22 -27.81 -18.98 -61.90
C LYS A 22 -28.63 -18.05 -60.92
N LEU A 23 -28.61 -16.71 -61.01
CA LEU A 23 -29.07 -15.86 -62.15
C LEU A 23 -28.68 -14.34 -62.02
N ARG A 24 -28.23 -13.71 -63.14
CA ARG A 24 -28.57 -12.35 -63.71
C ARG A 24 -28.57 -11.07 -62.80
N ARG A 25 -28.23 -9.83 -63.24
CA ARG A 25 -27.94 -9.20 -64.58
C ARG A 25 -27.28 -7.79 -64.44
N PHE A 26 -26.37 -7.41 -65.35
CA PHE A 26 -26.19 -6.12 -66.10
C PHE A 26 -27.03 -4.87 -65.66
N VAL A 27 -26.59 -3.59 -65.62
CA VAL A 27 -25.79 -2.65 -66.49
C VAL A 27 -25.37 -1.42 -65.60
N ASN A 28 -24.36 -0.52 -65.76
CA ASN A 28 -23.10 -0.29 -66.52
C ASN A 28 -22.98 1.16 -67.11
N VAL A 29 -21.76 1.73 -67.20
CA VAL A 29 -21.29 3.02 -67.81
C VAL A 29 -21.49 4.34 -67.02
N GLY A 30 -20.38 5.10 -66.83
CA GLY A 30 -20.39 6.54 -66.51
C GLY A 30 -19.00 7.12 -66.09
N ARG A 31 -18.37 7.98 -66.90
CA ARG A 31 -17.16 8.76 -66.56
C ARG A 31 -17.48 10.24 -66.41
N ASN A 32 -16.83 10.94 -65.48
CA ASN A 32 -16.01 12.14 -65.75
C ASN A 32 -15.27 12.61 -64.48
N GLN A 33 -14.27 13.47 -64.65
CA GLN A 33 -13.57 14.20 -63.59
C GLN A 33 -14.12 15.64 -63.52
N ASP A 34 -14.15 16.26 -62.32
CA ASP A 34 -13.37 17.47 -61.99
C ASP A 34 -13.80 18.13 -60.65
N ASN A 35 -12.81 18.37 -59.79
CA ASN A 35 -12.64 19.42 -58.77
C ASN A 35 -13.76 19.87 -57.79
N VAL A 36 -13.41 19.69 -56.49
CA VAL A 36 -13.47 20.66 -55.36
C VAL A 36 -14.80 20.88 -54.59
N SER A 37 -14.75 20.59 -53.27
CA SER A 37 -15.59 21.00 -52.10
C SER A 37 -17.12 21.09 -52.26
N THR A 38 -17.95 20.48 -51.41
CA THR A 38 -18.05 20.77 -49.95
C THR A 38 -18.79 19.66 -49.16
N ASP A 39 -18.46 19.56 -47.87
CA ASP A 39 -19.32 19.24 -46.70
C ASP A 39 -20.06 17.89 -46.49
N LEU A 40 -19.96 17.46 -45.23
CA LEU A 40 -20.94 16.81 -44.35
C LEU A 40 -21.45 15.36 -44.61
N LEU A 41 -21.10 14.51 -43.63
CA LEU A 41 -21.91 13.44 -43.01
C LEU A 41 -22.69 12.47 -43.91
N THR A 42 -22.21 11.22 -44.01
CA THR A 42 -23.07 10.06 -43.77
C THR A 42 -22.27 8.82 -43.33
N LEU A 43 -22.45 8.38 -42.09
CA LEU A 43 -22.02 7.05 -41.65
C LEU A 43 -23.08 6.03 -42.08
N GLY A 44 -22.82 5.33 -43.18
CA GLY A 44 -23.64 4.22 -43.68
C GLY A 44 -22.83 2.93 -43.72
N ALA A 45 -23.27 1.89 -43.01
CA ALA A 45 -22.55 0.64 -42.90
C ALA A 45 -22.72 -0.24 -44.17
N VAL A 46 -21.60 -0.75 -44.70
CA VAL A 46 -21.59 -1.87 -45.66
C VAL A 46 -20.51 -2.87 -45.25
N SER A 47 -20.85 -4.15 -45.38
CA SER A 47 -20.13 -5.30 -44.86
C SER A 47 -19.09 -5.90 -45.82
N SER A 48 -18.18 -6.68 -45.23
CA SER A 48 -17.61 -7.93 -45.78
C SER A 48 -16.79 -7.92 -47.09
N THR A 49 -15.48 -8.17 -46.92
CA THR A 49 -14.61 -9.10 -47.68
C THR A 49 -14.20 -8.82 -49.13
N ASP A 50 -12.95 -9.21 -49.42
CA ASP A 50 -12.32 -9.48 -50.72
C ASP A 50 -12.05 -8.33 -51.71
N GLU A 51 -11.04 -7.49 -51.40
CA GLU A 51 -10.03 -7.08 -52.41
C GLU A 51 -8.71 -6.53 -51.79
N TRP A 52 -7.86 -7.41 -51.22
CA TRP A 52 -6.51 -7.04 -50.73
C TRP A 52 -5.46 -8.12 -51.06
N ASN A 53 -5.13 -8.30 -52.34
CA ASN A 53 -4.17 -9.31 -52.78
C ASN A 53 -3.13 -8.81 -53.81
N SER A 54 -2.65 -7.57 -53.62
CA SER A 54 -1.45 -7.05 -54.28
C SER A 54 -0.20 -7.35 -53.44
N THR A 55 0.95 -7.54 -54.10
CA THR A 55 2.19 -7.97 -53.43
C THR A 55 2.82 -6.86 -52.56
N GLU A 56 2.48 -5.59 -52.81
CA GLU A 56 3.01 -4.44 -52.06
C GLU A 56 2.49 -4.40 -50.62
N THR A 57 1.23 -4.77 -50.37
CA THR A 57 0.63 -4.74 -49.01
C THR A 57 1.32 -5.69 -48.03
N ARG A 58 2.03 -6.72 -48.53
CA ARG A 58 2.82 -7.65 -47.71
C ARG A 58 4.14 -7.06 -47.18
N ALA A 59 4.56 -5.88 -47.64
CA ALA A 59 5.80 -5.25 -47.19
C ALA A 59 5.63 -4.32 -45.96
N LEU A 60 4.40 -3.95 -45.58
CA LEU A 60 4.13 -2.82 -44.69
C LEU A 60 3.80 -3.16 -43.22
N PHE A 61 3.66 -4.44 -42.86
CA PHE A 61 3.14 -4.85 -41.53
C PHE A 61 4.06 -5.80 -40.73
N GLN A 62 5.37 -5.67 -40.91
CA GLN A 62 6.28 -5.85 -39.77
C GLN A 62 6.43 -4.48 -39.09
N ARG A 63 6.11 -4.36 -37.80
CA ARG A 63 6.61 -3.24 -36.99
C ARG A 63 8.12 -3.42 -36.86
N ARG A 64 8.87 -2.78 -37.77
CA ARG A 64 10.32 -2.65 -37.62
C ARG A 64 10.62 -1.83 -36.39
N SER A 65 11.79 -2.09 -35.81
CA SER A 65 12.44 -1.16 -34.91
C SER A 65 12.65 0.20 -35.59
N ILE A 66 12.50 1.29 -34.82
CA ILE A 66 12.80 2.65 -35.27
C ILE A 66 14.30 2.73 -35.57
N SER A 67 14.67 3.22 -36.75
CA SER A 67 16.07 3.28 -37.24
C SER A 67 16.86 1.99 -36.95
N ASP A 68 16.31 0.83 -37.34
CA ASP A 68 16.89 -0.50 -37.21
C ASP A 68 17.24 -0.99 -35.79
N GLY A 69 16.81 -0.27 -34.73
CA GLY A 69 16.93 -0.74 -33.32
C GLY A 69 17.79 0.11 -32.41
N VAL A 70 18.23 1.29 -32.86
CA VAL A 70 18.99 2.24 -32.04
C VAL A 70 18.30 2.56 -30.72
N ASN A 71 19.08 2.85 -29.68
CA ASN A 71 18.52 3.23 -28.39
C ASN A 71 17.84 4.61 -28.51
N LEU A 72 16.70 4.81 -27.85
CA LEU A 72 15.94 6.06 -27.91
C LEU A 72 16.02 6.76 -26.55
N ARG A 73 16.84 7.81 -26.46
CA ARG A 73 16.88 8.73 -25.33
C ARG A 73 15.93 9.89 -25.65
N ILE A 74 14.70 9.77 -25.15
CA ILE A 74 13.58 10.65 -25.49
C ILE A 74 13.40 11.68 -24.38
N LEU A 75 13.36 12.97 -24.73
CA LEU A 75 12.99 14.07 -23.83
C LEU A 75 11.54 14.51 -24.10
N PRO A 76 10.56 14.15 -23.26
CA PRO A 76 9.22 14.71 -23.30
C PRO A 76 9.23 16.07 -22.61
N LEU A 77 9.02 17.16 -23.34
CA LEU A 77 9.18 18.54 -22.87
C LEU A 77 7.86 19.30 -23.05
N GLY A 78 7.34 19.91 -21.98
CA GLY A 78 6.04 20.59 -22.05
C GLY A 78 5.47 21.04 -20.71
N ASP A 79 4.15 20.99 -20.60
CA ASP A 79 3.39 21.45 -19.43
C ASP A 79 2.74 20.28 -18.64
N SER A 80 1.63 20.55 -17.93
CA SER A 80 0.86 19.56 -17.16
C SER A 80 0.35 18.38 -18.01
N ILE A 81 0.24 18.53 -19.33
CA ILE A 81 -0.13 17.45 -20.25
C ILE A 81 1.06 16.50 -20.50
N THR A 82 2.29 17.01 -20.49
CA THR A 82 3.51 16.17 -20.54
C THR A 82 3.77 15.51 -19.17
N TRP A 83 3.50 16.22 -18.08
CA TRP A 83 3.50 15.67 -16.72
C TRP A 83 2.55 14.47 -16.61
N GLY A 84 1.31 14.60 -17.12
CA GLY A 84 0.32 13.52 -17.17
C GLY A 84 -0.93 13.73 -16.31
N THR A 85 -1.18 14.97 -15.89
CA THR A 85 -2.42 15.36 -15.20
C THR A 85 -3.65 14.87 -15.99
N GLY A 86 -4.64 14.31 -15.31
CA GLY A 86 -5.83 13.74 -15.94
C GLY A 86 -5.74 12.27 -16.38
N SER A 87 -4.54 11.68 -16.43
CA SER A 87 -4.33 10.22 -16.58
C SER A 87 -4.56 9.54 -15.24
N SER A 88 -5.31 8.43 -15.17
CA SER A 88 -5.58 7.74 -13.88
C SER A 88 -4.33 7.13 -13.23
N ASP A 89 -3.31 6.89 -14.04
CA ASP A 89 -2.00 6.36 -13.67
C ASP A 89 -0.89 7.43 -13.61
N GLY A 90 -1.23 8.70 -13.86
CA GLY A 90 -0.29 9.83 -13.98
C GLY A 90 0.73 9.74 -15.13
N ASN A 91 0.69 8.70 -15.97
CA ASN A 91 1.78 8.38 -16.91
C ASN A 91 1.77 9.19 -18.21
N SER A 92 0.82 10.11 -18.40
CA SER A 92 0.59 10.85 -19.65
C SER A 92 0.45 9.91 -20.88
N TYR A 93 0.93 10.35 -22.04
CA TYR A 93 1.17 9.52 -23.21
C TYR A 93 2.39 8.58 -23.06
N ARG A 94 3.31 8.82 -22.11
CA ARG A 94 4.65 8.22 -22.07
C ARG A 94 4.65 6.68 -21.95
N TRP A 95 3.87 6.08 -21.04
CA TRP A 95 3.75 4.61 -20.94
C TRP A 95 3.18 3.98 -22.22
N ARG A 96 2.15 4.62 -22.76
CA ARG A 96 1.43 4.17 -23.97
C ARG A 96 2.32 4.28 -25.22
N LEU A 97 3.17 5.31 -25.29
CA LEU A 97 4.17 5.52 -26.35
C LEU A 97 5.34 4.54 -26.25
N MET A 98 5.82 4.24 -25.04
CA MET A 98 6.85 3.22 -24.81
C MET A 98 6.37 1.85 -25.32
N ASN A 99 5.10 1.50 -25.06
CA ASN A 99 4.45 0.31 -25.60
C ASN A 99 4.19 0.32 -27.12
N LEU A 100 4.45 1.42 -27.84
CA LEU A 100 4.49 1.44 -29.30
C LEU A 100 5.92 1.27 -29.84
N LEU A 101 6.91 1.70 -29.05
CA LEU A 101 8.33 1.74 -29.38
C LEU A 101 9.13 0.48 -28.99
N VAL A 102 8.49 -0.61 -28.56
CA VAL A 102 9.13 -1.84 -28.04
C VAL A 102 10.12 -2.56 -28.99
N GLY A 103 10.29 -2.10 -30.23
CA GLY A 103 11.39 -2.52 -31.10
C GLY A 103 12.74 -1.87 -30.77
N ASN A 104 12.77 -0.99 -29.78
CA ASN A 104 13.94 -0.21 -29.37
C ASN A 104 14.04 -0.19 -27.83
N THR A 105 15.25 -0.05 -27.30
CA THR A 105 15.44 0.41 -25.92
C THR A 105 14.93 1.84 -25.81
N VAL A 106 14.06 2.14 -24.85
CA VAL A 106 13.53 3.51 -24.62
C VAL A 106 13.91 3.97 -23.22
N THR A 107 14.65 5.07 -23.15
CA THR A 107 14.92 5.81 -21.92
C THR A 107 14.25 7.16 -22.05
N TYR A 108 13.24 7.44 -21.21
CA TYR A 108 12.79 8.82 -21.05
C TYR A 108 13.79 9.56 -20.15
N ILE A 109 14.02 10.83 -20.46
CA ILE A 109 14.83 11.76 -19.67
C ILE A 109 14.06 13.05 -19.44
N GLY A 110 14.50 13.85 -18.47
CA GLY A 110 13.75 14.98 -17.93
C GLY A 110 13.99 15.12 -16.43
N SER A 111 13.98 16.35 -15.88
CA SER A 111 14.24 16.59 -14.46
C SER A 111 13.02 16.35 -13.55
N GLN A 112 11.88 15.96 -14.12
CA GLN A 112 10.63 15.66 -13.42
C GLN A 112 10.27 14.18 -13.51
N ARG A 113 9.76 13.60 -12.42
CA ARG A 113 9.16 12.25 -12.42
C ARG A 113 7.67 12.32 -12.08
N SER A 114 6.85 11.66 -12.90
CA SER A 114 5.40 11.66 -12.71
C SER A 114 4.72 10.44 -13.35
N GLY A 115 3.87 9.78 -12.57
CA GLY A 115 3.14 8.56 -12.95
C GLY A 115 3.74 7.26 -12.42
N THR A 116 2.94 6.19 -12.44
CA THR A 116 3.25 4.85 -11.89
C THR A 116 4.21 4.00 -12.73
N MET A 117 4.58 4.44 -13.95
CA MET A 117 5.53 3.72 -14.79
C MET A 117 6.96 3.86 -14.26
N VAL A 118 7.79 2.82 -14.35
CA VAL A 118 9.15 2.90 -13.80
C VAL A 118 10.10 3.79 -14.64
N ASN A 119 9.73 4.08 -15.89
CA ASN A 119 10.42 4.99 -16.80
C ASN A 119 9.69 6.35 -16.86
N ASN A 120 9.40 6.95 -15.70
CA ASN A 120 8.52 8.12 -15.54
C ASN A 120 9.23 9.50 -15.62
N ASN A 121 10.49 9.55 -16.07
CA ASN A 121 11.16 10.81 -16.38
C ASN A 121 10.38 11.64 -17.43
N ASN A 122 10.39 12.96 -17.28
CA ASN A 122 9.89 13.95 -18.24
C ASN A 122 10.33 15.38 -17.85
N GLU A 123 10.07 16.34 -18.72
CA GLU A 123 10.28 17.78 -18.47
C GLU A 123 8.93 18.51 -18.70
N GLY A 124 7.88 17.99 -18.09
CA GLY A 124 6.52 18.53 -18.12
C GLY A 124 6.22 19.37 -16.88
N HIS A 125 6.02 20.67 -17.03
CA HIS A 125 5.87 21.59 -15.88
C HIS A 125 4.45 22.10 -15.71
N SER A 126 3.79 21.69 -14.62
CA SER A 126 2.37 21.92 -14.42
C SER A 126 2.01 23.41 -14.28
N GLY A 127 1.40 23.97 -15.32
CA GLY A 127 0.98 25.37 -15.38
C GLY A 127 1.97 26.32 -16.07
N ALA A 128 3.15 25.83 -16.49
CA ALA A 128 4.21 26.65 -17.09
C ALA A 128 3.89 27.17 -18.50
N VAL A 129 4.33 28.39 -18.81
CA VAL A 129 4.31 28.98 -20.16
C VAL A 129 5.59 28.64 -20.95
N ILE A 130 5.59 28.86 -22.26
CA ILE A 130 6.71 28.46 -23.15
C ILE A 130 8.07 29.01 -22.66
N ALA A 131 8.13 30.25 -22.16
CA ALA A 131 9.37 30.85 -21.65
C ALA A 131 9.91 30.18 -20.37
N GLU A 132 9.04 29.60 -19.55
CA GLU A 132 9.42 28.85 -18.35
C GLU A 132 9.89 27.45 -18.74
N ILE A 133 9.19 26.80 -19.68
CA ILE A 133 9.60 25.52 -20.30
C ILE A 133 10.96 25.66 -21.00
N GLU A 134 11.24 26.81 -21.61
CA GLU A 134 12.56 27.15 -22.16
C GLU A 134 13.64 27.26 -21.08
N GLY A 135 13.32 27.78 -19.90
CA GLY A 135 14.18 27.70 -18.72
C GLY A 135 14.44 26.25 -18.29
N PHE A 136 13.39 25.49 -17.98
CA PHE A 136 13.48 24.11 -17.49
C PHE A 136 14.21 23.16 -18.46
N SER A 137 14.16 23.43 -19.77
CA SER A 137 14.90 22.65 -20.77
C SER A 137 16.43 22.64 -20.55
N GLU A 138 16.99 23.63 -19.84
CA GLU A 138 18.43 23.68 -19.52
C GLU A 138 18.87 22.51 -18.63
N ASN A 139 17.98 21.96 -17.80
CA ASN A 139 18.28 20.82 -16.93
C ASN A 139 18.53 19.53 -17.73
N SER A 140 17.82 19.34 -18.85
CA SER A 140 17.74 18.04 -19.55
C SER A 140 18.33 18.01 -20.95
N LEU A 141 18.62 19.16 -21.56
CA LEU A 141 19.41 19.21 -22.80
C LEU A 141 20.87 18.72 -22.62
N PRO A 142 21.55 18.91 -21.47
CA PRO A 142 22.86 18.29 -21.18
C PRO A 142 22.86 16.76 -21.23
N LEU A 143 21.72 16.10 -20.99
CA LEU A 143 21.57 14.64 -21.08
C LEU A 143 21.55 14.13 -22.54
N ARG A 144 21.66 15.02 -23.53
CA ARG A 144 21.82 14.69 -24.97
C ARG A 144 20.77 13.71 -25.51
N PRO A 145 19.47 14.06 -25.50
CA PRO A 145 18.43 13.30 -26.20
C PRO A 145 18.77 13.09 -27.69
N ASN A 146 18.27 12.00 -28.28
CA ASN A 146 18.19 11.83 -29.73
C ASN A 146 16.77 12.04 -30.28
N ILE A 147 15.75 12.13 -29.41
CA ILE A 147 14.39 12.55 -29.73
C ILE A 147 13.93 13.58 -28.69
N VAL A 148 13.34 14.68 -29.13
CA VAL A 148 12.66 15.66 -28.24
C VAL A 148 11.20 15.79 -28.68
N LEU A 149 10.27 15.60 -27.75
CA LEU A 149 8.82 15.73 -27.97
C LEU A 149 8.36 17.02 -27.30
N VAL A 150 8.13 18.08 -28.08
CA VAL A 150 7.82 19.43 -27.57
C VAL A 150 6.32 19.66 -27.61
N LEU A 151 5.69 19.83 -26.45
CA LEU A 151 4.27 20.18 -26.31
C LEU A 151 4.13 21.40 -25.39
N ALA A 152 4.22 22.60 -25.98
CA ALA A 152 4.29 23.86 -25.24
C ALA A 152 3.31 24.91 -25.79
N GLY A 153 2.77 25.74 -24.90
CA GLY A 153 1.85 26.84 -25.23
C GLY A 153 0.44 26.72 -24.65
N THR A 154 0.08 25.60 -24.01
CA THR A 154 -1.28 25.43 -23.47
C THR A 154 -1.60 26.50 -22.43
N ASN A 155 -0.64 26.88 -21.57
CA ASN A 155 -0.82 27.93 -20.56
C ASN A 155 -0.75 29.35 -21.14
N ASP A 156 0.09 29.61 -22.15
CA ASP A 156 0.13 30.89 -22.90
C ASP A 156 -1.25 31.24 -23.50
N ILE A 157 -2.04 30.22 -23.85
CA ILE A 157 -3.41 30.37 -24.38
C ILE A 157 -4.49 30.28 -23.28
N ASN A 158 -4.35 29.39 -22.31
CA ASN A 158 -5.36 29.15 -21.26
C ASN A 158 -5.38 30.22 -20.14
N LYS A 159 -4.23 30.84 -19.86
CA LYS A 159 -4.04 31.92 -18.86
C LYS A 159 -3.31 33.10 -19.51
N PRO A 160 -3.91 33.74 -20.53
CA PRO A 160 -3.18 34.55 -21.50
C PRO A 160 -2.67 35.89 -20.93
N SER A 161 -1.35 36.07 -20.95
CA SER A 161 -0.67 37.36 -20.77
C SER A 161 -0.31 38.01 -22.11
N ASP A 162 0.23 37.21 -23.04
CA ASP A 162 0.49 37.55 -24.43
C ASP A 162 0.37 36.30 -25.34
N PRO A 163 -0.81 36.01 -25.91
CA PRO A 163 -0.95 34.94 -26.90
C PRO A 163 -0.25 35.23 -28.24
N ALA A 164 0.00 36.49 -28.56
CA ALA A 164 0.46 36.89 -29.89
C ALA A 164 1.96 36.59 -30.09
N GLY A 165 2.78 36.75 -29.05
CA GLY A 165 4.18 36.35 -29.04
C GLY A 165 4.43 34.87 -28.70
N ALA A 166 3.40 34.06 -28.47
CA ALA A 166 3.58 32.63 -28.17
C ALA A 166 4.30 31.85 -29.31
N PRO A 167 4.03 32.09 -30.61
CA PRO A 167 4.80 31.47 -31.70
C PRO A 167 6.28 31.87 -31.70
N ASP A 168 6.61 33.10 -31.31
CA ASP A 168 8.00 33.59 -31.22
C ASP A 168 8.73 33.00 -30.01
N ARG A 169 8.03 32.71 -28.90
CA ARG A 169 8.60 31.94 -27.78
C ARG A 169 8.82 30.47 -28.15
N LEU A 170 7.89 29.85 -28.86
CA LEU A 170 8.07 28.48 -29.37
C LEU A 170 9.26 28.42 -30.34
N ALA A 171 9.44 29.45 -31.17
CA ALA A 171 10.59 29.63 -32.04
C ALA A 171 11.92 29.66 -31.25
N SER A 172 12.00 30.44 -30.18
CA SER A 172 13.18 30.50 -29.28
C SER A 172 13.48 29.13 -28.65
N LEU A 173 12.47 28.48 -28.07
CA LEU A 173 12.58 27.15 -27.49
C LEU A 173 13.14 26.11 -28.48
N ILE A 174 12.64 26.08 -29.72
CA ILE A 174 13.13 25.15 -30.74
C ILE A 174 14.58 25.49 -31.12
N ASP A 175 14.94 26.78 -31.27
CA ASP A 175 16.31 27.19 -31.59
C ASP A 175 17.30 26.82 -30.48
N LYS A 176 16.89 26.91 -29.21
CA LYS A 176 17.66 26.48 -28.04
C LYS A 176 17.91 24.97 -28.04
N ILE A 177 16.88 24.18 -28.35
CA ILE A 177 17.00 22.71 -28.50
C ILE A 177 17.92 22.35 -29.67
N ILE A 178 17.81 23.05 -30.81
CA ILE A 178 18.71 22.87 -31.97
C ILE A 178 20.17 23.20 -31.60
N ALA A 179 20.41 24.27 -30.83
CA ALA A 179 21.76 24.67 -30.42
C ALA A 179 22.40 23.67 -29.45
N ALA A 180 21.64 23.16 -28.46
CA ALA A 180 22.14 22.22 -27.46
C ALA A 180 22.21 20.76 -27.96
N CYS A 181 21.29 20.36 -28.84
CA CYS A 181 21.11 19.00 -29.36
C CYS A 181 20.87 18.97 -30.88
N PRO A 182 21.82 19.46 -31.72
CA PRO A 182 21.67 19.51 -33.19
C PRO A 182 21.48 18.13 -33.84
N ASP A 183 21.86 17.07 -33.14
CA ASP A 183 21.76 15.68 -33.59
C ASP A 183 20.36 15.07 -33.34
N ALA A 184 19.52 15.68 -32.50
CA ALA A 184 18.22 15.12 -32.12
C ALA A 184 17.14 15.34 -33.19
N ALA A 185 16.17 14.43 -33.26
CA ALA A 185 14.91 14.67 -33.98
C ALA A 185 13.92 15.42 -33.06
N ILE A 186 13.48 16.60 -33.48
CA ILE A 186 12.58 17.46 -32.71
C ILE A 186 11.17 17.36 -33.30
N LEU A 187 10.21 16.90 -32.49
CA LEU A 187 8.82 16.71 -32.88
C LEU A 187 7.99 17.73 -32.11
N VAL A 188 7.41 18.69 -32.82
CA VAL A 188 6.66 19.81 -32.23
C VAL A 188 5.17 19.54 -32.33
N GLY A 189 4.54 19.26 -31.20
CA GLY A 189 3.12 19.06 -31.08
C GLY A 189 2.35 20.37 -31.14
N GLN A 190 1.28 20.40 -31.93
CA GLN A 190 0.17 21.33 -31.70
C GLN A 190 -0.44 21.08 -30.30
N ILE A 191 -0.97 22.10 -29.63
CA ILE A 191 -1.63 21.93 -28.33
C ILE A 191 -3.01 21.28 -28.49
N THR A 192 -3.44 20.52 -27.50
CA THR A 192 -4.71 19.78 -27.52
C THR A 192 -5.92 20.73 -27.50
N PRO A 193 -7.13 20.26 -27.86
CA PRO A 193 -8.35 21.06 -27.77
C PRO A 193 -8.68 21.45 -26.32
N ILE A 194 -9.36 22.58 -26.14
CA ILE A 194 -9.78 23.11 -24.84
C ILE A 194 -11.32 23.16 -24.80
N ASN A 195 -11.94 22.81 -23.67
CA ASN A 195 -13.39 22.84 -23.46
C ASN A 195 -13.91 24.24 -23.07
N ASP A 196 -13.43 25.27 -23.78
CA ASP A 196 -13.78 26.68 -23.63
C ASP A 196 -13.75 27.29 -25.03
N THR A 197 -14.86 27.89 -25.47
CA THR A 197 -15.05 28.33 -26.86
C THR A 197 -14.00 29.35 -27.31
N ASP A 198 -13.69 30.33 -26.47
CA ASP A 198 -12.80 31.43 -26.83
C ASP A 198 -11.34 30.99 -26.74
N LYS A 199 -10.99 30.20 -25.71
CA LYS A 199 -9.65 29.62 -25.58
C LYS A 199 -9.36 28.59 -26.67
N ASN A 200 -10.34 27.81 -27.10
CA ASN A 200 -10.16 26.85 -28.18
C ASN A 200 -9.98 27.53 -29.55
N ALA A 201 -10.68 28.66 -29.78
CA ALA A 201 -10.44 29.50 -30.95
C ALA A 201 -9.04 30.16 -30.93
N ALA A 202 -8.56 30.57 -29.75
CA ALA A 202 -7.18 31.04 -29.57
C ALA A 202 -6.16 29.90 -29.77
N ALA A 203 -6.44 28.68 -29.28
CA ALA A 203 -5.60 27.50 -29.49
C ALA A 203 -5.51 27.11 -30.96
N GLN A 204 -6.62 27.18 -31.71
CA GLN A 204 -6.63 27.00 -33.17
C GLN A 204 -5.79 28.07 -33.88
N THR A 205 -5.87 29.33 -33.45
CA THR A 205 -5.04 30.43 -33.98
C THR A 205 -3.54 30.18 -33.76
N TYR A 206 -3.15 29.75 -32.55
CA TYR A 206 -1.76 29.39 -32.22
C TYR A 206 -1.29 28.16 -33.00
N ASN A 207 -2.09 27.09 -33.03
CA ASN A 207 -1.78 25.86 -33.76
C ASN A 207 -1.63 26.07 -35.28
N ALA A 208 -2.30 27.06 -35.85
CA ALA A 208 -2.14 27.44 -37.26
C ALA A 208 -0.78 28.11 -37.56
N ALA A 209 -0.09 28.69 -36.57
CA ALA A 209 1.23 29.31 -36.73
C ALA A 209 2.41 28.32 -36.59
N ILE A 210 2.23 27.22 -35.84
CA ILE A 210 3.26 26.20 -35.60
C ILE A 210 3.87 25.62 -36.90
N PRO A 211 3.10 25.34 -37.97
CA PRO A 211 3.63 24.95 -39.28
C PRO A 211 4.69 25.90 -39.84
N ASP A 212 4.48 27.21 -39.79
CA ASP A 212 5.44 28.19 -40.34
C ASP A 212 6.67 28.33 -39.44
N VAL A 213 6.47 28.32 -38.10
CA VAL A 213 7.57 28.32 -37.10
C VAL A 213 8.53 27.15 -37.33
N VAL A 214 7.99 25.95 -37.57
CA VAL A 214 8.78 24.74 -37.83
C VAL A 214 9.34 24.71 -39.26
N ALA A 215 8.56 25.12 -40.26
CA ALA A 215 9.02 25.15 -41.66
C ALA A 215 10.23 26.06 -41.85
N ALA A 216 10.31 27.19 -41.16
CA ALA A 216 11.49 28.07 -41.18
C ALA A 216 12.78 27.33 -40.78
N ARG A 217 12.71 26.48 -39.75
CA ARG A 217 13.85 25.74 -39.18
C ARG A 217 14.18 24.48 -39.95
N ALA A 218 13.17 23.77 -40.45
CA ALA A 218 13.35 22.65 -41.37
C ALA A 218 14.00 23.11 -42.69
N ASN A 219 13.60 24.26 -43.24
CA ASN A 219 14.23 24.87 -44.42
C ASN A 219 15.67 25.35 -44.17
N ALA A 220 16.02 25.65 -42.91
CA ALA A 220 17.41 25.91 -42.50
C ALA A 220 18.26 24.64 -42.31
N GLY A 221 17.67 23.45 -42.47
CA GLY A 221 18.35 22.15 -42.37
C GLY A 221 18.22 21.44 -41.02
N SER A 222 17.43 21.97 -40.08
CA SER A 222 17.23 21.36 -38.75
C SER A 222 16.31 20.15 -38.81
N LYS A 223 16.56 19.14 -37.97
CA LYS A 223 15.80 17.87 -37.86
C LYS A 223 14.45 18.05 -37.14
N VAL A 224 13.61 18.98 -37.59
CA VAL A 224 12.35 19.35 -36.92
C VAL A 224 11.11 19.11 -37.78
N LEU A 225 10.03 18.59 -37.19
CA LEU A 225 8.72 18.39 -37.84
C LEU A 225 7.54 18.70 -36.91
N VAL A 226 6.36 18.97 -37.49
CA VAL A 226 5.11 19.22 -36.75
C VAL A 226 4.32 17.93 -36.57
N VAL A 227 3.60 17.83 -35.46
CA VAL A 227 2.70 16.73 -35.12
C VAL A 227 1.33 17.29 -34.68
N ASP A 228 0.24 16.86 -35.32
CA ASP A 228 -1.13 17.32 -35.00
C ASP A 228 -1.74 16.51 -33.84
N MET A 229 -1.80 17.13 -32.65
CA MET A 229 -2.52 16.63 -31.47
C MET A 229 -3.89 17.28 -31.28
N ASN A 230 -4.30 18.21 -32.17
CA ASN A 230 -5.52 18.99 -32.00
C ASN A 230 -6.70 18.33 -32.70
N THR A 231 -6.58 18.02 -34.00
CA THR A 231 -7.66 17.46 -34.81
C THR A 231 -8.16 16.08 -34.34
N PRO A 232 -7.30 15.14 -33.87
CA PRO A 232 -7.77 13.80 -33.51
C PRO A 232 -8.58 13.73 -32.20
N LEU A 233 -8.28 14.58 -31.23
CA LEU A 233 -8.84 14.49 -29.87
C LEU A 233 -10.25 15.08 -29.78
N ASN A 234 -11.17 14.39 -29.12
CA ASN A 234 -12.55 14.85 -28.97
C ASN A 234 -12.80 15.49 -27.59
N ILE A 235 -13.06 16.80 -27.55
CA ILE A 235 -13.32 17.59 -26.33
C ILE A 235 -14.26 16.90 -25.33
N ALA A 236 -15.34 16.29 -25.81
CA ALA A 236 -16.38 15.67 -24.98
C ALA A 236 -16.11 14.21 -24.55
N LYS A 237 -14.96 13.64 -24.92
CA LYS A 237 -14.62 12.21 -24.65
C LYS A 237 -13.17 11.94 -24.26
N ASP A 238 -12.26 12.84 -24.61
CA ASP A 238 -10.80 12.64 -24.47
C ASP A 238 -10.15 13.58 -23.45
N LEU A 239 -10.91 14.49 -22.86
CA LEU A 239 -10.50 15.36 -21.76
C LEU A 239 -11.13 14.87 -20.43
N SER A 240 -10.46 15.13 -19.29
CA SER A 240 -10.93 14.76 -17.95
C SER A 240 -11.64 15.92 -17.23
N ASP A 241 -11.05 17.11 -17.28
CA ASP A 241 -11.55 18.35 -16.66
C ASP A 241 -11.90 19.45 -17.68
N GLY A 242 -11.73 19.16 -18.97
CA GLY A 242 -11.91 20.11 -20.07
C GLY A 242 -10.63 20.84 -20.51
N LEU A 243 -9.49 20.56 -19.90
CA LEU A 243 -8.17 21.03 -20.35
C LEU A 243 -7.22 19.86 -20.55
N HIS A 244 -7.11 18.98 -19.55
CA HIS A 244 -6.19 17.86 -19.55
C HIS A 244 -6.81 16.64 -20.24
N PRO A 245 -6.04 15.88 -21.04
CA PRO A 245 -6.47 14.60 -21.55
C PRO A 245 -6.81 13.59 -20.44
N ASN A 246 -7.73 12.68 -20.73
CA ASN A 246 -7.96 11.47 -19.95
C ASN A 246 -7.17 10.29 -20.55
N ASP A 247 -7.27 9.09 -19.95
CA ASP A 247 -6.56 7.88 -20.41
C ASP A 247 -6.79 7.53 -21.89
N ARG A 248 -7.98 7.82 -22.43
CA ARG A 248 -8.32 7.63 -23.85
C ARG A 248 -7.64 8.69 -24.72
N GLY A 249 -7.63 9.95 -24.28
CA GLY A 249 -6.91 11.05 -24.94
C GLY A 249 -5.40 10.82 -25.01
N TYR A 250 -4.78 10.45 -23.88
CA TYR A 250 -3.34 10.13 -23.84
C TYR A 250 -2.95 8.92 -24.70
N SER A 251 -3.85 7.95 -24.88
CA SER A 251 -3.63 6.83 -25.81
C SER A 251 -3.60 7.26 -27.28
N GLN A 252 -4.41 8.27 -27.65
CA GLN A 252 -4.34 8.88 -28.97
C GLN A 252 -3.05 9.67 -29.15
N MET A 253 -2.68 10.52 -28.18
CA MET A 253 -1.43 11.29 -28.22
C MET A 253 -0.18 10.40 -28.35
N ALA A 254 -0.15 9.27 -27.65
CA ALA A 254 0.92 8.27 -27.81
C ALA A 254 1.02 7.73 -29.24
N SER A 255 -0.13 7.41 -29.85
CA SER A 255 -0.20 6.91 -31.24
C SER A 255 0.25 7.96 -32.25
N ILE A 256 -0.06 9.23 -31.98
CA ILE A 256 0.30 10.39 -32.79
C ILE A 256 1.80 10.69 -32.68
N TRP A 257 2.38 10.72 -31.47
CA TRP A 257 3.82 10.84 -31.27
C TRP A 257 4.60 9.72 -31.97
N TYR A 258 4.14 8.48 -31.86
CA TYR A 258 4.75 7.33 -32.52
C TYR A 258 4.81 7.53 -34.05
N SER A 259 3.74 8.03 -34.67
CA SER A 259 3.74 8.37 -36.10
C SER A 259 4.74 9.47 -36.46
N GLY A 260 4.90 10.49 -35.60
CA GLY A 260 5.95 11.50 -35.77
C GLY A 260 7.37 10.91 -35.68
N ILE A 261 7.60 9.96 -34.77
CA ILE A 261 8.90 9.28 -34.60
C ILE A 261 9.21 8.42 -35.83
N GLN A 262 8.20 7.72 -36.38
CA GLN A 262 8.34 6.99 -37.65
C GLN A 262 8.74 7.93 -38.80
N GLN A 263 8.06 9.08 -38.94
CA GLN A 263 8.40 10.07 -39.98
C GLN A 263 9.81 10.66 -39.83
N ALA A 264 10.33 10.81 -38.60
CA ALA A 264 11.71 11.23 -38.37
C ALA A 264 12.72 10.12 -38.72
N ALA A 265 12.40 8.86 -38.43
CA ALA A 265 13.23 7.71 -38.80
C ALA A 265 13.27 7.47 -40.32
N GLU A 266 12.14 7.62 -41.02
CA GLU A 266 12.05 7.54 -42.49
C GLU A 266 12.91 8.62 -43.19
N LYS A 267 13.15 9.76 -42.53
CA LYS A 267 14.06 10.82 -42.99
C LYS A 267 15.53 10.58 -42.60
N GLY A 268 15.83 9.49 -41.90
CA GLY A 268 17.17 9.16 -41.39
C GLY A 268 17.64 10.09 -40.27
N TRP A 269 16.73 10.75 -39.54
CA TRP A 269 17.10 11.75 -38.54
C TRP A 269 17.52 11.15 -37.20
N ILE A 270 16.96 10.00 -36.81
CA ILE A 270 17.21 9.32 -35.54
C ILE A 270 18.36 8.31 -35.72
N GLY A 271 19.44 8.48 -34.94
CA GLY A 271 20.53 7.52 -34.74
C GLY A 271 20.78 7.30 -33.25
N GLU A 272 21.85 6.59 -32.86
CA GLU A 272 22.16 6.33 -31.44
C GLU A 272 22.28 7.61 -30.60
N PRO A 273 21.92 7.58 -29.30
CA PRO A 273 22.15 8.70 -28.39
C PRO A 273 23.64 8.95 -28.22
N ILE A 274 24.05 10.21 -28.36
CA ILE A 274 25.43 10.61 -28.10
C ILE A 274 25.69 10.49 -26.59
N PRO A 275 26.84 9.95 -26.14
CA PRO A 275 27.20 9.91 -24.73
C PRO A 275 27.06 11.28 -24.06
N SER A 276 26.65 11.30 -22.79
CA SER A 276 26.61 12.55 -22.02
C SER A 276 28.04 13.11 -21.86
N PRO A 277 28.25 14.42 -21.97
CA PRO A 277 29.52 15.03 -21.57
C PRO A 277 29.69 15.09 -20.04
N ILE A 278 28.64 14.77 -19.26
CA ILE A 278 28.71 14.58 -17.81
C ILE A 278 29.30 13.19 -17.55
N GLY A 279 30.46 13.15 -16.88
CA GLY A 279 31.01 12.00 -16.14
C GLY A 279 31.21 10.68 -16.90
N ASN A 280 32.47 10.34 -17.24
CA ASN A 280 32.81 8.96 -17.62
C ASN A 280 33.06 8.09 -16.36
N HIS A 281 31.98 7.78 -15.64
CA HIS A 281 31.98 6.82 -14.54
C HIS A 281 31.10 5.64 -14.97
N ASN A 282 31.67 4.43 -15.11
CA ASN A 282 30.94 3.23 -15.59
C ASN A 282 29.86 2.72 -14.62
N HIS A 283 29.60 3.47 -13.55
CA HIS A 283 28.89 3.06 -12.33
C HIS A 283 27.59 3.88 -12.13
N THR A 284 27.40 5.00 -12.84
CA THR A 284 26.23 5.89 -12.76
C THR A 284 24.94 5.23 -13.25
N CYS A 285 23.89 5.33 -12.45
CA CYS A 285 22.55 4.82 -12.72
C CYS A 285 21.71 5.87 -13.46
N VAL A 286 21.97 6.02 -14.76
CA VAL A 286 21.16 6.87 -15.66
C VAL A 286 19.75 6.29 -15.97
N THR A 287 19.31 5.32 -15.16
CA THR A 287 18.00 4.65 -15.19
C THR A 287 17.50 4.49 -13.74
N TYR A 288 16.43 3.73 -13.50
CA TYR A 288 15.90 3.55 -12.14
C TYR A 288 16.69 2.52 -11.34
N LEU A 289 16.85 2.81 -10.04
CA LEU A 289 17.38 1.91 -9.02
C LEU A 289 16.45 0.70 -8.84
N THR A 290 17.01 -0.46 -8.52
CA THR A 290 16.23 -1.65 -8.12
C THR A 290 16.91 -2.38 -6.96
N TRP A 291 16.12 -2.84 -6.00
CA TRP A 291 16.60 -3.44 -4.75
C TRP A 291 16.62 -4.97 -4.84
N ASP A 292 17.80 -5.57 -5.02
CA ASP A 292 17.96 -7.00 -5.24
C ASP A 292 18.36 -7.78 -3.99
N SER A 293 17.40 -8.50 -3.41
CA SER A 293 17.57 -9.36 -2.22
C SER A 293 18.40 -10.64 -2.46
N LYS A 294 19.07 -10.77 -3.62
CA LYS A 294 19.82 -11.97 -4.05
C LYS A 294 20.87 -12.48 -3.04
N PHE A 295 21.40 -11.59 -2.20
CA PHE A 295 22.45 -11.92 -1.23
C PHE A 295 21.91 -12.31 0.15
N GLY A 296 20.70 -11.85 0.52
CA GLY A 296 20.09 -12.14 1.82
C GLY A 296 20.94 -11.60 2.98
N THR A 297 21.12 -12.42 4.02
CA THR A 297 21.94 -12.07 5.20
C THR A 297 23.42 -12.28 4.90
N ILE A 298 24.18 -11.19 4.86
CA ILE A 298 25.58 -11.15 4.40
C ILE A 298 26.60 -11.18 5.54
N ALA A 299 26.19 -10.75 6.73
CA ALA A 299 26.96 -10.83 7.97
C ALA A 299 26.05 -11.36 9.07
N THR A 300 26.53 -12.30 9.89
CA THR A 300 25.75 -12.88 11.01
C THR A 300 25.65 -11.95 12.22
N GLY A 301 26.33 -10.80 12.18
CA GLY A 301 26.45 -9.86 13.27
C GLY A 301 27.64 -10.17 14.17
N VAL A 302 28.40 -9.13 14.51
CA VAL A 302 29.56 -9.12 15.40
C VAL A 302 29.65 -7.75 16.09
N GLY A 303 30.26 -7.72 17.28
CA GLY A 303 30.42 -6.52 18.11
C GLY A 303 30.02 -6.73 19.56
N SER A 304 30.08 -5.65 20.35
CA SER A 304 29.68 -5.63 21.76
C SER A 304 28.43 -4.78 22.00
N GLY A 305 27.32 -5.46 22.32
CA GLY A 305 26.36 -4.89 23.26
C GLY A 305 26.95 -4.92 24.67
N ASP A 306 26.31 -4.25 25.62
CA ASP A 306 26.75 -4.31 27.02
C ASP A 306 26.24 -5.58 27.74
N ALA A 307 26.61 -5.74 29.02
CA ALA A 307 26.12 -6.87 29.82
C ALA A 307 24.60 -6.75 30.05
N PRO A 308 23.85 -7.84 30.29
CA PRO A 308 22.45 -7.73 30.72
C PRO A 308 22.30 -6.86 31.97
N PHE A 309 21.21 -6.08 32.07
CA PHE A 309 20.98 -5.15 33.17
C PHE A 309 21.15 -5.79 34.55
N VAL A 310 22.02 -5.18 35.37
CA VAL A 310 22.23 -5.50 36.78
C VAL A 310 21.86 -4.29 37.62
N SER A 311 20.87 -4.46 38.50
CA SER A 311 20.41 -3.42 39.42
C SER A 311 21.43 -3.08 40.51
N GLY A 312 21.64 -1.79 40.77
CA GLY A 312 22.43 -1.28 41.90
C GLY A 312 21.71 -0.12 42.59
N TRP A 313 21.72 -0.08 43.93
CA TRP A 313 21.05 0.95 44.72
C TRP A 313 21.95 1.48 45.83
N GLN A 314 22.31 2.77 45.76
CA GLN A 314 23.11 3.43 46.79
C GLN A 314 22.23 4.33 47.66
N PRO A 315 22.05 4.05 48.97
CA PRO A 315 21.28 4.92 49.85
C PRO A 315 21.90 6.33 49.93
N ALA A 316 21.15 7.34 49.49
CA ALA A 316 21.52 8.75 49.59
C ALA A 316 21.07 9.37 50.92
N GLY A 317 19.99 8.85 51.51
CA GLY A 317 19.39 9.37 52.73
C GLY A 317 18.19 10.27 52.44
N GLU A 318 17.92 11.25 53.31
CA GLU A 318 16.83 12.20 53.15
C GLU A 318 17.32 13.44 52.37
N LEU A 319 16.87 13.59 51.12
CA LEU A 319 17.31 14.68 50.23
C LEU A 319 16.35 15.88 50.20
N ALA A 320 15.13 15.73 50.71
CA ALA A 320 14.19 16.82 50.92
C ALA A 320 13.42 16.61 52.22
N THR A 321 13.23 17.66 53.03
CA THR A 321 12.54 17.60 54.34
C THR A 321 11.01 17.79 54.24
N GLY A 322 10.47 17.92 53.02
CA GLY A 322 9.07 18.24 52.77
C GLY A 322 8.63 19.56 53.44
N ASN A 323 7.37 19.60 53.89
CA ASN A 323 6.73 20.72 54.59
C ASN A 323 6.59 22.02 53.76
N VAL A 324 6.32 21.86 52.46
CA VAL A 324 6.35 22.89 51.41
C VAL A 324 5.12 23.82 51.37
N GLY A 325 4.87 24.50 52.49
CA GLY A 325 4.35 25.87 52.45
C GLY A 325 2.84 26.10 52.25
N PHE A 326 2.05 25.90 53.32
CA PHE A 326 0.95 26.81 53.64
C PHE A 326 0.92 27.14 55.14
N ASN A 327 0.87 28.43 55.48
CA ASN A 327 1.01 28.91 56.85
C ASN A 327 -0.28 28.75 57.69
N ASN A 328 -0.53 27.56 58.24
CA ASN A 328 -1.26 27.27 59.51
C ASN A 328 -2.64 27.93 59.79
N TRP A 329 -3.33 28.54 58.84
CA TRP A 329 -4.63 29.23 59.05
C TRP A 329 -5.88 28.45 58.61
N LEU A 330 -5.73 27.19 58.20
CA LEU A 330 -6.85 26.27 57.92
C LEU A 330 -6.78 25.02 58.80
N PRO A 331 -7.89 24.55 59.41
CA PRO A 331 -7.91 23.41 60.33
C PRO A 331 -7.96 22.06 59.59
N VAL A 332 -7.20 21.92 58.50
CA VAL A 332 -7.19 20.72 57.64
C VAL A 332 -5.80 20.13 57.65
N ILE A 333 -5.67 18.90 58.15
CA ILE A 333 -4.45 18.11 58.00
C ILE A 333 -4.43 17.60 56.55
N VAL A 334 -3.74 18.31 55.68
CA VAL A 334 -3.44 17.84 54.32
C VAL A 334 -2.19 16.96 54.40
N THR A 335 -2.32 15.69 54.02
CA THR A 335 -1.19 14.77 53.81
C THR A 335 -0.34 15.28 52.66
N GLN A 336 0.82 15.88 52.96
CA GLN A 336 1.56 16.61 51.92
C GLN A 336 2.16 15.68 50.86
N GLY A 337 2.56 14.45 51.24
CA GLY A 337 3.18 13.48 50.34
C GLY A 337 2.36 13.13 49.09
N ALA A 338 1.03 13.05 49.21
CA ALA A 338 0.14 12.72 48.08
C ALA A 338 0.17 13.78 46.94
N GLY A 339 0.56 15.01 47.26
CA GLY A 339 0.75 16.09 46.29
C GLY A 339 2.14 16.12 45.64
N VAL A 340 3.11 15.34 46.12
CA VAL A 340 4.50 15.40 45.64
C VAL A 340 4.63 14.76 44.26
N ARG A 341 5.39 15.41 43.37
CA ARG A 341 5.81 14.89 42.06
C ARG A 341 7.29 15.24 41.82
N LEU A 342 7.89 14.55 40.87
CA LEU A 342 9.22 14.79 40.32
C LEU A 342 9.07 14.89 38.79
N ALA A 343 9.75 15.87 38.18
CA ALA A 343 9.75 16.18 36.74
C ALA A 343 10.83 17.25 36.46
N ASP A 344 11.51 17.24 35.32
CA ASP A 344 12.47 18.30 34.97
C ASP A 344 11.71 19.50 34.37
N MET A 345 11.57 20.57 35.15
CA MET A 345 10.84 21.75 34.70
C MET A 345 11.72 22.73 33.93
N ASN A 346 13.04 22.58 33.96
CA ASN A 346 13.98 23.62 33.54
C ASN A 346 14.92 23.21 32.38
N GLY A 347 15.08 21.91 32.13
CA GLY A 347 15.89 21.32 31.07
C GLY A 347 17.37 21.18 31.43
N ASP A 348 17.71 20.99 32.72
CA ASP A 348 19.09 20.80 33.18
C ASP A 348 19.47 19.33 33.46
N GLY A 349 18.55 18.40 33.24
CA GLY A 349 18.71 16.95 33.37
C GLY A 349 18.45 16.42 34.78
N ARG A 350 17.75 17.17 35.64
CA ARG A 350 17.42 16.76 37.01
C ARG A 350 15.94 17.00 37.30
N ASP A 351 15.30 16.01 37.89
CA ASP A 351 13.92 16.15 38.32
C ASP A 351 13.80 17.11 39.51
N ASP A 352 12.89 18.06 39.39
CA ASP A 352 12.59 19.10 40.38
C ASP A 352 11.56 18.64 41.42
N TYR A 353 11.61 19.20 42.63
CA TYR A 353 10.60 18.93 43.64
C TYR A 353 9.34 19.76 43.38
N LEU A 354 8.24 19.07 43.11
CA LEU A 354 6.93 19.66 42.84
C LEU A 354 5.92 19.31 43.93
N TRP A 355 5.05 20.28 44.25
CA TRP A 355 3.86 20.04 45.05
C TRP A 355 2.59 20.50 44.34
N VAL A 356 1.74 19.52 44.03
CA VAL A 356 0.44 19.66 43.38
C VAL A 356 -0.65 19.75 44.46
N HIS A 357 -1.36 20.88 44.52
CA HIS A 357 -2.47 21.05 45.46
C HIS A 357 -3.62 20.08 45.15
N PRO A 358 -4.01 19.17 46.08
CA PRO A 358 -4.88 18.04 45.76
C PRO A 358 -6.25 18.40 45.16
N ASN A 359 -6.82 19.56 45.51
CA ASN A 359 -8.17 19.95 45.07
C ASN A 359 -8.20 20.88 43.85
N THR A 360 -7.05 21.35 43.35
CA THR A 360 -7.03 22.35 42.25
C THR A 360 -5.92 22.16 41.22
N GLY A 361 -4.93 21.28 41.45
CA GLY A 361 -3.80 21.10 40.54
C GLY A 361 -2.80 22.26 40.57
N ALA A 362 -2.95 23.21 41.50
CA ALA A 362 -2.02 24.32 41.64
C ALA A 362 -0.62 23.81 41.95
N LEU A 363 0.39 24.30 41.22
CA LEU A 363 1.73 23.76 41.24
C LEU A 363 2.69 24.70 41.98
N THR A 364 3.33 24.21 43.02
CA THR A 364 4.44 24.87 43.72
C THR A 364 5.75 24.17 43.37
N LEU A 365 6.77 24.93 42.95
CA LEU A 365 8.04 24.42 42.46
C LEU A 365 9.25 24.81 43.34
N TYR A 366 10.16 23.86 43.52
CA TYR A 366 11.52 24.04 44.02
C TYR A 366 12.50 23.40 43.02
N LEU A 367 13.32 24.20 42.33
CA LEU A 367 14.27 23.66 41.36
C LEU A 367 15.40 22.86 42.05
N ASN A 368 15.86 21.79 41.41
CA ASN A 368 17.02 20.99 41.81
C ASN A 368 18.32 21.69 41.38
N GLY A 369 18.76 22.65 42.20
CA GLY A 369 19.99 23.42 41.98
C GLY A 369 21.31 22.65 42.22
N GLY A 370 21.30 21.32 42.10
CA GLY A 370 22.44 20.42 42.32
C GLY A 370 22.82 20.22 43.79
N TYR A 371 23.90 19.47 44.03
CA TYR A 371 24.33 19.12 45.38
C TYR A 371 25.22 20.18 46.04
N SER A 372 25.01 20.43 47.33
CA SER A 372 25.96 21.11 48.20
C SER A 372 27.08 20.17 48.67
N ALA A 373 28.22 20.72 49.09
CA ALA A 373 29.43 19.97 49.42
C ALA A 373 29.31 19.05 50.68
N ASP A 374 28.17 19.07 51.36
CA ASP A 374 27.78 18.20 52.47
C ASP A 374 26.77 17.10 52.07
N GLY A 375 26.38 17.04 50.79
CA GLY A 375 25.53 15.98 50.21
C GLY A 375 24.03 16.29 50.17
N GLY A 376 23.60 17.48 50.60
CA GLY A 376 22.21 17.94 50.46
C GLY A 376 21.91 18.44 49.04
N VAL A 377 20.63 18.46 48.65
CA VAL A 377 20.16 19.09 47.40
C VAL A 377 19.82 20.58 47.64
N ASN A 378 20.29 21.44 46.75
CA ASN A 378 20.06 22.88 46.77
C ASN A 378 18.68 23.23 46.17
N TRP A 379 17.62 23.06 46.96
CA TRP A 379 16.24 23.33 46.54
C TRP A 379 15.93 24.83 46.38
N ILE A 380 15.83 25.31 45.13
CA ILE A 380 15.59 26.73 44.81
C ILE A 380 14.08 26.99 44.66
N PHE A 381 13.45 27.51 45.72
CA PHE A 381 12.01 27.84 45.71
C PHE A 381 11.63 28.85 44.62
N LYS A 382 10.71 28.47 43.73
CA LYS A 382 10.14 29.33 42.67
C LYS A 382 8.76 29.90 43.01
N GLY A 383 8.11 29.39 44.06
CA GLY A 383 6.74 29.76 44.42
C GLY A 383 5.70 28.92 43.68
N GLN A 384 4.47 29.42 43.65
CA GLN A 384 3.38 28.82 42.88
C GLN A 384 3.51 29.23 41.41
N ILE A 385 3.80 28.27 40.52
CA ILE A 385 4.03 28.49 39.09
C ILE A 385 2.81 28.17 38.21
N ALA A 386 1.80 27.49 38.74
CA ALA A 386 0.51 27.28 38.05
C ALA A 386 -0.68 27.40 39.01
N THR A 387 -1.81 27.91 38.52
CA THR A 387 -3.10 27.91 39.27
C THR A 387 -3.75 26.53 39.31
N GLY A 388 -3.36 25.65 38.39
CA GLY A 388 -4.01 24.37 38.13
C GLY A 388 -5.34 24.53 37.37
N VAL A 389 -5.85 23.39 36.88
CA VAL A 389 -6.98 23.32 35.92
C VAL A 389 -8.03 22.27 36.28
N GLY A 390 -7.79 21.50 37.34
CA GLY A 390 -8.60 20.35 37.76
C GLY A 390 -7.97 19.71 39.00
N ASP A 391 -8.53 18.62 39.52
CA ASP A 391 -8.02 18.03 40.77
C ASP A 391 -6.62 17.40 40.62
N GLY A 392 -5.82 17.53 41.67
CA GLY A 392 -4.38 17.19 41.71
C GLY A 392 -4.03 15.74 41.35
N PRO A 393 -4.84 14.71 41.69
CA PRO A 393 -4.60 13.34 41.22
C PRO A 393 -4.60 13.18 39.70
N GLY A 394 -5.15 14.13 38.94
CA GLY A 394 -5.10 14.14 37.48
C GLY A 394 -3.85 14.77 36.88
N VAL A 395 -2.97 15.38 37.68
CA VAL A 395 -1.77 16.04 37.17
C VAL A 395 -0.66 15.02 36.93
N MET A 396 -0.16 15.03 35.70
CA MET A 396 1.00 14.27 35.23
C MET A 396 1.98 15.25 34.55
N PHE A 397 3.23 14.80 34.41
CA PHE A 397 4.32 15.53 33.79
C PHE A 397 5.00 14.61 32.78
N ALA A 398 5.26 15.13 31.58
CA ALA A 398 6.00 14.49 30.49
C ALA A 398 6.27 15.54 29.39
N ASP A 399 7.44 15.52 28.77
CA ASP A 399 7.75 16.35 27.60
C ASP A 399 6.96 15.88 26.36
N ILE A 400 6.07 16.72 25.82
CA ILE A 400 5.25 16.40 24.63
C ILE A 400 5.85 16.96 23.33
N ASN A 401 6.70 17.99 23.40
CA ASN A 401 7.24 18.69 22.21
C ASN A 401 8.73 18.39 21.91
N GLY A 402 9.40 17.63 22.77
CA GLY A 402 10.81 17.24 22.69
C GLY A 402 11.78 18.39 22.92
N ASP A 403 11.42 19.40 23.72
CA ASP A 403 12.29 20.56 24.01
C ASP A 403 13.17 20.41 25.27
N GLY A 404 13.07 19.27 25.95
CA GLY A 404 13.87 18.86 27.09
C GLY A 404 13.25 19.22 28.44
N ARG A 405 11.95 19.54 28.50
CA ARG A 405 11.24 20.01 29.70
C ARG A 405 9.89 19.33 29.82
N ASP A 406 9.55 18.89 31.02
CA ASP A 406 8.27 18.24 31.28
C ASP A 406 7.11 19.24 31.24
N ASP A 407 6.07 18.90 30.47
CA ASP A 407 4.86 19.70 30.32
C ASP A 407 3.82 19.41 31.41
N TYR A 408 2.96 20.38 31.69
CA TYR A 408 1.83 20.18 32.59
C TYR A 408 0.69 19.48 31.83
N LEU A 409 0.40 18.23 32.23
CA LEU A 409 -0.71 17.44 31.72
C LEU A 409 -1.81 17.31 32.80
N TRP A 410 -3.08 17.43 32.40
CA TRP A 410 -4.21 17.05 33.24
C TRP A 410 -5.07 15.98 32.58
N VAL A 411 -5.16 14.83 33.23
CA VAL A 411 -5.97 13.67 32.82
C VAL A 411 -7.29 13.66 33.59
N ALA A 412 -8.40 13.72 32.87
CA ALA A 412 -9.75 13.58 33.41
C ALA A 412 -9.99 12.17 33.97
N SER A 413 -10.99 12.00 34.84
CA SER A 413 -11.36 10.66 35.34
C SER A 413 -11.74 9.68 34.21
N THR A 414 -12.26 10.21 33.10
CA THR A 414 -12.65 9.52 31.86
C THR A 414 -11.52 9.38 30.83
N GLY A 415 -10.30 9.84 31.13
CA GLY A 415 -9.12 9.60 30.29
C GLY A 415 -8.83 10.67 29.22
N GLU A 416 -9.64 11.72 29.09
CA GLU A 416 -9.27 12.88 28.28
C GLU A 416 -8.03 13.58 28.85
N VAL A 417 -7.06 13.92 28.00
CA VAL A 417 -5.82 14.59 28.41
C VAL A 417 -5.78 16.00 27.84
N THR A 418 -5.55 16.99 28.71
CA THR A 418 -5.34 18.40 28.37
C THR A 418 -3.91 18.81 28.69
N ALA A 419 -3.20 19.46 27.77
CA ALA A 419 -1.78 19.77 27.91
C ALA A 419 -1.48 21.29 27.82
N TYR A 420 -0.40 21.68 28.49
CA TYR A 420 0.12 23.05 28.55
C TYR A 420 1.65 22.99 28.48
N LEU A 421 2.24 23.53 27.41
CA LEU A 421 3.69 23.48 27.22
C LEU A 421 4.44 24.32 28.24
N ASN A 422 5.54 23.77 28.75
CA ASN A 422 6.42 24.37 29.74
C ASN A 422 7.46 25.31 29.10
N GLY A 423 7.13 26.59 28.99
CA GLY A 423 8.06 27.59 28.46
C GLY A 423 9.17 28.01 29.43
N GLY A 424 9.23 27.48 30.66
CA GLY A 424 10.22 27.80 31.68
C GLY A 424 10.02 29.15 32.38
N GLU A 425 11.05 29.62 33.10
CA GLU A 425 11.04 30.90 33.82
C GLU A 425 11.14 32.11 32.88
N GLN A 426 10.28 33.10 33.10
CA GLN A 426 10.24 34.34 32.32
C GLN A 426 11.26 35.38 32.81
N ALA A 427 11.83 36.14 31.87
CA ALA A 427 12.72 37.27 32.16
C ALA A 427 11.99 38.37 32.95
N GLY A 428 12.23 38.42 34.26
CA GLY A 428 11.52 39.29 35.21
C GLY A 428 10.80 38.53 36.34
N GLY A 429 10.74 37.20 36.26
CA GLY A 429 10.07 36.30 37.21
C GLY A 429 8.65 35.95 36.77
N GLY A 430 8.25 34.71 37.08
CA GLY A 430 7.02 34.08 36.58
C GLY A 430 7.34 32.87 35.69
N TRP A 431 6.32 32.09 35.35
CA TRP A 431 6.47 30.86 34.57
C TRP A 431 5.61 30.92 33.31
N LEU A 432 6.14 30.46 32.17
CA LEU A 432 5.43 30.45 30.89
C LEU A 432 4.70 29.12 30.69
N TRP A 433 3.39 29.19 30.44
CA TRP A 433 2.53 28.06 30.11
C TRP A 433 1.75 28.33 28.83
N THR A 434 1.93 27.50 27.80
CA THR A 434 1.25 27.65 26.49
C THR A 434 0.18 26.57 26.32
N PRO A 435 -1.13 26.90 26.28
CA PRO A 435 -2.19 25.89 26.24
C PRO A 435 -2.32 25.20 24.88
N LEU A 436 -2.13 23.89 24.83
CA LEU A 436 -2.45 23.04 23.68
C LEU A 436 -3.93 22.61 23.64
N GLY A 437 -4.61 22.72 24.78
CA GLY A 437 -5.96 22.18 24.97
C GLY A 437 -5.93 20.65 25.04
N GLN A 438 -7.03 20.02 24.60
CA GLN A 438 -7.13 18.56 24.61
C GLN A 438 -6.18 17.94 23.56
N ILE A 439 -5.32 17.01 23.99
CA ILE A 439 -4.41 16.24 23.11
C ILE A 439 -4.83 14.77 22.95
N ALA A 440 -5.62 14.21 23.88
CA ALA A 440 -6.16 12.84 23.77
C ALA A 440 -7.62 12.75 24.28
N SER A 441 -8.39 11.80 23.77
CA SER A 441 -9.80 11.55 24.10
C SER A 441 -10.00 10.25 24.88
N GLY A 442 -11.05 10.19 25.73
CA GLY A 442 -11.37 9.07 26.62
C GLY A 442 -11.86 7.79 25.94
N GLY A 443 -11.06 7.24 25.01
CA GLY A 443 -11.39 6.05 24.23
C GLY A 443 -11.00 4.73 24.90
N THR A 444 -11.77 3.68 24.63
CA THR A 444 -11.39 2.25 24.78
C THR A 444 -10.58 1.88 26.04
N GLY A 445 -11.02 2.32 27.22
CA GLY A 445 -10.42 1.94 28.51
C GLY A 445 -9.40 2.95 29.08
N ALA A 446 -9.17 4.07 28.39
CA ALA A 446 -8.47 5.21 28.98
C ALA A 446 -9.20 5.73 30.22
N THR A 447 -8.45 5.95 31.30
CA THR A 447 -8.87 6.59 32.55
C THR A 447 -7.62 7.19 33.19
N ARG A 448 -7.78 8.14 34.12
CA ARG A 448 -6.67 8.65 34.94
C ARG A 448 -5.79 7.56 35.59
N ALA A 449 -6.35 6.40 35.94
CA ALA A 449 -5.59 5.30 36.55
C ALA A 449 -4.83 4.45 35.53
N THR A 450 -5.30 4.41 34.28
CA THR A 450 -4.75 3.56 33.19
C THR A 450 -3.92 4.35 32.18
N THR A 451 -4.01 5.68 32.12
CA THR A 451 -3.15 6.52 31.28
C THR A 451 -1.71 6.58 31.81
N ARG A 452 -0.72 6.51 30.92
CA ARG A 452 0.69 6.86 31.17
C ARG A 452 1.28 7.63 29.99
N PHE A 453 2.39 8.30 30.23
CA PHE A 453 3.24 8.96 29.23
C PHE A 453 4.71 8.61 29.50
N ALA A 454 5.48 8.35 28.44
CA ALA A 454 6.93 8.14 28.43
C ALA A 454 7.43 8.00 26.98
N ASP A 455 8.69 8.33 26.68
CA ASP A 455 9.32 8.02 25.38
C ASP A 455 9.64 6.53 25.28
N ILE A 456 9.07 5.80 24.31
CA ILE A 456 9.31 4.35 24.12
C ILE A 456 10.17 4.00 22.91
N ASP A 457 10.48 4.97 22.03
CA ASP A 457 11.22 4.72 20.80
C ASP A 457 12.56 5.48 20.68
N GLY A 458 12.80 6.45 21.58
CA GLY A 458 14.04 7.18 21.80
C GLY A 458 14.19 8.38 20.86
N ASP A 459 13.12 9.17 20.68
CA ASP A 459 13.10 10.38 19.86
C ASP A 459 13.11 11.69 20.66
N GLY A 460 12.91 11.61 21.98
CA GLY A 460 12.83 12.72 22.93
C GLY A 460 11.40 13.15 23.30
N ARG A 461 10.35 12.58 22.67
CA ARG A 461 8.94 12.94 22.90
C ARG A 461 8.23 11.85 23.69
N ALA A 462 7.37 12.23 24.63
CA ALA A 462 6.58 11.27 25.38
C ALA A 462 5.38 10.73 24.59
N ASP A 463 5.31 9.40 24.49
CA ASP A 463 4.24 8.64 23.85
C ASP A 463 3.06 8.41 24.80
N TYR A 464 1.90 8.02 24.24
CA TYR A 464 0.66 7.83 25.00
C TYR A 464 0.30 6.36 25.19
N PHE A 465 -0.04 5.97 26.43
CA PHE A 465 -0.36 4.58 26.79
C PHE A 465 -1.68 4.44 27.54
N VAL A 466 -2.38 3.33 27.26
CA VAL A 466 -3.51 2.83 28.06
C VAL A 466 -3.15 1.45 28.62
N VAL A 467 -2.98 1.38 29.94
CA VAL A 467 -2.66 0.17 30.69
C VAL A 467 -3.92 -0.66 30.95
N GLY A 468 -3.95 -1.90 30.47
CA GLY A 468 -5.06 -2.83 30.68
C GLY A 468 -5.07 -3.50 32.06
N PRO A 469 -6.14 -4.23 32.44
CA PRO A 469 -6.32 -4.75 33.81
C PRO A 469 -5.22 -5.69 34.32
N GLY A 470 -4.55 -6.43 33.43
CA GLY A 470 -3.39 -7.29 33.72
C GLY A 470 -2.03 -6.60 33.55
N GLY A 471 -2.02 -5.27 33.37
CA GLY A 471 -0.82 -4.45 33.16
C GLY A 471 -0.44 -4.26 31.69
N SER A 472 -1.15 -4.90 30.76
CA SER A 472 -0.88 -4.87 29.32
C SER A 472 -0.78 -3.45 28.76
N LEU A 473 0.24 -3.17 27.94
CA LEU A 473 0.46 -1.83 27.38
C LEU A 473 -0.16 -1.72 25.98
N ASN A 474 -1.15 -0.84 25.81
CA ASN A 474 -1.65 -0.40 24.50
C ASN A 474 -1.09 1.00 24.20
N ALA A 475 -0.41 1.19 23.07
CA ALA A 475 0.49 2.33 22.83
C ALA A 475 0.19 3.12 21.55
N TRP A 476 0.46 4.43 21.61
CA TRP A 476 0.43 5.38 20.50
C TRP A 476 1.68 6.25 20.50
N ILE A 477 2.45 6.22 19.40
CA ILE A 477 3.68 7.01 19.23
C ILE A 477 3.35 8.46 18.88
N ASN A 478 4.14 9.41 19.39
CA ASN A 478 4.08 10.84 19.10
C ASN A 478 4.92 11.20 17.86
N LEU A 479 4.37 11.03 16.65
CA LEU A 479 5.03 11.43 15.40
C LEU A 479 5.00 12.95 15.14
N GLY A 480 4.56 13.76 16.12
CA GLY A 480 4.32 15.18 15.95
C GLY A 480 5.61 15.99 16.01
N LEU A 481 6.15 16.41 14.86
CA LEU A 481 7.27 17.37 14.74
C LEU A 481 6.87 18.82 15.09
N SER A 482 5.97 19.00 16.06
CA SER A 482 5.43 20.29 16.47
C SER A 482 5.10 20.29 17.96
N ASP A 483 4.77 21.47 18.49
CA ASP A 483 4.16 21.67 19.82
C ASP A 483 2.95 20.76 20.12
N ARG A 484 2.33 20.15 19.12
CA ARG A 484 1.16 19.26 19.26
C ARG A 484 1.48 17.85 18.74
N PRO A 485 1.12 16.79 19.50
CA PRO A 485 1.41 15.42 19.11
C PRO A 485 0.49 14.91 17.99
N ASP A 486 0.99 13.97 17.19
CA ASP A 486 0.23 13.18 16.22
C ASP A 486 0.34 11.69 16.56
N TRP A 487 -0.79 11.07 16.92
CA TRP A 487 -0.82 9.79 17.63
C TRP A 487 -0.91 8.57 16.71
N TYR A 488 0.23 7.93 16.43
CA TYR A 488 0.28 6.71 15.62
C TYR A 488 0.06 5.43 16.46
N PRO A 489 -1.03 4.66 16.25
CA PRO A 489 -1.32 3.47 17.06
C PRO A 489 -0.36 2.30 16.76
N LEU A 490 0.39 1.84 17.76
CA LEU A 490 1.10 0.55 17.72
C LEU A 490 0.21 -0.62 18.14
N GLY A 491 -0.82 -0.36 18.95
CA GLY A 491 -1.64 -1.42 19.55
C GLY A 491 -1.00 -1.99 20.82
N ILE A 492 -1.28 -3.25 21.14
CA ILE A 492 -0.77 -3.90 22.36
C ILE A 492 0.69 -4.30 22.15
N ILE A 493 1.61 -3.65 22.87
CA ILE A 493 3.06 -3.89 22.82
C ILE A 493 3.56 -4.74 24.00
N ALA A 494 2.73 -5.01 25.02
CA ALA A 494 3.06 -5.91 26.12
C ALA A 494 1.81 -6.62 26.68
N ASP A 495 1.90 -7.92 26.95
CA ASP A 495 0.79 -8.74 27.47
C ASP A 495 0.40 -8.43 28.93
N GLY A 496 1.32 -7.87 29.71
CA GLY A 496 1.10 -7.47 31.10
C GLY A 496 1.80 -8.34 32.14
N ILE A 497 2.38 -7.71 33.17
CA ILE A 497 3.15 -8.39 34.23
C ILE A 497 2.59 -8.19 35.67
N GLY A 498 1.46 -7.49 35.83
CA GLY A 498 0.88 -7.20 37.14
C GLY A 498 -0.27 -6.20 37.09
N ASP A 499 -0.89 -5.84 38.22
CA ASP A 499 -2.06 -4.96 38.21
C ASP A 499 -1.73 -3.53 37.70
N ALA A 500 -2.64 -2.95 36.91
CA ALA A 500 -2.45 -1.68 36.20
C ALA A 500 -1.99 -0.49 37.05
N ALA A 501 -2.36 -0.46 38.34
CA ALA A 501 -1.97 0.61 39.26
C ALA A 501 -0.58 0.41 39.89
N GLY A 502 0.16 -0.62 39.47
CA GLY A 502 1.61 -0.74 39.70
C GLY A 502 2.45 -0.46 38.46
N VAL A 503 1.85 -0.24 37.28
CA VAL A 503 2.61 -0.04 36.03
C VAL A 503 3.18 1.37 35.93
N PHE A 504 4.46 1.46 35.58
CA PHE A 504 5.19 2.67 35.22
C PHE A 504 6.07 2.43 33.98
N LEU A 505 6.51 3.51 33.35
CA LEU A 505 7.38 3.52 32.17
C LEU A 505 8.44 4.60 32.40
N TYR A 506 9.71 4.21 32.57
CA TYR A 506 10.84 5.11 32.83
C TYR A 506 12.13 4.48 32.34
N ASP A 507 13.07 5.27 31.83
CA ASP A 507 14.44 4.81 31.59
C ASP A 507 15.16 4.55 32.94
N LEU A 508 15.70 3.34 33.12
CA LEU A 508 16.47 2.93 34.30
C LEU A 508 17.95 2.69 34.00
N ASN A 509 18.38 2.81 32.74
CA ASN A 509 19.69 2.38 32.26
C ASN A 509 20.50 3.50 31.55
N ASN A 510 19.84 4.58 31.14
CA ASN A 510 20.31 5.73 30.33
C ASN A 510 20.66 5.36 28.87
N ASP A 511 19.68 4.79 28.15
CA ASP A 511 19.70 4.61 26.70
C ASP A 511 18.69 5.50 25.94
N GLY A 512 17.80 6.18 26.65
CA GLY A 512 16.73 7.02 26.11
C GLY A 512 15.41 6.28 25.85
N LEU A 513 15.27 5.01 26.25
CA LEU A 513 14.08 4.18 26.04
C LEU A 513 13.40 3.87 27.37
N ALA A 514 12.08 4.10 27.49
CA ALA A 514 11.38 3.74 28.72
C ALA A 514 11.29 2.21 28.94
N ASP A 515 11.77 1.76 30.09
CA ASP A 515 11.65 0.39 30.57
C ASP A 515 10.27 0.13 31.18
N TYR A 516 9.78 -1.11 31.06
CA TYR A 516 8.47 -1.50 31.57
C TYR A 516 8.56 -2.01 33.01
N ILE A 517 8.03 -1.21 33.93
CA ILE A 517 8.16 -1.40 35.37
C ILE A 517 6.80 -1.79 35.96
N TRP A 518 6.77 -2.82 36.82
CA TRP A 518 5.66 -3.10 37.71
C TRP A 518 6.06 -3.09 39.18
N LEU A 519 5.44 -2.17 39.92
CA LEU A 519 5.62 -1.94 41.34
C LEU A 519 4.57 -2.69 42.17
N ALA A 520 5.04 -3.72 42.86
CA ALA A 520 4.29 -4.50 43.82
C ALA A 520 3.83 -3.64 45.01
N LYS A 521 2.81 -4.11 45.74
CA LYS A 521 2.12 -3.32 46.79
C LYS A 521 3.00 -2.97 48.00
N ASP A 522 4.14 -3.64 48.17
CA ASP A 522 5.17 -3.47 49.20
C ASP A 522 6.43 -2.73 48.68
N GLY A 523 6.35 -2.15 47.48
CA GLY A 523 7.43 -1.39 46.85
C GLY A 523 8.44 -2.26 46.08
N ALA A 524 8.27 -3.58 46.00
CA ALA A 524 9.16 -4.39 45.16
C ALA A 524 8.92 -4.12 43.66
N ALA A 525 9.98 -3.82 42.90
CA ALA A 525 9.89 -3.43 41.49
C ALA A 525 10.38 -4.55 40.57
N THR A 526 9.49 -5.06 39.70
CA THR A 526 9.81 -5.99 38.61
C THR A 526 9.96 -5.22 37.30
N VAL A 527 10.99 -5.50 36.49
CA VAL A 527 11.31 -4.69 35.29
C VAL A 527 11.61 -5.55 34.06
N TYR A 528 11.22 -5.04 32.90
CA TYR A 528 11.64 -5.50 31.59
C TYR A 528 12.27 -4.33 30.81
N ILE A 529 13.50 -4.52 30.34
CA ILE A 529 14.27 -3.52 29.58
C ILE A 529 13.73 -3.41 28.15
N ASN A 530 13.71 -2.19 27.60
CA ASN A 530 13.29 -1.91 26.23
C ASN A 530 14.42 -2.10 25.21
N ASN A 531 14.73 -3.34 24.84
CA ASN A 531 15.62 -3.57 23.71
C ASN A 531 14.84 -3.32 22.40
N ARG A 532 15.08 -2.18 21.75
CA ARG A 532 14.48 -1.74 20.47
C ARG A 532 14.18 -2.90 19.50
N GLY A 533 12.92 -3.03 19.09
CA GLY A 533 12.47 -4.13 18.23
C GLY A 533 12.98 -4.05 16.78
N PRO A 534 13.09 -5.19 16.07
CA PRO A 534 13.55 -5.26 14.68
C PRO A 534 12.43 -5.11 13.64
N SER A 535 11.17 -5.08 14.05
CA SER A 535 9.99 -5.21 13.17
C SER A 535 9.48 -3.86 12.66
N LYS A 536 8.59 -3.87 11.66
CA LYS A 536 7.75 -2.72 11.30
C LYS A 536 6.92 -2.26 12.52
N GLY A 537 6.84 -0.95 12.71
CA GLY A 537 6.41 -0.33 13.96
C GLY A 537 7.58 -0.19 14.94
N LEU A 538 7.33 0.50 16.05
CA LEU A 538 8.36 0.83 17.06
C LEU A 538 8.09 0.09 18.37
N ALA A 539 7.63 -1.16 18.25
CA ALA A 539 7.33 -2.02 19.39
C ALA A 539 8.62 -2.58 20.03
N PRO A 540 8.80 -2.45 21.35
CA PRO A 540 9.93 -3.02 22.10
C PRO A 540 10.11 -4.54 21.97
N THR A 541 11.33 -5.02 22.16
CA THR A 541 11.62 -6.41 22.55
C THR A 541 11.94 -6.45 24.05
N TRP A 542 10.94 -6.77 24.86
CA TRP A 542 11.06 -6.74 26.32
C TRP A 542 12.02 -7.79 26.89
N VAL A 543 13.12 -7.36 27.53
CA VAL A 543 14.11 -8.24 28.18
C VAL A 543 13.93 -8.24 29.69
N ASN A 544 13.55 -9.38 30.25
CA ASN A 544 13.25 -9.53 31.68
C ASN A 544 14.49 -9.31 32.59
N ALA A 545 14.52 -8.20 33.34
CA ALA A 545 15.54 -7.89 34.34
C ALA A 545 15.19 -8.46 35.75
N GLY A 546 13.99 -8.99 35.93
CA GLY A 546 13.51 -9.55 37.19
C GLY A 546 13.16 -8.49 38.22
N ILE A 547 13.33 -8.80 39.51
CA ILE A 547 13.06 -7.88 40.61
C ILE A 547 14.32 -7.06 40.88
N ILE A 548 14.31 -5.78 40.48
CA ILE A 548 15.47 -4.88 40.59
C ILE A 548 15.55 -4.20 41.96
N ALA A 549 14.43 -4.09 42.68
CA ALA A 549 14.36 -3.53 44.03
C ALA A 549 13.40 -4.38 44.87
N THR A 550 13.78 -4.72 46.10
CA THR A 550 12.97 -5.57 47.01
C THR A 550 11.92 -4.81 47.82
N GLY A 551 11.74 -3.52 47.54
CA GLY A 551 10.98 -2.60 48.38
C GLY A 551 11.73 -2.19 49.65
N VAL A 552 11.31 -1.07 50.24
CA VAL A 552 11.90 -0.47 51.47
C VAL A 552 11.00 -0.61 52.70
N GLY A 553 9.91 -1.39 52.58
CA GLY A 553 8.92 -1.58 53.65
C GLY A 553 7.77 -0.57 53.69
N SER A 554 7.74 0.39 52.74
CA SER A 554 6.60 1.27 52.48
C SER A 554 5.66 0.68 51.42
N PRO A 555 4.35 1.01 51.46
CA PRO A 555 3.43 0.67 50.40
C PRO A 555 3.72 1.47 49.12
N ARG A 556 3.29 0.97 47.95
CA ARG A 556 3.67 1.55 46.66
C ARG A 556 3.17 2.98 46.38
N ASP A 557 2.15 3.45 47.11
CA ASP A 557 1.64 4.82 47.03
C ASP A 557 2.52 5.84 47.79
N GLU A 558 3.52 5.36 48.55
CA GLU A 558 4.61 6.17 49.11
C GLU A 558 5.89 6.09 48.24
N ILE A 559 5.86 5.45 47.07
CA ILE A 559 7.05 5.23 46.23
C ILE A 559 6.88 5.89 44.86
N ILE A 560 7.89 6.62 44.41
CA ILE A 560 8.03 7.13 43.03
C ILE A 560 9.45 6.87 42.51
N PHE A 561 9.63 7.11 41.20
CA PHE A 561 10.93 7.15 40.57
C PHE A 561 11.22 8.58 40.09
N GLY A 562 12.49 8.99 40.08
CA GLY A 562 12.93 10.30 39.59
C GLY A 562 14.46 10.41 39.59
N ASP A 563 15.07 11.03 38.57
CA ASP A 563 16.52 11.30 38.57
C ASP A 563 16.76 12.58 39.37
N LEU A 564 17.24 12.42 40.62
CA LEU A 564 17.55 13.56 41.47
C LEU A 564 19.01 14.00 41.36
N ASN A 565 19.83 13.27 40.61
CA ASN A 565 21.29 13.37 40.63
C ASN A 565 21.89 13.92 39.32
N GLY A 566 21.22 13.67 38.19
CA GLY A 566 21.60 14.13 36.85
C GLY A 566 22.51 13.17 36.09
N ASP A 567 22.40 11.86 36.36
CA ASP A 567 23.12 10.80 35.60
C ASP A 567 22.25 10.13 34.52
N GLY A 568 21.00 10.57 34.36
CA GLY A 568 20.01 10.11 33.37
C GLY A 568 19.18 8.92 33.80
N LYS A 569 19.43 8.31 34.97
CA LYS A 569 18.70 7.14 35.45
C LYS A 569 17.71 7.53 36.55
N LYS A 570 16.48 7.05 36.47
CA LYS A 570 15.51 7.34 37.54
C LYS A 570 15.87 6.58 38.83
N ASP A 571 16.06 7.34 39.92
CA ASP A 571 16.34 6.84 41.27
C ASP A 571 15.09 6.26 41.93
N TYR A 572 15.26 5.42 42.95
CA TYR A 572 14.14 4.88 43.76
C TYR A 572 13.89 5.81 44.96
N VAL A 573 12.68 6.36 45.06
CA VAL A 573 12.35 7.42 46.03
C VAL A 573 11.14 7.05 46.90
N GLN A 574 11.32 7.11 48.21
CA GLN A 574 10.25 7.02 49.22
C GLN A 574 9.80 8.43 49.66
N ILE A 575 8.51 8.69 49.61
CA ILE A 575 7.85 9.91 50.07
C ILE A 575 7.24 9.68 51.46
N ASP A 576 7.56 10.52 52.44
CA ASP A 576 6.84 10.52 53.72
C ASP A 576 5.41 11.09 53.52
N PRO A 577 4.33 10.33 53.83
CA PRO A 577 2.97 10.74 53.48
C PRO A 577 2.47 11.96 54.27
N GLY A 578 3.02 12.21 55.45
CA GLY A 578 2.64 13.35 56.29
C GLY A 578 3.29 14.66 55.83
N THR A 579 4.60 14.63 55.59
CA THR A 579 5.44 15.80 55.35
C THR A 579 5.79 16.04 53.88
N GLY A 580 5.82 15.00 53.05
CA GLY A 580 6.41 15.05 51.71
C GLY A 580 7.93 14.95 51.67
N ALA A 581 8.58 14.59 52.78
CA ALA A 581 10.03 14.37 52.78
C ALA A 581 10.45 13.21 51.85
N LEU A 582 11.58 13.35 51.14
CA LEU A 582 12.08 12.37 50.18
C LEU A 582 13.28 11.62 50.75
N LYS A 583 13.19 10.28 50.81
CA LYS A 583 14.31 9.38 51.08
C LYS A 583 14.67 8.63 49.79
N VAL A 584 15.94 8.64 49.44
CA VAL A 584 16.40 8.35 48.08
C VAL A 584 17.47 7.27 48.08
N TRP A 585 17.40 6.40 47.07
CA TRP A 585 18.41 5.41 46.73
C TRP A 585 18.81 5.62 45.28
N PHE A 586 20.05 6.07 45.04
CA PHE A 586 20.55 6.37 43.71
C PHE A 586 20.68 5.09 42.86
N ASN A 587 20.27 5.17 41.60
CA ASN A 587 20.35 4.05 40.65
C ASN A 587 21.80 3.86 40.16
N THR A 588 22.52 2.95 40.82
CA THR A 588 23.89 2.56 40.44
C THR A 588 23.90 1.31 39.54
N GLY A 589 22.78 1.00 38.87
CA GLY A 589 22.67 -0.09 37.91
C GLY A 589 23.47 0.11 36.62
N SER A 590 23.74 -0.99 35.93
CA SER A 590 24.54 -1.02 34.69
C SER A 590 24.18 -2.22 33.82
N GLY A 591 24.28 -2.06 32.50
CA GLY A 591 23.95 -3.11 31.54
C GLY A 591 22.56 -2.92 30.94
N GLY A 592 22.32 -3.45 29.73
CA GLY A 592 21.06 -3.38 29.01
C GLY A 592 20.95 -2.17 28.08
N THR A 593 21.79 -1.17 28.27
CA THR A 593 21.78 0.13 27.59
C THR A 593 22.08 0.03 26.10
N TYR A 594 22.78 -1.02 25.65
CA TYR A 594 23.34 -1.06 24.30
C TYR A 594 23.14 -2.42 23.64
N VAL A 595 22.32 -2.46 22.58
CA VAL A 595 22.22 -3.64 21.71
C VAL A 595 23.33 -3.63 20.65
N VAL A 596 23.65 -4.82 20.12
CA VAL A 596 24.82 -5.06 19.26
C VAL A 596 24.75 -4.26 17.95
N GLY A 597 23.56 -4.21 17.33
CA GLY A 597 23.34 -3.58 16.03
C GLY A 597 23.47 -2.06 16.05
N ASP A 598 23.21 -1.39 17.17
CA ASP A 598 23.39 0.06 17.30
C ASP A 598 24.86 0.50 17.06
N GLY A 599 25.81 -0.41 17.34
CA GLY A 599 27.24 -0.19 17.12
C GLY A 599 27.71 -0.54 15.71
N THR A 600 26.88 -1.17 14.87
CA THR A 600 27.24 -1.54 13.50
C THR A 600 27.30 -0.30 12.63
N ARG A 601 28.42 -0.09 11.93
CA ARG A 601 28.60 0.97 10.92
C ARG A 601 29.30 0.40 9.69
N PHE A 602 29.22 1.18 8.62
CA PHE A 602 29.90 0.92 7.36
C PHE A 602 30.71 2.15 6.96
N ALA A 603 31.92 1.93 6.46
CA ALA A 603 32.83 2.92 5.90
C ALA A 603 34.03 2.17 5.27
N ASP A 604 34.55 2.63 4.13
CA ASP A 604 35.82 2.16 3.56
C ASP A 604 36.99 2.56 4.49
N MET A 605 37.71 1.59 5.07
CA MET A 605 38.79 1.85 6.01
C MET A 605 40.20 1.65 5.43
N ASP A 606 40.35 1.04 4.25
CA ASP A 606 41.67 0.77 3.63
C ASP A 606 41.86 1.28 2.18
N GLY A 607 40.82 1.89 1.60
CA GLY A 607 40.84 2.67 0.37
C GLY A 607 40.62 1.86 -0.91
N ASP A 608 39.92 0.72 -0.83
CA ASP A 608 39.70 -0.19 -1.97
C ASP A 608 38.37 0.03 -2.73
N GLY A 609 37.49 0.90 -2.21
CA GLY A 609 36.21 1.29 -2.80
C GLY A 609 35.02 0.41 -2.38
N PHE A 610 35.20 -0.41 -1.33
CA PHE A 610 34.15 -1.20 -0.70
C PHE A 610 33.98 -0.77 0.76
N ASP A 611 32.75 -0.47 1.19
CA ASP A 611 32.51 -0.15 2.60
C ASP A 611 32.70 -1.40 3.49
N ASP A 612 33.46 -1.27 4.57
CA ASP A 612 33.77 -2.34 5.51
C ASP A 612 32.69 -2.52 6.59
N TYR A 613 32.73 -3.66 7.32
CA TYR A 613 31.90 -3.84 8.51
C TYR A 613 32.67 -3.39 9.76
N LEU A 614 32.11 -2.43 10.49
CA LEU A 614 32.66 -1.93 11.76
C LEU A 614 31.71 -2.19 12.93
N ALA A 615 32.27 -2.64 14.05
CA ALA A 615 31.58 -2.70 15.33
C ALA A 615 32.14 -1.67 16.31
N ILE A 616 31.37 -0.62 16.58
CA ILE A 616 31.72 0.47 17.50
C ILE A 616 31.17 0.18 18.91
N SER A 617 32.07 -0.14 19.83
CA SER A 617 31.80 -0.36 21.26
C SER A 617 31.33 0.94 21.93
N PRO A 618 30.62 0.88 23.08
CA PRO A 618 30.09 2.06 23.78
C PRO A 618 31.07 3.20 24.06
N ASN A 619 32.33 2.88 24.37
CA ASN A 619 33.42 3.83 24.62
C ASN A 619 34.12 4.34 23.34
N GLY A 620 33.58 4.00 22.17
CA GLY A 620 34.13 4.39 20.87
C GLY A 620 35.26 3.52 20.33
N ALA A 621 35.57 2.38 20.97
CA ALA A 621 36.50 1.41 20.39
C ALA A 621 35.91 0.78 19.13
N ILE A 622 36.76 0.46 18.14
CA ILE A 622 36.32 -0.10 16.86
C ILE A 622 36.99 -1.45 16.62
N GLU A 623 36.18 -2.47 16.36
CA GLU A 623 36.60 -3.72 15.71
C GLU A 623 36.20 -3.70 14.22
N LEU A 624 37.10 -4.14 13.33
CA LEU A 624 36.96 -4.04 11.87
C LEU A 624 37.00 -5.42 11.18
N TRP A 625 36.19 -5.57 10.13
CA TRP A 625 36.22 -6.66 9.15
C TRP A 625 36.24 -6.09 7.73
N LEU A 626 37.34 -6.30 7.01
CA LEU A 626 37.51 -5.78 5.64
C LEU A 626 36.61 -6.50 4.63
N ASN A 627 36.03 -5.76 3.69
CA ASN A 627 35.04 -6.23 2.71
C ASN A 627 35.66 -6.51 1.33
N HIS A 628 36.23 -7.70 1.12
CA HIS A 628 36.74 -8.10 -0.21
C HIS A 628 35.63 -8.55 -1.19
N GLY A 629 34.40 -8.06 -1.01
CA GLY A 629 33.26 -8.29 -1.89
C GLY A 629 32.68 -9.72 -1.86
N TYR A 630 31.96 -10.06 -2.93
CA TYR A 630 31.24 -11.33 -3.07
C TYR A 630 31.96 -12.34 -3.98
N ASP A 631 32.45 -13.43 -3.38
CA ASP A 631 32.98 -14.57 -4.13
C ASP A 631 31.86 -15.38 -4.78
N THR A 632 31.71 -15.18 -6.09
CA THR A 632 30.78 -15.94 -6.94
C THR A 632 31.07 -17.45 -7.01
N SER A 633 32.25 -17.93 -6.59
CA SER A 633 32.64 -19.33 -6.66
C SER A 633 32.27 -20.15 -5.41
N SER A 634 32.43 -19.59 -4.21
CA SER A 634 31.89 -20.16 -2.96
C SER A 634 30.49 -19.65 -2.57
N GLN A 635 29.98 -18.66 -3.33
CA GLN A 635 28.70 -17.98 -3.16
C GLN A 635 28.58 -17.22 -1.83
N LYS A 636 29.65 -16.54 -1.41
CA LYS A 636 29.77 -15.88 -0.09
C LYS A 636 30.43 -14.52 -0.15
N TRP A 637 30.07 -13.67 0.81
CA TRP A 637 30.81 -12.47 1.17
C TRP A 637 32.14 -12.82 1.86
N ILE A 638 33.20 -12.06 1.53
CA ILE A 638 34.52 -12.21 2.12
C ILE A 638 34.74 -11.11 3.16
N TRP A 639 34.76 -11.48 4.44
CA TRP A 639 35.02 -10.59 5.56
C TRP A 639 36.38 -10.95 6.21
N GLU A 640 37.40 -10.08 6.12
CA GLU A 640 38.71 -10.30 6.79
C GLU A 640 38.78 -9.58 8.14
N ALA A 641 38.65 -10.34 9.23
CA ALA A 641 38.71 -9.81 10.60
C ALA A 641 40.08 -9.22 10.95
N GLN A 642 40.12 -7.91 11.23
CA GLN A 642 41.30 -7.18 11.70
C GLN A 642 41.40 -7.18 13.24
N GLY A 643 40.26 -7.35 13.92
CA GLY A 643 40.15 -7.16 15.37
C GLY A 643 40.06 -5.68 15.73
N GLN A 644 40.45 -5.32 16.96
CA GLN A 644 40.36 -3.95 17.45
C GLN A 644 41.41 -3.03 16.80
N ILE A 645 40.95 -2.08 15.97
CA ILE A 645 41.81 -1.09 15.30
C ILE A 645 41.89 0.24 16.04
N ALA A 646 40.91 0.57 16.89
CA ALA A 646 40.86 1.82 17.66
C ALA A 646 40.48 1.58 19.13
N THR A 647 41.11 2.28 20.06
CA THR A 647 40.88 2.13 21.52
C THR A 647 39.62 2.82 22.03
N GLY A 648 39.10 3.79 21.27
CA GLY A 648 38.00 4.67 21.66
C GLY A 648 38.44 5.85 22.52
N VAL A 649 37.83 7.01 22.27
CA VAL A 649 38.06 8.27 23.02
C VAL A 649 36.80 9.10 23.28
N SER A 650 35.63 8.66 22.81
CA SER A 650 34.34 9.32 23.06
C SER A 650 33.21 8.30 23.04
N ALA A 651 32.04 8.65 23.59
CA ALA A 651 30.87 7.77 23.58
C ALA A 651 30.40 7.52 22.13
N ARG A 652 29.94 6.29 21.82
CA ARG A 652 29.61 5.87 20.43
C ARG A 652 28.65 6.80 19.67
N LYS A 653 27.72 7.47 20.36
CA LYS A 653 26.78 8.45 19.76
C LYS A 653 27.46 9.70 19.18
N ASN A 654 28.65 10.04 19.71
CA ASN A 654 29.43 11.22 19.35
C ASN A 654 30.47 10.94 18.24
N ILE A 655 30.44 9.75 17.63
CA ILE A 655 31.38 9.36 16.58
C ILE A 655 30.71 9.46 15.21
N ARG A 656 31.48 9.90 14.21
CA ARG A 656 31.20 9.71 12.78
C ARG A 656 32.43 9.12 12.10
N LEU A 657 32.19 8.42 11.00
CA LEU A 657 33.22 7.88 10.10
C LEU A 657 32.96 8.47 8.71
N ALA A 658 33.95 9.14 8.13
CA ALA A 658 33.92 9.71 6.79
C ALA A 658 35.35 10.13 6.39
N ASP A 659 35.72 10.07 5.10
CA ASP A 659 36.98 10.67 4.63
C ASP A 659 36.89 12.20 4.76
N LEU A 660 37.75 12.79 5.59
CA LEU A 660 37.77 14.24 5.81
C LEU A 660 38.86 14.96 4.99
N ASP A 661 39.93 14.28 4.59
CA ASP A 661 41.12 14.92 3.99
C ASP A 661 41.41 14.56 2.52
N GLY A 662 40.69 13.57 1.98
CA GLY A 662 40.59 13.24 0.57
C GLY A 662 41.62 12.23 0.10
N ASP A 663 42.07 11.34 0.99
CA ASP A 663 43.05 10.28 0.69
C ASP A 663 42.42 8.92 0.35
N GLY A 664 41.10 8.78 0.55
CA GLY A 664 40.30 7.60 0.27
C GLY A 664 39.96 6.74 1.50
N LEU A 665 40.47 7.08 2.69
CA LEU A 665 40.23 6.30 3.92
C LEU A 665 39.28 7.04 4.86
N ALA A 666 38.29 6.34 5.44
CA ALA A 666 37.39 6.95 6.39
C ALA A 666 38.07 7.26 7.74
N ASP A 667 37.89 8.49 8.21
CA ASP A 667 38.50 9.03 9.43
C ASP A 667 37.62 8.88 10.68
N TYR A 668 38.24 8.98 11.85
CA TYR A 668 37.54 8.94 13.13
C TYR A 668 37.23 10.36 13.61
N LEU A 669 35.95 10.75 13.55
CA LEU A 669 35.50 12.09 13.90
C LEU A 669 34.73 12.08 15.22
N VAL A 670 35.18 12.89 16.19
CA VAL A 670 34.46 13.10 17.46
C VAL A 670 33.71 14.43 17.41
N VAL A 671 32.38 14.34 17.45
CA VAL A 671 31.47 15.49 17.48
C VAL A 671 31.09 15.80 18.93
N ASP A 672 31.20 17.07 19.34
CA ASP A 672 30.70 17.55 20.62
C ASP A 672 29.17 17.62 20.63
N GLU A 673 28.58 17.01 21.64
CA GLU A 673 27.13 16.80 21.76
C GLU A 673 26.33 18.11 21.80
N LYS A 674 26.89 19.20 22.37
CA LYS A 674 26.16 20.45 22.59
C LYS A 674 26.42 21.53 21.53
N SER A 675 27.63 21.56 20.97
CA SER A 675 28.06 22.60 20.00
C SER A 675 28.17 22.10 18.56
N GLY A 676 28.35 20.79 18.35
CA GLY A 676 28.70 20.23 17.04
C GLY A 676 30.18 20.42 16.67
N ALA A 677 31.03 20.86 17.61
CA ALA A 677 32.46 21.00 17.39
C ALA A 677 33.11 19.64 17.05
N VAL A 678 34.07 19.62 16.14
CA VAL A 678 34.63 18.36 15.58
C VAL A 678 36.11 18.25 15.92
N VAL A 679 36.50 17.15 16.54
CA VAL A 679 37.90 16.73 16.71
C VAL A 679 38.18 15.60 15.73
N PHE A 680 39.24 15.78 14.93
CA PHE A 680 39.60 14.92 13.80
C PHE A 680 40.77 13.99 14.17
N TRP A 681 40.60 12.69 13.94
CA TRP A 681 41.67 11.68 14.01
C TRP A 681 41.86 11.03 12.63
N HIS A 682 42.95 11.38 11.96
CA HIS A 682 43.33 10.89 10.64
C HIS A 682 43.64 9.38 10.67
N ASN A 683 43.02 8.63 9.75
CA ASN A 683 43.22 7.20 9.52
C ASN A 683 44.39 6.98 8.55
N GLY A 684 45.60 6.78 9.08
CA GLY A 684 46.78 6.50 8.25
C GLY A 684 46.89 5.05 7.75
N GLY A 685 45.80 4.28 7.81
CA GLY A 685 45.70 2.89 7.34
C GLY A 685 46.54 1.85 8.10
N LYS A 686 46.47 0.61 7.62
CA LYS A 686 47.16 -0.57 8.17
C LYS A 686 48.66 -0.57 7.85
N GLN A 687 49.48 -0.54 8.88
CA GLN A 687 50.94 -0.45 8.80
C GLN A 687 51.61 -1.80 8.53
N THR A 688 52.86 -1.78 8.07
CA THR A 688 53.61 -3.00 7.70
C THR A 688 53.93 -3.97 8.85
N ASP A 689 53.72 -3.55 10.10
CA ASP A 689 53.82 -4.41 11.29
C ASP A 689 52.46 -5.01 11.74
N GLY A 690 51.37 -4.66 11.04
CA GLY A 690 50.01 -5.08 11.33
C GLY A 690 49.23 -4.16 12.27
N THR A 691 49.81 -3.05 12.73
CA THR A 691 49.10 -2.04 13.54
C THR A 691 48.29 -1.07 12.68
N TRP A 692 47.28 -0.42 13.24
CA TRP A 692 46.53 0.65 12.58
C TRP A 692 47.08 2.02 12.96
N SER A 693 47.23 2.92 11.99
CA SER A 693 47.76 4.27 12.23
C SER A 693 46.64 5.27 12.51
N TRP A 694 46.74 5.97 13.63
CA TRP A 694 45.79 7.02 14.04
C TRP A 694 46.54 8.27 14.48
N THR A 695 46.22 9.42 13.88
CA THR A 695 46.83 10.72 14.24
C THR A 695 45.77 11.73 14.65
N ASN A 696 45.77 12.14 15.93
CA ASN A 696 44.90 13.20 16.43
C ASN A 696 45.35 14.57 15.88
N MET A 697 44.56 15.13 14.97
CA MET A 697 44.80 16.41 14.30
C MET A 697 44.22 17.60 15.07
N GLY A 698 43.49 17.34 16.16
CA GLY A 698 42.86 18.35 17.01
C GLY A 698 41.48 18.79 16.51
N GLN A 699 41.02 19.95 16.99
CA GLN A 699 39.72 20.48 16.63
C GLN A 699 39.77 21.15 15.24
N VAL A 700 38.95 20.66 14.30
CA VAL A 700 38.85 21.16 12.92
C VAL A 700 37.60 22.00 12.65
N ALA A 701 36.54 21.84 13.45
CA ALA A 701 35.33 22.65 13.34
C ALA A 701 34.87 23.17 14.72
N THR A 702 34.30 24.37 14.75
CA THR A 702 33.71 24.96 15.97
C THR A 702 32.29 24.48 16.25
N GLY A 703 31.66 23.83 15.27
CA GLY A 703 30.24 23.48 15.33
C GLY A 703 29.31 24.69 15.12
N VAL A 704 28.01 24.39 14.96
CA VAL A 704 26.94 25.37 14.69
C VAL A 704 25.62 25.08 15.44
N GLY A 705 25.56 24.01 16.24
CA GLY A 705 24.33 23.51 16.87
C GLY A 705 24.52 22.09 17.42
N ALA A 706 23.51 21.53 18.09
CA ALA A 706 23.63 20.24 18.78
C ALA A 706 24.18 19.12 17.88
N GLY A 707 25.11 18.32 18.43
CA GLY A 707 25.90 17.30 17.71
C GLY A 707 25.07 16.15 17.14
N VAL A 708 23.87 15.90 17.69
CA VAL A 708 22.90 14.94 17.15
C VAL A 708 22.42 15.33 15.73
N GLY A 709 22.48 16.61 15.37
CA GLY A 709 22.17 17.09 14.02
C GLY A 709 23.35 17.09 13.06
N VAL A 710 24.55 16.66 13.47
CA VAL A 710 25.75 16.67 12.60
C VAL A 710 25.88 15.34 11.87
N GLU A 711 26.04 15.42 10.55
CA GLU A 711 26.40 14.31 9.66
C GLU A 711 27.48 14.78 8.68
N PHE A 712 28.15 13.83 8.02
CA PHE A 712 29.19 14.09 7.03
C PHE A 712 28.91 13.30 5.75
N ALA A 713 28.99 13.96 4.59
CA ALA A 713 28.89 13.35 3.27
C ALA A 713 29.48 14.29 2.21
N ASP A 714 30.05 13.75 1.13
CA ASP A 714 30.45 14.57 -0.02
C ASP A 714 29.20 15.03 -0.80
N ILE A 715 28.96 16.34 -0.84
CA ILE A 715 27.81 16.91 -1.56
C ILE A 715 28.20 17.73 -2.79
N ASP A 716 29.48 18.00 -3.04
CA ASP A 716 29.96 18.77 -4.20
C ASP A 716 30.86 17.99 -5.18
N GLY A 717 31.20 16.75 -4.83
CA GLY A 717 31.86 15.74 -5.67
C GLY A 717 33.38 15.88 -5.75
N ASP A 718 34.02 16.50 -4.76
CA ASP A 718 35.48 16.73 -4.75
C ASP A 718 36.30 15.64 -4.03
N GLY A 719 35.64 14.66 -3.41
CA GLY A 719 36.24 13.50 -2.75
C GLY A 719 36.46 13.68 -1.25
N LYS A 720 35.87 14.69 -0.61
CA LYS A 720 35.92 14.88 0.85
C LYS A 720 34.52 15.05 1.42
N ALA A 721 34.29 14.52 2.61
CA ALA A 721 33.01 14.70 3.29
C ALA A 721 32.87 16.13 3.84
N ASP A 722 31.74 16.75 3.52
CA ASP A 722 31.35 18.09 3.97
C ASP A 722 30.65 18.05 5.34
N TYR A 723 30.70 19.15 6.07
CA TYR A 723 30.01 19.28 7.35
C TYR A 723 28.55 19.68 7.09
N LEU A 724 27.61 18.82 7.49
CA LEU A 724 26.17 19.04 7.38
C LEU A 724 25.55 19.18 8.78
N TRP A 725 24.67 20.16 8.95
CA TRP A 725 23.81 20.29 10.15
C TRP A 725 22.33 20.23 9.77
N ILE A 726 21.65 19.18 10.25
CA ILE A 726 20.25 18.85 9.99
C ILE A 726 19.41 19.34 11.18
N ALA A 727 18.51 20.30 10.95
CA ALA A 727 17.52 20.80 11.93
C ALA A 727 16.38 19.78 12.17
N GLU A 728 15.60 19.94 13.26
CA GLU A 728 14.50 19.01 13.64
C GLU A 728 13.55 18.62 12.49
N ASN A 729 13.25 19.54 11.57
CA ASN A 729 12.34 19.34 10.44
C ASN A 729 13.02 18.79 9.16
N GLY A 730 14.29 18.37 9.27
CA GLY A 730 15.11 17.87 8.18
C GLY A 730 15.79 18.95 7.33
N ALA A 731 15.74 20.24 7.71
CA ALA A 731 16.40 21.31 6.96
C ALA A 731 17.92 21.29 7.16
N VAL A 732 18.69 21.43 6.07
CA VAL A 732 20.14 21.15 6.05
C VAL A 732 20.92 22.43 5.84
N THR A 733 21.81 22.75 6.77
CA THR A 733 22.82 23.82 6.63
C THR A 733 24.18 23.18 6.35
N ALA A 734 24.86 23.56 5.28
CA ALA A 734 26.10 22.90 4.83
C ALA A 734 27.32 23.82 4.81
N PHE A 735 28.51 23.22 4.94
CA PHE A 735 29.80 23.88 4.91
C PHE A 735 30.80 23.01 4.13
N LEU A 736 31.26 23.50 2.97
CA LEU A 736 32.15 22.72 2.10
C LEU A 736 33.56 22.62 2.67
N ASN A 737 34.15 21.43 2.57
CA ASN A 737 35.41 21.02 3.16
C ASN A 737 36.61 21.38 2.28
N GLY A 738 37.22 22.54 2.55
CA GLY A 738 38.44 22.99 1.88
C GLY A 738 39.73 22.33 2.38
N GLY A 739 39.65 21.35 3.29
CA GLY A 739 40.79 20.64 3.87
C GLY A 739 41.73 21.52 4.71
N SER A 740 42.98 21.08 4.82
CA SER A 740 44.01 21.71 5.64
C SER A 740 44.61 22.97 4.98
N GLY A 741 44.21 24.15 5.46
CA GLY A 741 44.70 25.45 5.00
C GLY A 741 45.85 26.03 5.82
N SER A 742 46.46 27.10 5.29
CA SER A 742 47.62 27.79 5.92
C SER A 742 47.38 28.42 7.30
N SER A 743 46.16 28.35 7.83
CA SER A 743 45.75 28.89 9.14
C SER A 743 44.87 27.93 9.94
N GLY A 744 44.82 26.64 9.56
CA GLY A 744 43.88 25.64 10.09
C GLY A 744 42.95 25.10 9.02
N TRP A 745 41.98 24.27 9.42
CA TRP A 745 40.98 23.68 8.52
C TRP A 745 40.08 24.75 7.87
N VAL A 746 39.65 24.50 6.63
CA VAL A 746 38.87 25.46 5.83
C VAL A 746 37.45 24.96 5.63
N TRP A 747 36.47 25.75 6.07
CA TRP A 747 35.03 25.47 5.91
C TRP A 747 34.33 26.61 5.18
N THR A 748 33.65 26.31 4.07
CA THR A 748 32.98 27.31 3.21
C THR A 748 31.46 27.17 3.32
N SER A 749 30.84 28.02 4.15
CA SER A 749 29.39 27.98 4.41
C SER A 749 28.56 28.20 3.15
N GLN A 750 27.60 27.29 2.94
CA GLN A 750 26.60 27.34 1.87
C GLN A 750 25.26 27.93 2.34
N GLY A 751 25.09 28.12 3.64
CA GLY A 751 23.78 28.39 4.23
C GLY A 751 22.88 27.14 4.18
N VAL A 752 21.57 27.35 4.11
CA VAL A 752 20.57 26.28 4.04
C VAL A 752 20.47 25.78 2.59
N ILE A 753 20.92 24.54 2.34
CA ILE A 753 20.92 23.93 1.01
C ILE A 753 19.67 23.07 0.74
N ALA A 754 18.99 22.61 1.79
CA ALA A 754 17.72 21.91 1.71
C ALA A 754 16.76 22.45 2.78
N THR A 755 15.50 22.73 2.42
CA THR A 755 14.50 23.32 3.33
C THR A 755 13.90 22.32 4.32
N GLY A 756 14.27 21.04 4.22
CA GLY A 756 13.64 19.93 4.94
C GLY A 756 12.35 19.47 4.26
N VAL A 757 11.98 18.22 4.54
CA VAL A 757 10.81 17.55 3.95
C VAL A 757 9.66 17.35 4.95
N GLY A 758 9.80 17.85 6.19
CA GLY A 758 8.85 17.60 7.27
C GLY A 758 9.04 16.23 7.93
N ALA A 759 10.29 15.77 8.01
CA ALA A 759 10.71 14.54 8.68
C ALA A 759 11.70 14.87 9.81
N ALA A 760 11.82 13.97 10.80
CA ALA A 760 12.71 14.17 11.94
C ALA A 760 14.18 14.13 11.52
N ARG A 761 15.07 14.91 12.18
CA ARG A 761 16.51 14.96 11.84
C ARG A 761 17.18 13.57 11.83
N GLN A 762 16.79 12.69 12.74
CA GLN A 762 17.30 11.32 12.87
C GLN A 762 16.91 10.40 11.70
N ASP A 763 15.79 10.67 11.06
CA ASP A 763 15.24 9.91 9.92
C ASP A 763 15.86 10.33 8.57
N ILE A 764 16.65 11.42 8.55
CA ILE A 764 17.38 11.89 7.37
C ILE A 764 18.73 11.18 7.26
N LYS A 765 19.09 10.73 6.06
CA LYS A 765 20.38 10.10 5.74
C LYS A 765 20.94 10.68 4.43
N PHE A 766 22.24 10.51 4.23
CA PHE A 766 22.94 10.86 3.01
C PHE A 766 23.73 9.66 2.50
N ALA A 767 23.61 9.36 1.21
CA ALA A 767 24.39 8.35 0.52
C ALA A 767 24.28 8.59 -0.99
N ASP A 768 25.33 8.29 -1.75
CA ASP A 768 25.20 8.23 -3.22
C ASP A 768 24.43 6.95 -3.60
N LEU A 769 23.16 7.10 -3.99
CA LEU A 769 22.35 5.99 -4.45
C LEU A 769 22.46 5.75 -5.95
N ASN A 770 22.91 6.76 -6.70
CA ASN A 770 22.87 6.73 -8.16
C ASN A 770 24.24 6.43 -8.79
N GLY A 771 25.36 6.71 -8.11
CA GLY A 771 26.72 6.36 -8.52
C GLY A 771 27.43 7.42 -9.34
N ASP A 772 27.05 8.70 -9.16
CA ASP A 772 27.69 9.87 -9.78
C ASP A 772 28.68 10.61 -8.88
N GLY A 773 28.84 10.18 -7.63
CA GLY A 773 29.76 10.75 -6.64
C GLY A 773 29.15 11.86 -5.79
N LEU A 774 27.84 12.09 -5.86
CA LEU A 774 27.13 13.08 -5.04
C LEU A 774 26.22 12.38 -4.02
N ALA A 775 26.29 12.78 -2.75
CA ALA A 775 25.39 12.22 -1.75
C ALA A 775 23.95 12.75 -1.89
N ASP A 776 23.00 11.84 -2.10
CA ASP A 776 21.58 12.12 -2.22
C ASP A 776 20.92 12.36 -0.85
N TYR A 777 19.88 13.19 -0.78
CA TYR A 777 19.12 13.44 0.44
C TYR A 777 18.03 12.38 0.59
N LEU A 778 18.10 11.58 1.66
CA LEU A 778 17.22 10.45 1.90
C LEU A 778 16.37 10.69 3.15
N TRP A 779 15.06 10.47 3.03
CA TRP A 779 14.18 10.27 4.19
C TRP A 779 13.87 8.78 4.35
N VAL A 780 14.31 8.20 5.46
CA VAL A 780 13.97 6.83 5.88
C VAL A 780 12.78 6.89 6.84
N ASN A 781 11.68 6.24 6.50
CA ASN A 781 10.50 6.21 7.34
C ASN A 781 10.76 5.42 8.64
N ARG A 782 10.73 6.13 9.78
CA ARG A 782 10.91 5.56 11.14
C ARG A 782 10.12 4.28 11.37
N LEU A 783 8.88 4.19 10.88
CA LEU A 783 7.99 3.06 11.15
C LEU A 783 8.29 1.79 10.34
N ASP A 784 8.74 1.89 9.09
CA ASP A 784 8.80 0.72 8.20
C ASP A 784 9.97 0.64 7.22
N GLY A 785 10.94 1.55 7.33
CA GLY A 785 12.14 1.54 6.51
C GLY A 785 11.88 1.86 5.04
N SER A 786 10.69 2.32 4.66
CA SER A 786 10.49 2.90 3.32
C SER A 786 11.39 4.13 3.14
N VAL A 787 11.90 4.33 1.92
CA VAL A 787 12.87 5.39 1.62
C VAL A 787 12.32 6.27 0.52
N SER A 788 12.34 7.58 0.77
CA SER A 788 12.10 8.61 -0.24
C SER A 788 13.40 9.36 -0.53
N GLU A 789 13.71 9.53 -1.81
CA GLU A 789 14.97 10.12 -2.29
C GLU A 789 14.73 11.48 -2.95
N TRP A 790 15.61 12.42 -2.65
CA TRP A 790 15.84 13.63 -3.42
C TRP A 790 17.27 13.60 -3.93
N GLN A 791 17.43 13.32 -5.23
CA GLN A 791 18.74 13.19 -5.86
C GLN A 791 19.47 14.54 -5.84
N ASN A 792 20.76 14.54 -5.52
CA ASN A 792 21.58 15.74 -5.65
C ASN A 792 21.88 16.01 -7.12
N ILE A 793 21.30 17.09 -7.67
CA ILE A 793 21.62 17.59 -9.02
C ILE A 793 22.18 19.02 -8.94
N GLY A 794 22.67 19.40 -7.76
CA GLY A 794 23.18 20.72 -7.45
C GLY A 794 24.59 20.96 -7.95
N THR A 795 25.05 22.18 -7.68
CA THR A 795 26.46 22.57 -7.69
C THR A 795 26.66 23.52 -6.51
N LYS A 796 27.91 23.73 -6.07
CA LYS A 796 28.25 24.69 -5.01
C LYS A 796 27.80 26.14 -5.23
N ASP A 797 27.47 26.53 -6.46
CA ASP A 797 26.94 27.86 -6.80
C ASP A 797 25.40 27.88 -6.91
N ASN A 798 24.74 26.71 -6.92
CA ASN A 798 23.29 26.52 -7.13
C ASN A 798 22.87 25.10 -6.69
N TRP A 799 22.42 24.96 -5.44
CA TRP A 799 21.96 23.70 -4.84
C TRP A 799 20.57 23.29 -5.34
N GLN A 800 20.42 22.05 -5.81
CA GLN A 800 19.16 21.54 -6.38
C GLN A 800 18.95 20.07 -6.02
N TRP A 801 17.74 19.76 -5.55
CA TRP A 801 17.34 18.46 -5.01
C TRP A 801 16.15 17.92 -5.82
N ALA A 802 16.39 16.95 -6.69
CA ALA A 802 15.37 16.39 -7.59
C ALA A 802 14.57 15.27 -6.90
N PRO A 803 13.28 15.44 -6.62
CA PRO A 803 12.48 14.42 -5.93
C PRO A 803 12.28 13.19 -6.82
N GLN A 804 12.85 12.06 -6.42
CA GLN A 804 12.65 10.77 -7.08
C GLN A 804 11.40 10.04 -6.56
N GLY A 805 10.92 10.44 -5.38
CA GLY A 805 9.78 9.85 -4.69
C GLY A 805 10.19 8.66 -3.82
N GLN A 806 9.23 7.80 -3.49
CA GLN A 806 9.49 6.59 -2.69
C GLN A 806 10.20 5.53 -3.55
N ILE A 807 11.50 5.34 -3.31
CA ILE A 807 12.33 4.37 -4.04
C ILE A 807 12.40 3.00 -3.36
N ALA A 808 12.12 2.92 -2.05
CA ALA A 808 12.05 1.65 -1.33
C ALA A 808 10.72 1.52 -0.58
N THR A 809 10.08 0.35 -0.68
CA THR A 809 8.82 0.03 0.01
C THR A 809 8.99 -0.34 1.48
N GLY A 810 10.22 -0.34 1.98
CA GLY A 810 10.58 -0.96 3.25
C GLY A 810 10.65 -2.49 3.15
N VAL A 811 11.25 -3.12 4.17
CA VAL A 811 11.53 -4.56 4.19
C VAL A 811 10.85 -5.31 5.35
N GLY A 812 9.94 -4.64 6.07
CA GLY A 812 9.27 -5.19 7.25
C GLY A 812 10.02 -4.95 8.57
N SER A 813 11.06 -4.12 8.55
CA SER A 813 11.78 -3.57 9.72
C SER A 813 11.60 -2.06 9.79
N ASN A 814 11.73 -1.47 10.98
CA ASN A 814 11.67 -0.02 11.19
C ASN A 814 12.89 0.72 10.61
N GLY A 815 12.74 2.04 10.40
CA GLY A 815 13.77 2.90 9.82
C GLY A 815 15.05 2.98 10.65
N LEU A 816 14.95 2.82 11.97
CA LEU A 816 16.10 2.77 12.89
C LEU A 816 17.03 1.57 12.66
N SER A 817 16.55 0.54 11.96
CA SER A 817 17.34 -0.63 11.57
C SER A 817 18.01 -0.47 10.18
N ILE A 818 17.76 0.62 9.45
CA ILE A 818 18.19 0.78 8.05
C ILE A 818 19.47 1.61 7.93
N GLN A 819 20.41 1.12 7.13
CA GLN A 819 21.65 1.80 6.77
C GLN A 819 21.92 1.68 5.26
N PHE A 820 22.87 2.45 4.75
CA PHE A 820 23.30 2.41 3.34
C PHE A 820 24.83 2.29 3.29
N ALA A 821 25.35 1.48 2.35
CA ALA A 821 26.79 1.31 2.15
C ALA A 821 27.12 0.74 0.76
N VAL A 822 28.25 1.13 0.16
CA VAL A 822 28.75 0.67 -1.14
C VAL A 822 29.43 -0.70 -1.00
N LEU A 823 28.64 -1.74 -0.73
CA LEU A 823 29.20 -3.06 -0.39
C LEU A 823 29.71 -3.87 -1.58
N ASN A 824 29.23 -3.64 -2.81
CA ASN A 824 29.52 -4.52 -3.95
C ASN A 824 30.38 -3.89 -5.08
N GLY A 825 31.05 -2.77 -4.80
CA GLY A 825 32.01 -2.14 -5.73
C GLY A 825 31.38 -1.56 -7.00
N ASN A 826 30.05 -1.43 -7.01
CA ASN A 826 29.29 -0.91 -8.15
C ASN A 826 29.14 0.63 -8.13
N GLY A 827 29.76 1.30 -7.16
CA GLY A 827 29.72 2.75 -6.93
C GLY A 827 28.44 3.31 -6.29
N ARG A 828 27.48 2.47 -5.89
CA ARG A 828 26.18 2.88 -5.34
C ARG A 828 25.94 2.25 -3.99
N ALA A 829 25.34 2.99 -3.06
CA ALA A 829 25.02 2.44 -1.76
C ALA A 829 23.83 1.47 -1.84
N ASP A 830 24.01 0.29 -1.24
CA ASP A 830 23.00 -0.76 -1.09
C ASP A 830 22.07 -0.46 0.09
N TYR A 831 20.83 -0.94 0.04
CA TYR A 831 19.89 -0.85 1.16
C TYR A 831 20.18 -1.98 2.14
N LEU A 832 20.49 -1.66 3.39
CA LEU A 832 20.86 -2.62 4.43
C LEU A 832 19.86 -2.58 5.59
N ASN A 833 19.53 -3.76 6.11
CA ASN A 833 18.79 -3.94 7.36
C ASN A 833 19.71 -4.57 8.41
N VAL A 834 19.97 -3.87 9.51
CA VAL A 834 20.82 -4.28 10.62
C VAL A 834 19.94 -4.70 11.79
N ALA A 835 19.96 -5.99 12.15
CA ALA A 835 19.18 -6.51 13.26
C ALA A 835 19.70 -5.96 14.60
N PRO A 836 18.92 -5.18 15.39
CA PRO A 836 19.41 -4.51 16.59
C PRO A 836 20.02 -5.48 17.62
N SER A 837 19.42 -6.65 17.82
CA SER A 837 19.85 -7.63 18.83
C SER A 837 21.15 -8.39 18.51
N SER A 838 21.68 -8.30 17.28
CA SER A 838 22.88 -9.06 16.88
C SER A 838 23.87 -8.32 15.98
N GLY A 839 23.48 -7.22 15.32
CA GLY A 839 24.26 -6.61 14.24
C GLY A 839 24.21 -7.40 12.93
N ALA A 840 23.34 -8.40 12.80
CA ALA A 840 23.24 -9.17 11.56
C ALA A 840 22.69 -8.31 10.41
N VAL A 841 23.35 -8.38 9.24
CA VAL A 841 23.10 -7.49 8.10
C VAL A 841 22.42 -8.26 6.98
N THR A 842 21.29 -7.76 6.51
CA THR A 842 20.60 -8.26 5.32
C THR A 842 20.61 -7.19 4.24
N GLN A 843 21.05 -7.56 3.03
CA GLN A 843 21.34 -6.64 1.93
C GLN A 843 20.33 -6.77 0.80
N TRP A 844 19.89 -5.62 0.29
CA TRP A 844 19.23 -5.48 -0.99
C TRP A 844 20.16 -4.67 -1.89
N ALA A 845 20.83 -5.35 -2.83
CA ALA A 845 21.83 -4.72 -3.67
C ALA A 845 21.19 -3.71 -4.64
N ASN A 846 21.78 -2.52 -4.75
CA ASN A 846 21.35 -1.42 -5.60
C ASN A 846 21.76 -1.71 -7.06
N GLU A 847 20.81 -2.19 -7.85
CA GLU A 847 21.01 -2.64 -9.23
C GLU A 847 20.31 -1.73 -10.23
N CYS A 848 21.03 -1.23 -11.23
CA CYS A 848 20.44 -0.46 -12.33
C CYS A 848 19.63 -1.35 -13.27
N PHE A 849 18.49 -0.86 -13.74
CA PHE A 849 17.64 -1.65 -14.64
C PHE A 849 18.35 -2.04 -15.95
N GLY A 850 18.65 -3.33 -16.06
CA GLY A 850 19.39 -3.96 -17.16
C GLY A 850 20.15 -5.23 -16.74
N SER A 851 20.49 -5.38 -15.46
CA SER A 851 21.26 -6.52 -14.92
C SER A 851 20.44 -7.80 -14.70
N ARG A 852 20.20 -8.55 -15.79
CA ARG A 852 19.95 -10.01 -15.79
C ARG A 852 18.84 -10.58 -14.86
N ARG A 853 17.60 -10.10 -14.95
CA ARG A 853 16.42 -10.88 -14.46
C ARG A 853 15.69 -11.62 -15.58
N VAL A 854 14.99 -12.70 -15.24
CA VAL A 854 13.96 -13.31 -16.10
C VAL A 854 12.71 -12.45 -16.00
N ASP A 855 12.67 -11.37 -16.78
CA ASP A 855 11.67 -10.33 -16.65
C ASP A 855 10.31 -10.76 -17.25
N THR A 856 9.51 -11.45 -16.45
CA THR A 856 8.16 -11.88 -16.83
C THR A 856 7.22 -10.70 -17.08
N GLN A 857 7.42 -9.55 -16.43
CA GLN A 857 6.53 -8.40 -16.57
C GLN A 857 6.76 -7.66 -17.90
N HIS A 858 8.02 -7.35 -18.24
CA HIS A 858 8.35 -6.77 -19.55
C HIS A 858 8.16 -7.80 -20.68
N ALA A 859 8.43 -9.10 -20.45
CA ALA A 859 8.12 -10.14 -21.44
C ALA A 859 6.60 -10.26 -21.70
N TRP A 860 5.77 -10.16 -20.66
CA TRP A 860 4.31 -10.12 -20.78
C TRP A 860 3.84 -8.89 -21.55
N VAL A 861 4.32 -7.70 -21.18
CA VAL A 861 4.05 -6.44 -21.90
C VAL A 861 4.49 -6.52 -23.37
N ALA A 862 5.63 -7.14 -23.66
CA ALA A 862 6.11 -7.33 -25.03
C ALA A 862 5.24 -8.33 -25.82
N ALA A 863 4.81 -9.44 -25.20
CA ALA A 863 3.91 -10.41 -25.83
C ALA A 863 2.52 -9.81 -26.13
N VAL A 864 1.97 -9.07 -25.16
CA VAL A 864 0.73 -8.27 -25.27
C VAL A 864 0.86 -7.20 -26.35
N THR A 865 2.03 -6.57 -26.48
CA THR A 865 2.29 -5.56 -27.52
C THR A 865 2.42 -6.18 -28.90
N ASN A 866 3.09 -7.32 -29.04
CA ASN A 866 3.12 -8.15 -30.25
C ASN A 866 1.70 -8.57 -30.67
N TRP A 867 0.84 -8.96 -29.73
CA TRP A 867 -0.57 -9.22 -30.00
C TRP A 867 -1.31 -7.96 -30.51
N LYS A 868 -1.22 -6.84 -29.78
CA LYS A 868 -1.83 -5.56 -30.19
C LYS A 868 -1.31 -5.06 -31.55
N ALA A 869 -0.08 -5.40 -31.94
CA ALA A 869 0.49 -5.11 -33.24
C ALA A 869 -0.03 -6.01 -34.38
N LYS A 870 -0.51 -7.22 -34.08
CA LYS A 870 -1.00 -8.23 -35.03
C LYS A 870 -2.52 -8.40 -35.07
N PHE A 871 -3.26 -7.81 -34.14
CA PHE A 871 -4.71 -7.99 -33.96
C PHE A 871 -5.54 -7.87 -35.26
N SER A 872 -5.12 -7.03 -36.20
CA SER A 872 -5.78 -6.80 -37.49
C SER A 872 -5.37 -7.77 -38.63
N SER A 873 -4.39 -8.66 -38.44
CA SER A 873 -3.83 -9.48 -39.53
C SER A 873 -4.46 -10.88 -39.71
N GLY A 874 -5.30 -11.33 -38.78
CA GLY A 874 -6.24 -12.45 -38.95
C GLY A 874 -5.65 -13.88 -39.02
N GLY A 875 -5.86 -14.69 -37.97
CA GLY A 875 -5.67 -16.14 -38.05
C GLY A 875 -5.54 -16.88 -36.71
N HIS A 876 -5.00 -16.23 -35.69
CA HIS A 876 -4.69 -16.84 -34.39
C HIS A 876 -5.39 -16.12 -33.23
N ARG A 877 -5.74 -16.87 -32.16
CA ARG A 877 -6.33 -16.33 -30.92
C ARG A 877 -5.23 -15.73 -30.02
N PHE A 878 -5.59 -14.90 -29.06
CA PHE A 878 -4.62 -14.26 -28.15
C PHE A 878 -3.64 -15.24 -27.46
N PRO A 879 -4.07 -16.37 -26.85
CA PRO A 879 -3.14 -17.34 -26.28
C PRO A 879 -2.18 -17.96 -27.30
N GLN A 880 -2.63 -18.15 -28.55
CA GLN A 880 -1.77 -18.65 -29.61
C GLN A 880 -0.69 -17.63 -29.99
N GLU A 881 -1.02 -16.34 -30.06
CA GLU A 881 -0.02 -15.31 -30.39
C GLU A 881 0.98 -15.04 -29.26
N VAL A 882 0.56 -15.20 -28.00
CA VAL A 882 1.49 -15.20 -26.86
C VAL A 882 2.38 -16.45 -26.88
N SER A 883 1.84 -17.62 -27.23
CA SER A 883 2.63 -18.84 -27.45
C SER A 883 3.64 -18.65 -28.59
N ASN A 884 3.18 -18.18 -29.75
CA ASN A 884 4.01 -17.90 -30.93
C ASN A 884 5.16 -16.93 -30.62
N PHE A 885 4.91 -15.91 -29.78
CA PHE A 885 5.91 -14.92 -29.37
C PHE A 885 7.07 -15.53 -28.55
N PHE A 886 6.79 -16.53 -27.72
CA PHE A 886 7.80 -17.25 -26.92
C PHE A 886 8.30 -18.55 -27.58
N HIS A 887 8.00 -18.75 -28.87
CA HIS A 887 8.21 -20.01 -29.59
C HIS A 887 7.68 -21.24 -28.83
N GLY A 888 6.53 -21.04 -28.17
CA GLY A 888 5.79 -22.00 -27.37
C GLY A 888 5.05 -23.06 -28.20
N PRO A 889 4.29 -23.96 -27.54
CA PRO A 889 3.51 -24.99 -28.21
C PRO A 889 2.46 -24.45 -29.21
N ASP A 890 2.34 -25.15 -30.33
CA ASP A 890 1.28 -24.96 -31.32
C ASP A 890 -0.11 -25.28 -30.74
N LYS A 891 -1.12 -24.57 -31.25
CA LYS A 891 -2.56 -24.72 -30.94
C LYS A 891 -2.96 -24.41 -29.49
N LEU A 892 -2.26 -23.52 -28.79
CA LEU A 892 -2.65 -22.99 -27.49
C LEU A 892 -3.91 -22.10 -27.62
N ARG A 893 -5.06 -22.62 -27.21
CA ARG A 893 -6.40 -22.05 -27.47
C ARG A 893 -7.20 -21.90 -26.18
N CYS A 894 -6.57 -21.40 -25.12
CA CYS A 894 -7.12 -21.39 -23.75
C CYS A 894 -8.51 -20.74 -23.58
N GLY A 895 -8.92 -19.83 -24.48
CA GLY A 895 -10.28 -19.27 -24.52
C GLY A 895 -11.37 -20.20 -25.05
N GLU A 896 -11.04 -21.38 -25.58
CA GLU A 896 -12.00 -22.42 -25.93
C GLU A 896 -12.21 -23.38 -24.76
N VAL A 897 -13.45 -23.79 -24.50
CA VAL A 897 -13.76 -24.91 -23.59
C VAL A 897 -14.12 -26.12 -24.46
N ALA A 898 -13.11 -26.91 -24.79
CA ALA A 898 -13.19 -28.07 -25.67
C ALA A 898 -11.99 -29.01 -25.44
N ASP A 899 -12.03 -30.21 -26.01
CA ASP A 899 -10.87 -31.10 -26.06
C ASP A 899 -9.78 -30.59 -27.02
N HIS A 900 -8.52 -30.83 -26.67
CA HIS A 900 -7.33 -30.59 -27.50
C HIS A 900 -7.09 -29.10 -27.85
N THR A 901 -7.33 -28.23 -26.88
CA THR A 901 -7.01 -26.79 -26.87
C THR A 901 -5.54 -26.49 -26.56
N GLY A 902 -4.72 -27.50 -26.25
CA GLY A 902 -3.31 -27.32 -25.89
C GLY A 902 -3.10 -26.78 -24.48
N CYS A 903 -4.17 -26.41 -23.77
CA CYS A 903 -4.14 -25.88 -22.42
C CYS A 903 -4.43 -26.95 -21.35
N GLU A 904 -4.46 -28.23 -21.74
CA GLU A 904 -4.66 -29.38 -20.83
C GLU A 904 -3.39 -29.84 -20.10
N GLN A 905 -2.21 -29.32 -20.45
CA GLN A 905 -0.92 -29.69 -19.86
C GLN A 905 0.03 -28.49 -19.75
N ASN A 906 0.92 -28.51 -18.76
CA ASN A 906 1.91 -27.46 -18.56
C ASN A 906 3.00 -27.45 -19.66
N VAL A 907 3.37 -26.24 -20.08
CA VAL A 907 4.48 -25.95 -20.99
C VAL A 907 5.80 -26.22 -20.27
N VAL A 908 6.65 -27.05 -20.89
CA VAL A 908 7.97 -27.42 -20.34
C VAL A 908 9.04 -26.42 -20.79
N CYS A 909 10.10 -26.28 -20.00
CA CYS A 909 11.19 -25.33 -20.26
C CYS A 909 11.85 -25.52 -21.65
N SER A 910 11.91 -26.76 -22.16
CA SER A 910 12.46 -27.09 -23.49
C SER A 910 11.50 -26.81 -24.67
N SER A 911 10.28 -26.35 -24.42
CA SER A 911 9.27 -26.02 -25.45
C SER A 911 9.00 -24.52 -25.57
N VAL A 912 9.88 -23.66 -25.07
CA VAL A 912 9.90 -22.20 -25.29
C VAL A 912 11.36 -21.75 -25.50
N ASN A 913 11.59 -20.62 -26.17
CA ASN A 913 12.95 -20.07 -26.33
C ASN A 913 13.37 -19.08 -25.22
N HIS A 914 12.43 -18.64 -24.39
CA HIS A 914 12.65 -17.68 -23.30
C HIS A 914 12.05 -18.19 -21.98
N PRO A 915 12.81 -18.23 -20.86
CA PRO A 915 12.30 -18.71 -19.58
C PRO A 915 11.06 -17.98 -19.08
N ALA A 916 10.95 -16.66 -19.31
CA ALA A 916 9.78 -15.86 -18.97
C ALA A 916 8.48 -16.37 -19.63
N GLY A 917 8.58 -16.84 -20.88
CA GLY A 917 7.46 -17.42 -21.61
C GLY A 917 6.92 -18.69 -20.96
N MET A 918 7.77 -19.49 -20.30
CA MET A 918 7.33 -20.69 -19.59
C MET A 918 6.36 -20.34 -18.46
N PHE A 919 6.66 -19.30 -17.67
CA PHE A 919 5.80 -18.85 -16.57
C PHE A 919 4.48 -18.28 -17.08
N ILE A 920 4.53 -17.37 -18.07
CA ILE A 920 3.36 -16.73 -18.66
C ILE A 920 2.40 -17.78 -19.28
N LEU A 921 2.93 -18.71 -20.08
CA LEU A 921 2.10 -19.73 -20.73
C LEU A 921 1.57 -20.77 -19.73
N ASN A 922 2.32 -21.11 -18.68
CA ASN A 922 1.79 -21.96 -17.60
C ASN A 922 0.69 -21.27 -16.79
N SER A 923 0.79 -19.95 -16.56
CA SER A 923 -0.31 -19.19 -15.94
C SER A 923 -1.58 -19.23 -16.80
N PHE A 924 -1.48 -19.15 -18.13
CA PHE A 924 -2.62 -19.34 -19.04
C PHE A 924 -3.23 -20.75 -18.93
N VAL A 925 -2.38 -21.78 -18.85
CA VAL A 925 -2.79 -23.18 -18.67
C VAL A 925 -3.58 -23.35 -17.36
N GLN A 926 -3.11 -22.81 -16.24
CA GLN A 926 -3.82 -22.92 -14.96
C GLN A 926 -5.17 -22.19 -14.98
N ILE A 927 -5.22 -20.93 -15.46
CA ILE A 927 -6.47 -20.14 -15.53
C ILE A 927 -7.51 -20.82 -16.46
N HIS A 928 -7.08 -21.43 -17.56
CA HIS A 928 -7.94 -22.26 -18.41
C HIS A 928 -8.50 -23.46 -17.65
N GLN A 929 -7.65 -24.25 -16.99
CA GLN A 929 -8.08 -25.47 -16.30
C GLN A 929 -9.06 -25.20 -15.16
N MET A 930 -8.91 -24.08 -14.45
CA MET A 930 -9.88 -23.64 -13.44
C MET A 930 -11.26 -23.39 -14.08
N ASN A 931 -11.31 -22.67 -15.21
CA ASN A 931 -12.56 -22.42 -15.96
C ASN A 931 -13.19 -23.70 -16.52
N THR A 932 -12.39 -24.60 -17.12
CA THR A 932 -12.93 -25.83 -17.74
C THR A 932 -13.44 -26.83 -16.70
N ASN A 933 -12.77 -26.97 -15.55
CA ASN A 933 -13.28 -27.77 -14.43
C ASN A 933 -14.64 -27.25 -13.92
N PHE A 934 -14.82 -25.92 -13.83
CA PHE A 934 -16.10 -25.32 -13.43
C PHE A 934 -17.21 -25.54 -14.48
N TYR A 935 -16.91 -25.37 -15.77
CA TYR A 935 -17.83 -25.68 -16.87
C TYR A 935 -18.31 -27.14 -16.81
N ASP A 936 -17.38 -28.09 -16.68
CA ASP A 936 -17.69 -29.52 -16.62
C ASP A 936 -18.57 -29.86 -15.41
N ALA A 937 -18.31 -29.24 -14.25
CA ALA A 937 -19.11 -29.46 -13.05
C ALA A 937 -20.55 -28.92 -13.16
N ILE A 938 -20.76 -27.77 -13.82
CA ILE A 938 -22.11 -27.25 -14.12
C ILE A 938 -22.82 -28.16 -15.12
N PHE A 939 -22.16 -28.54 -16.22
CA PHE A 939 -22.76 -29.40 -17.25
C PHE A 939 -23.18 -30.76 -16.67
N ARG A 940 -22.35 -31.38 -15.83
CA ARG A 940 -22.67 -32.64 -15.13
C ARG A 940 -23.80 -32.49 -14.12
N ALA A 941 -24.03 -31.30 -13.56
CA ALA A 941 -25.14 -31.03 -12.66
C ALA A 941 -26.51 -31.02 -13.38
N GLU A 942 -26.56 -30.78 -14.69
CA GLU A 942 -27.80 -30.71 -15.48
C GLU A 942 -28.61 -32.01 -15.36
N ALA A 943 -27.96 -33.17 -15.56
CA ALA A 943 -28.61 -34.48 -15.53
C ALA A 943 -29.22 -34.80 -14.14
N ASP A 944 -28.47 -34.51 -13.07
CA ASP A 944 -28.91 -34.73 -11.69
C ASP A 944 -30.08 -33.80 -11.29
N LEU A 945 -30.05 -32.54 -11.76
CA LEU A 945 -31.10 -31.57 -11.47
C LEU A 945 -32.38 -31.88 -12.25
N ALA A 946 -32.27 -32.24 -13.55
CA ALA A 946 -33.41 -32.66 -14.35
C ALA A 946 -34.14 -33.87 -13.72
N ALA A 947 -33.39 -34.88 -13.26
CA ALA A 947 -33.95 -36.07 -12.61
C ALA A 947 -34.74 -35.76 -11.32
N LEU A 948 -34.43 -34.65 -10.63
CA LEU A 948 -35.09 -34.22 -9.39
C LEU A 948 -36.22 -33.20 -9.63
N MET A 949 -36.18 -32.40 -10.70
CA MET A 949 -37.18 -31.38 -11.00
C MET A 949 -38.60 -31.95 -11.17
N GLY A 950 -38.73 -33.15 -11.74
CA GLY A 950 -40.03 -33.83 -11.87
C GLY A 950 -40.71 -34.14 -10.53
N GLY A 951 -39.94 -34.36 -9.46
CA GLY A 951 -40.44 -34.55 -8.09
C GLY A 951 -40.59 -33.26 -7.28
N PHE A 952 -39.84 -32.22 -7.63
CA PHE A 952 -39.82 -30.94 -6.91
C PHE A 952 -41.21 -30.27 -6.88
N SER A 953 -41.86 -30.15 -8.05
CA SER A 953 -43.17 -29.50 -8.20
C SER A 953 -44.30 -30.22 -7.46
N SER A 954 -44.23 -31.56 -7.34
CA SER A 954 -45.20 -32.33 -6.54
C SER A 954 -44.88 -32.37 -5.04
N THR A 955 -43.67 -32.00 -4.64
CA THR A 955 -43.23 -31.95 -3.24
C THR A 955 -43.52 -30.59 -2.58
N PHE A 956 -43.18 -29.47 -3.24
CA PHE A 956 -43.23 -28.13 -2.63
C PHE A 956 -44.47 -27.30 -3.02
N ALA A 957 -44.85 -27.23 -4.30
CA ALA A 957 -46.15 -26.74 -4.77
C ALA A 957 -46.31 -26.87 -6.31
N PRO A 958 -47.52 -27.20 -6.82
CA PRO A 958 -47.77 -27.29 -8.26
C PRO A 958 -47.89 -25.90 -8.91
N ILE A 959 -46.76 -25.37 -9.39
CA ILE A 959 -46.68 -24.08 -10.12
C ILE A 959 -47.50 -24.15 -11.41
N LYS A 960 -48.41 -23.18 -11.63
CA LYS A 960 -49.42 -23.23 -12.71
C LYS A 960 -49.54 -21.96 -13.58
N LYS A 961 -48.75 -20.92 -13.34
CA LYS A 961 -48.78 -19.67 -14.12
C LYS A 961 -47.53 -19.54 -15.01
N LYS A 962 -47.74 -19.57 -16.33
CA LYS A 962 -46.66 -19.52 -17.33
C LYS A 962 -45.77 -18.27 -17.26
N PRO A 963 -46.30 -17.02 -17.17
CA PRO A 963 -45.45 -15.82 -17.21
C PRO A 963 -44.49 -15.73 -16.03
N ASP A 964 -44.93 -16.21 -14.87
CA ASP A 964 -44.20 -16.07 -13.61
C ASP A 964 -42.97 -16.99 -13.58
N ILE A 965 -43.00 -18.15 -14.25
CA ILE A 965 -41.84 -19.05 -14.42
C ILE A 965 -40.75 -18.39 -15.27
N THR A 966 -41.13 -17.69 -16.35
CA THR A 966 -40.15 -16.98 -17.19
C THR A 966 -39.46 -15.87 -16.40
N LYS A 967 -40.22 -15.06 -15.65
CA LYS A 967 -39.63 -14.02 -14.80
C LYS A 967 -38.74 -14.62 -13.71
N LEU A 968 -39.22 -15.66 -13.01
CA LEU A 968 -38.49 -16.38 -11.97
C LEU A 968 -37.06 -16.75 -12.43
N ILE A 969 -36.93 -17.41 -13.58
CA ILE A 969 -35.63 -17.85 -14.10
C ILE A 969 -34.74 -16.67 -14.53
N LEU A 970 -35.31 -15.60 -15.11
CA LEU A 970 -34.56 -14.39 -15.47
C LEU A 970 -34.02 -13.65 -14.23
N ASP A 971 -34.83 -13.50 -13.18
CA ASP A 971 -34.45 -12.90 -11.90
C ASP A 971 -33.30 -13.68 -11.21
N PHE A 972 -33.11 -14.97 -11.53
CA PHE A 972 -32.06 -15.83 -10.95
C PHE A 972 -30.85 -16.09 -11.88
N ALA A 973 -30.94 -15.77 -13.17
CA ALA A 973 -29.86 -16.06 -14.13
C ALA A 973 -28.51 -15.45 -13.72
N SER A 974 -28.55 -14.20 -13.23
CA SER A 974 -27.38 -13.50 -12.70
C SER A 974 -27.03 -13.93 -11.27
N LEU A 975 -27.99 -13.90 -10.33
CA LEU A 975 -27.74 -14.24 -8.93
C LEU A 975 -27.21 -15.67 -8.75
N GLY A 976 -27.82 -16.63 -9.45
CA GLY A 976 -27.37 -18.01 -9.45
C GLY A 976 -25.92 -18.13 -9.92
N TYR A 977 -25.53 -17.53 -11.05
CA TYR A 977 -24.15 -17.62 -11.55
C TYR A 977 -23.12 -17.12 -10.51
N GLY A 978 -23.40 -16.01 -9.82
CA GLY A 978 -22.56 -15.51 -8.72
C GLY A 978 -22.43 -16.49 -7.54
N LEU A 979 -23.56 -17.06 -7.10
CA LEU A 979 -23.62 -18.13 -6.07
C LEU A 979 -22.80 -19.37 -6.45
N LEU A 980 -22.70 -19.71 -7.75
CA LEU A 980 -21.94 -20.86 -8.23
C LEU A 980 -20.44 -20.56 -8.34
N ALA A 981 -20.09 -19.36 -8.84
CA ALA A 981 -18.72 -19.02 -9.17
C ALA A 981 -17.85 -18.71 -7.94
N ALA A 982 -18.35 -17.93 -6.98
CA ALA A 982 -17.54 -17.46 -5.86
C ALA A 982 -16.94 -18.59 -4.99
N PRO A 983 -17.68 -19.65 -4.61
CA PRO A 983 -17.11 -20.77 -3.85
C PRO A 983 -16.06 -21.57 -4.65
N VAL A 984 -16.23 -21.69 -5.98
CA VAL A 984 -15.35 -22.49 -6.83
C VAL A 984 -14.01 -21.78 -7.07
N TRP A 985 -14.03 -20.48 -7.35
CA TRP A 985 -12.82 -19.67 -7.47
C TRP A 985 -12.05 -19.61 -6.14
N ASN A 986 -12.75 -19.47 -5.01
CA ASN A 986 -12.18 -19.52 -3.66
C ASN A 986 -11.42 -20.83 -3.40
N ILE A 987 -12.02 -21.98 -3.71
CA ILE A 987 -11.36 -23.30 -3.56
C ILE A 987 -10.16 -23.42 -4.53
N ALA A 988 -10.36 -23.11 -5.80
CA ALA A 988 -9.32 -23.28 -6.83
C ALA A 988 -8.09 -22.37 -6.60
N LEU A 989 -8.28 -21.17 -6.04
CA LEU A 989 -7.19 -20.26 -5.71
C LEU A 989 -6.47 -20.66 -4.41
N LYS A 990 -7.19 -21.20 -3.40
CA LYS A 990 -6.58 -21.66 -2.13
C LYS A 990 -5.54 -22.77 -2.31
N GLU A 991 -5.79 -23.68 -3.25
CA GLU A 991 -4.92 -24.83 -3.54
C GLU A 991 -3.66 -24.45 -4.36
N LEU A 992 -3.48 -23.17 -4.75
CA LEU A 992 -2.26 -22.71 -5.43
C LEU A 992 -1.09 -22.58 -4.47
N ASP A 993 0.10 -22.96 -4.97
CA ASP A 993 1.39 -22.91 -4.26
C ASP A 993 1.72 -21.55 -3.61
N TYR A 994 1.19 -20.45 -4.14
CA TYR A 994 1.34 -19.10 -3.59
C TYR A 994 0.46 -18.88 -2.36
N PHE A 995 -0.86 -19.09 -2.48
CA PHE A 995 -1.81 -18.84 -1.39
C PHE A 995 -1.69 -19.87 -0.26
N ALA A 996 -1.42 -21.13 -0.57
CA ALA A 996 -1.19 -22.19 0.42
C ALA A 996 0.03 -21.93 1.31
N LYS A 997 1.06 -21.22 0.80
CA LYS A 997 2.26 -20.82 1.57
C LYS A 997 2.12 -19.48 2.28
N ASN A 998 1.14 -18.66 1.89
CA ASN A 998 0.89 -17.33 2.44
C ASN A 998 -0.52 -17.23 3.06
N PRO A 999 -0.85 -18.03 4.10
CA PRO A 999 -2.20 -18.10 4.66
C PRO A 999 -2.70 -16.77 5.24
N ASN A 1000 -1.79 -15.86 5.60
CA ASN A 1000 -2.12 -14.51 6.09
C ASN A 1000 -2.67 -13.60 4.96
N ASN A 1001 -2.41 -13.92 3.68
CA ASN A 1001 -2.86 -13.14 2.52
C ASN A 1001 -4.31 -13.50 2.11
N LEU A 1002 -5.13 -13.95 3.06
CA LEU A 1002 -6.54 -14.33 2.86
C LEU A 1002 -7.39 -13.15 2.36
N ALA A 1003 -7.01 -11.91 2.68
CA ALA A 1003 -7.62 -10.70 2.13
C ALA A 1003 -7.37 -10.60 0.61
N THR A 1004 -6.11 -10.66 0.17
CA THR A 1004 -5.74 -10.63 -1.26
C THR A 1004 -6.42 -11.75 -2.05
N LEU A 1005 -6.45 -12.97 -1.49
CA LEU A 1005 -7.15 -14.13 -2.06
C LEU A 1005 -8.66 -13.88 -2.26
N LYS A 1006 -9.29 -13.21 -1.28
CA LYS A 1006 -10.70 -12.80 -1.36
C LYS A 1006 -10.90 -11.72 -2.43
N ASP A 1007 -10.02 -10.73 -2.51
CA ASP A 1007 -10.09 -9.66 -3.50
C ASP A 1007 -9.94 -10.19 -4.94
N GLU A 1008 -8.97 -11.08 -5.21
CA GLU A 1008 -8.84 -11.72 -6.53
C GLU A 1008 -10.08 -12.57 -6.88
N THR A 1009 -10.66 -13.27 -5.90
CA THR A 1009 -11.91 -14.02 -6.09
C THR A 1009 -13.08 -13.09 -6.41
N ASN A 1010 -13.22 -11.99 -5.67
CA ASN A 1010 -14.27 -11.00 -5.88
C ASN A 1010 -14.12 -10.30 -7.23
N ASN A 1011 -12.89 -9.99 -7.67
CA ASN A 1011 -12.61 -9.42 -8.98
C ASN A 1011 -13.00 -10.39 -10.11
N LEU A 1012 -12.59 -11.66 -10.05
CA LEU A 1012 -12.95 -12.69 -11.03
C LEU A 1012 -14.48 -12.87 -11.16
N VAL A 1013 -15.18 -12.97 -10.03
CA VAL A 1013 -16.64 -13.11 -10.02
C VAL A 1013 -17.31 -11.84 -10.55
N SER A 1014 -16.89 -10.65 -10.10
CA SER A 1014 -17.44 -9.38 -10.58
C SER A 1014 -17.24 -9.18 -12.08
N PHE A 1015 -16.05 -9.51 -12.61
CA PHE A 1015 -15.75 -9.48 -14.05
C PHE A 1015 -16.67 -10.41 -14.85
N ALA A 1016 -16.81 -11.66 -14.38
CA ALA A 1016 -17.70 -12.64 -14.99
C ALA A 1016 -19.19 -12.22 -14.91
N MET A 1017 -19.60 -11.55 -13.82
CA MET A 1017 -20.96 -11.06 -13.60
C MET A 1017 -21.31 -9.87 -14.50
N VAL A 1018 -20.42 -8.89 -14.63
CA VAL A 1018 -20.60 -7.75 -15.56
C VAL A 1018 -20.72 -8.28 -16.99
N PHE A 1019 -19.83 -9.20 -17.40
CA PHE A 1019 -19.87 -9.76 -18.75
C PHE A 1019 -21.12 -10.65 -19.00
N SER A 1020 -21.57 -11.44 -18.01
CA SER A 1020 -22.81 -12.22 -18.07
C SER A 1020 -24.04 -11.32 -18.33
N LYS A 1021 -24.08 -10.15 -17.68
CA LYS A 1021 -25.13 -9.15 -17.88
C LYS A 1021 -25.17 -8.64 -19.34
N ASP A 1022 -24.02 -8.34 -19.93
CA ASP A 1022 -23.93 -7.89 -21.32
C ASP A 1022 -24.23 -9.01 -22.33
N LEU A 1023 -23.85 -10.28 -22.05
CA LEU A 1023 -24.21 -11.44 -22.88
C LEU A 1023 -25.72 -11.66 -23.00
N SER A 1024 -26.48 -11.34 -21.95
CA SER A 1024 -27.95 -11.41 -21.95
C SER A 1024 -28.60 -10.41 -22.93
N ILE A 1025 -27.86 -9.35 -23.29
CA ILE A 1025 -28.23 -8.35 -24.30
C ILE A 1025 -27.66 -8.72 -25.68
N GLY A 1026 -26.50 -9.39 -25.71
CA GLY A 1026 -25.71 -9.66 -26.92
C GLY A 1026 -26.04 -10.94 -27.71
N GLY A 1027 -26.68 -11.96 -27.13
CA GLY A 1027 -27.16 -13.11 -27.91
C GLY A 1027 -27.47 -14.42 -27.18
N VAL A 1028 -27.07 -14.60 -25.91
CA VAL A 1028 -27.32 -15.84 -25.15
C VAL A 1028 -28.72 -15.80 -24.54
N THR A 1029 -29.73 -16.12 -25.35
CA THR A 1029 -31.14 -16.01 -24.96
C THR A 1029 -31.65 -17.22 -24.17
N LEU A 1030 -32.10 -16.96 -22.93
CA LEU A 1030 -32.84 -17.90 -22.08
C LEU A 1030 -34.22 -18.24 -22.68
N ASN A 1031 -34.25 -19.26 -23.54
CA ASN A 1031 -35.47 -19.75 -24.19
C ASN A 1031 -36.31 -20.61 -23.22
N VAL A 1032 -37.11 -19.97 -22.36
CA VAL A 1032 -37.92 -20.67 -21.33
C VAL A 1032 -39.19 -21.29 -21.94
N ASN A 1033 -39.35 -22.61 -21.80
CA ASN A 1033 -40.57 -23.35 -22.18
C ASN A 1033 -41.59 -23.43 -21.03
N ASP A 1034 -42.78 -23.97 -21.33
CA ASP A 1034 -43.95 -24.10 -20.44
C ASP A 1034 -43.76 -24.87 -19.11
N SER A 1035 -42.62 -25.54 -18.86
CA SER A 1035 -42.39 -26.36 -17.66
C SER A 1035 -41.15 -25.92 -16.87
N LEU A 1036 -41.25 -25.99 -15.54
CA LEU A 1036 -40.13 -25.68 -14.62
C LEU A 1036 -38.88 -26.53 -14.93
N GLU A 1037 -39.07 -27.80 -15.30
CA GLU A 1037 -38.00 -28.73 -15.69
C GLU A 1037 -37.20 -28.20 -16.91
N SER A 1038 -37.88 -27.83 -17.99
CA SER A 1038 -37.20 -27.25 -19.16
C SER A 1038 -36.67 -25.84 -18.87
N ALA A 1039 -37.31 -25.09 -17.98
CA ALA A 1039 -36.86 -23.77 -17.56
C ALA A 1039 -35.53 -23.85 -16.78
N MET A 1040 -35.40 -24.85 -15.90
CA MET A 1040 -34.16 -25.14 -15.15
C MET A 1040 -33.07 -25.74 -16.03
N ALA A 1041 -33.38 -26.64 -16.96
CA ALA A 1041 -32.39 -27.14 -17.92
C ALA A 1041 -31.81 -26.00 -18.77
N ASN A 1042 -32.66 -25.10 -19.28
CA ASN A 1042 -32.22 -23.95 -20.06
C ASN A 1042 -31.46 -22.90 -19.22
N LEU A 1043 -31.71 -22.83 -17.90
CA LEU A 1043 -30.92 -22.02 -16.97
C LEU A 1043 -29.52 -22.59 -16.72
N ILE A 1044 -29.42 -23.91 -16.50
CA ILE A 1044 -28.13 -24.59 -16.32
C ILE A 1044 -27.31 -24.47 -17.61
N LYS A 1045 -27.95 -24.69 -18.76
CA LYS A 1045 -27.36 -24.45 -20.08
C LYS A 1045 -26.89 -22.99 -20.24
N TYR A 1046 -27.67 -21.99 -19.82
CA TYR A 1046 -27.23 -20.59 -19.84
C TYR A 1046 -25.97 -20.37 -19.01
N TRP A 1047 -25.82 -21.01 -17.84
CA TRP A 1047 -24.59 -20.94 -17.05
C TRP A 1047 -23.41 -21.67 -17.71
N VAL A 1048 -23.62 -22.82 -18.35
CA VAL A 1048 -22.61 -23.53 -19.14
C VAL A 1048 -22.11 -22.65 -20.30
N GLU A 1049 -23.03 -22.06 -21.06
CA GLU A 1049 -22.71 -21.12 -22.16
C GLU A 1049 -22.07 -19.82 -21.63
N THR A 1050 -22.47 -19.34 -20.44
CA THR A 1050 -21.84 -18.19 -19.76
C THR A 1050 -20.41 -18.50 -19.33
N THR A 1051 -20.12 -19.63 -18.67
CA THR A 1051 -18.76 -20.01 -18.27
C THR A 1051 -17.83 -20.15 -19.47
N ALA A 1052 -18.30 -20.77 -20.56
CA ALA A 1052 -17.54 -20.84 -21.81
C ALA A 1052 -17.27 -19.46 -22.42
N ALA A 1053 -18.27 -18.56 -22.40
CA ALA A 1053 -18.12 -17.20 -22.89
C ALA A 1053 -17.19 -16.35 -21.99
N VAL A 1054 -17.25 -16.50 -20.66
CA VAL A 1054 -16.35 -15.84 -19.69
C VAL A 1054 -14.90 -16.30 -19.88
N ASN A 1055 -14.66 -17.60 -20.01
CA ASN A 1055 -13.34 -18.13 -20.35
C ASN A 1055 -12.85 -17.59 -21.71
N GLY A 1056 -13.74 -17.56 -22.70
CA GLY A 1056 -13.47 -16.93 -24.00
C GLY A 1056 -13.13 -15.45 -23.89
N LYS A 1057 -13.79 -14.72 -22.98
CA LYS A 1057 -13.58 -13.28 -22.73
C LYS A 1057 -12.27 -13.02 -21.99
N ILE A 1058 -11.91 -13.80 -20.96
CA ILE A 1058 -10.60 -13.72 -20.29
C ILE A 1058 -9.46 -13.79 -21.31
N PHE A 1059 -9.59 -14.68 -22.31
CA PHE A 1059 -8.59 -14.90 -23.36
C PHE A 1059 -8.93 -14.27 -24.72
N ASP A 1060 -9.80 -13.23 -24.79
CA ASP A 1060 -10.12 -12.56 -26.06
C ASP A 1060 -9.01 -11.59 -26.53
N GLY A 1061 -8.17 -11.11 -25.60
CA GLY A 1061 -7.09 -10.18 -25.88
C GLY A 1061 -7.55 -8.72 -26.05
N SER A 1062 -8.73 -8.38 -25.54
CA SER A 1062 -9.21 -7.00 -25.36
C SER A 1062 -8.48 -6.29 -24.22
N ALA A 1063 -8.69 -4.97 -24.08
CA ALA A 1063 -8.06 -4.18 -23.02
C ALA A 1063 -8.38 -4.74 -21.62
N ASP A 1064 -9.66 -4.92 -21.33
CA ASP A 1064 -10.18 -5.45 -20.06
C ASP A 1064 -9.65 -6.87 -19.77
N SER A 1065 -9.59 -7.76 -20.77
CA SER A 1065 -9.08 -9.12 -20.56
C SER A 1065 -7.58 -9.16 -20.30
N ILE A 1066 -6.82 -8.31 -20.99
CA ILE A 1066 -5.39 -8.14 -20.76
C ILE A 1066 -5.15 -7.57 -19.38
N GLU A 1067 -5.97 -6.64 -18.90
CA GLU A 1067 -5.88 -6.11 -17.54
C GLU A 1067 -6.13 -7.20 -16.49
N GLN A 1068 -7.23 -7.97 -16.61
CA GLN A 1068 -7.53 -9.06 -15.68
C GLN A 1068 -6.41 -10.13 -15.68
N LEU A 1069 -5.94 -10.55 -16.86
CA LEU A 1069 -4.82 -11.49 -16.94
C LEU A 1069 -3.53 -10.91 -16.34
N THR A 1070 -3.25 -9.61 -16.51
CA THR A 1070 -2.07 -8.97 -15.90
C THR A 1070 -2.15 -9.01 -14.37
N ARG A 1071 -3.31 -8.75 -13.78
CA ARG A 1071 -3.53 -8.86 -12.32
C ARG A 1071 -3.34 -10.30 -11.83
N LEU A 1072 -3.97 -11.27 -12.50
CA LEU A 1072 -3.96 -12.67 -12.10
C LEU A 1072 -2.58 -13.33 -12.18
N ILE A 1073 -1.76 -12.97 -13.17
CA ILE A 1073 -0.42 -13.56 -13.37
C ILE A 1073 0.72 -12.78 -12.68
N ALA A 1074 0.41 -11.63 -12.07
CA ALA A 1074 1.37 -10.85 -11.28
C ALA A 1074 2.01 -11.71 -10.17
N ASP A 1075 3.28 -11.44 -9.87
CA ASP A 1075 4.09 -12.10 -8.82
C ASP A 1075 4.16 -13.64 -8.89
N GLY A 1076 3.66 -14.25 -9.97
CA GLY A 1076 3.46 -15.70 -10.06
C GLY A 1076 2.31 -16.24 -9.20
N ARG A 1077 1.31 -15.41 -8.82
CA ARG A 1077 0.16 -15.79 -7.97
C ARG A 1077 -0.56 -17.06 -8.42
N VAL A 1078 -0.66 -17.31 -9.73
CA VAL A 1078 -1.28 -18.52 -10.33
C VAL A 1078 -0.26 -19.57 -10.82
N MET A 1079 0.99 -19.52 -10.37
CA MET A 1079 1.97 -20.58 -10.61
C MET A 1079 1.80 -21.72 -9.61
N GLY A 1080 1.77 -22.95 -10.10
CA GLY A 1080 1.70 -24.17 -9.31
C GLY A 1080 1.14 -25.35 -10.12
N ASN A 1081 0.83 -26.45 -9.43
CA ASN A 1081 -0.03 -27.50 -9.98
C ASN A 1081 -1.42 -27.37 -9.33
N VAL A 1082 -2.41 -26.82 -10.04
CA VAL A 1082 -3.80 -26.81 -9.51
C VAL A 1082 -4.29 -28.24 -9.33
N LEU A 1083 -4.55 -28.63 -8.08
CA LEU A 1083 -5.38 -29.80 -7.79
C LEU A 1083 -6.78 -29.52 -8.31
N ARG A 1084 -7.31 -30.40 -9.17
CA ARG A 1084 -8.68 -30.27 -9.69
C ARG A 1084 -9.66 -30.28 -8.51
N PRO A 1085 -10.46 -29.21 -8.28
CA PRO A 1085 -11.46 -29.24 -7.23
C PRO A 1085 -12.47 -30.35 -7.50
N ASN A 1086 -12.94 -31.01 -6.45
CA ASN A 1086 -13.76 -32.22 -6.55
C ASN A 1086 -15.10 -31.93 -7.25
N ASP A 1087 -15.35 -32.52 -8.43
CA ASP A 1087 -16.62 -32.44 -9.18
C ASP A 1087 -17.85 -32.54 -8.26
N ARG A 1088 -17.79 -33.45 -7.28
CA ARG A 1088 -18.90 -33.75 -6.36
C ARG A 1088 -19.19 -32.63 -5.36
N GLU A 1089 -18.16 -31.89 -4.94
CA GLU A 1089 -18.29 -30.75 -4.03
C GLU A 1089 -18.81 -29.52 -4.77
N ILE A 1090 -18.28 -29.24 -5.98
CA ILE A 1090 -18.84 -28.18 -6.85
C ILE A 1090 -20.33 -28.46 -7.11
N GLN A 1091 -20.67 -29.68 -7.53
CA GLN A 1091 -22.07 -30.07 -7.76
C GLN A 1091 -22.96 -29.95 -6.51
N LYS A 1092 -22.42 -30.13 -5.29
CA LYS A 1092 -23.17 -29.92 -4.05
C LYS A 1092 -23.52 -28.43 -3.90
N TYR A 1093 -22.54 -27.53 -4.00
CA TYR A 1093 -22.80 -26.08 -3.94
C TYR A 1093 -23.80 -25.64 -5.02
N ILE A 1094 -23.68 -26.16 -6.25
CA ILE A 1094 -24.62 -25.88 -7.34
C ILE A 1094 -26.06 -26.27 -6.97
N LYS A 1095 -26.27 -27.51 -6.50
CA LYS A 1095 -27.60 -27.99 -6.11
C LYS A 1095 -28.12 -27.18 -4.91
N GLN A 1096 -27.30 -26.92 -3.90
CA GLN A 1096 -27.66 -26.20 -2.69
C GLN A 1096 -28.11 -24.75 -2.99
N GLY A 1097 -27.38 -24.01 -3.82
CA GLY A 1097 -27.74 -22.64 -4.22
C GLY A 1097 -29.06 -22.56 -4.98
N ILE A 1098 -29.28 -23.47 -5.93
CA ILE A 1098 -30.53 -23.55 -6.69
C ILE A 1098 -31.73 -23.81 -5.78
N TYR A 1099 -31.65 -24.83 -4.91
CA TYR A 1099 -32.79 -25.20 -4.07
C TYR A 1099 -33.07 -24.18 -2.96
N ALA A 1100 -32.05 -23.58 -2.34
CA ALA A 1100 -32.21 -22.57 -1.30
C ALA A 1100 -33.01 -21.34 -1.79
N TRP A 1101 -32.80 -20.95 -3.05
CA TRP A 1101 -33.55 -19.86 -3.68
C TRP A 1101 -34.91 -20.30 -4.26
N LEU A 1102 -34.98 -21.48 -4.89
CA LEU A 1102 -36.20 -21.93 -5.60
C LEU A 1102 -37.33 -22.37 -4.67
N ILE A 1103 -37.02 -22.98 -3.51
CA ILE A 1103 -38.02 -23.47 -2.54
C ILE A 1103 -38.92 -22.33 -2.01
N PRO A 1104 -38.38 -21.20 -1.50
CA PRO A 1104 -39.17 -20.02 -1.14
C PRO A 1104 -40.15 -19.56 -2.24
N LYS A 1105 -39.67 -19.52 -3.49
CA LYS A 1105 -40.42 -18.99 -4.63
C LYS A 1105 -41.53 -19.94 -5.09
N ALA A 1106 -41.30 -21.26 -5.03
CA ALA A 1106 -42.29 -22.27 -5.41
C ALA A 1106 -43.58 -22.15 -4.59
N TRP A 1107 -43.46 -21.89 -3.28
CA TRP A 1107 -44.62 -21.67 -2.40
C TRP A 1107 -45.41 -20.41 -2.79
N GLY A 1108 -44.74 -19.27 -3.00
CA GLY A 1108 -45.38 -18.01 -3.38
C GLY A 1108 -45.98 -17.99 -4.80
N LEU A 1109 -45.55 -18.89 -5.69
CA LEU A 1109 -46.09 -19.05 -7.04
C LEU A 1109 -47.20 -20.12 -7.15
N SER A 1110 -47.61 -20.71 -6.02
CA SER A 1110 -48.70 -21.68 -5.98
C SER A 1110 -50.06 -21.05 -6.22
N ASN A 1111 -50.91 -21.70 -7.03
CA ASN A 1111 -52.33 -21.33 -7.17
C ASN A 1111 -53.19 -21.75 -5.96
N GLU A 1112 -52.61 -22.37 -4.93
CA GLU A 1112 -53.36 -22.91 -3.78
C GLU A 1112 -53.49 -21.92 -2.60
N GLY A 1113 -52.93 -20.71 -2.73
CA GLY A 1113 -53.06 -19.65 -1.72
C GLY A 1113 -52.18 -19.87 -0.49
N PHE A 1114 -50.92 -20.23 -0.71
CA PHE A 1114 -49.88 -20.20 0.31
C PHE A 1114 -49.33 -18.79 0.47
N TYR A 1115 -49.16 -18.36 1.71
CA TYR A 1115 -48.56 -17.08 2.09
C TYR A 1115 -47.42 -17.41 3.06
N PRO A 1116 -46.25 -17.84 2.55
CA PRO A 1116 -45.17 -18.41 3.35
C PRO A 1116 -44.46 -17.34 4.19
N PHE A 1117 -44.18 -17.66 5.45
CA PHE A 1117 -43.39 -16.81 6.33
C PHE A 1117 -42.62 -17.61 7.39
N ILE A 1118 -41.59 -16.98 7.95
CA ILE A 1118 -40.93 -17.41 9.18
C ILE A 1118 -41.65 -16.75 10.34
N LEU A 1119 -42.33 -17.55 11.15
CA LEU A 1119 -42.84 -17.14 12.44
C LEU A 1119 -41.68 -17.11 13.44
N ASP A 1120 -41.31 -15.92 13.91
CA ASP A 1120 -40.54 -15.79 15.15
C ASP A 1120 -41.49 -16.05 16.33
N SER A 1121 -41.03 -16.79 17.33
CA SER A 1121 -41.82 -17.08 18.53
C SER A 1121 -41.47 -16.25 19.75
N GLY A 1122 -40.32 -15.56 19.74
CA GLY A 1122 -39.74 -14.92 20.92
C GLY A 1122 -39.19 -15.89 21.98
N GLU A 1123 -39.31 -17.20 21.76
CA GLU A 1123 -38.91 -18.23 22.72
C GLU A 1123 -37.50 -18.77 22.45
N GLN A 1124 -36.77 -19.10 23.51
CA GLN A 1124 -35.40 -19.64 23.44
C GLN A 1124 -35.39 -21.18 23.28
N CYS A 1125 -34.37 -21.71 22.63
CA CYS A 1125 -34.07 -23.14 22.56
C CYS A 1125 -32.68 -23.49 23.11
N THR A 1126 -32.68 -24.41 24.06
CA THR A 1126 -31.51 -25.21 24.46
C THR A 1126 -31.61 -26.57 23.76
N GLY A 1127 -30.54 -27.07 23.16
CA GLY A 1127 -30.52 -28.21 22.21
C GLY A 1127 -31.00 -29.60 22.70
N GLU A 1128 -31.52 -29.71 23.92
CA GLU A 1128 -32.08 -30.93 24.51
C GLU A 1128 -33.58 -30.84 24.85
N ASN A 1129 -34.21 -29.65 24.71
CA ASN A 1129 -35.61 -29.43 25.08
C ASN A 1129 -36.58 -29.70 23.90
N PRO A 1130 -37.78 -30.26 24.15
CA PRO A 1130 -38.84 -30.28 23.15
C PRO A 1130 -39.27 -28.84 22.84
N LEU A 1131 -39.30 -28.50 21.55
CA LEU A 1131 -39.54 -27.14 21.08
C LEU A 1131 -40.92 -26.61 21.55
N PRO A 1132 -41.04 -25.30 21.86
CA PRO A 1132 -42.27 -24.71 22.39
C PRO A 1132 -43.51 -25.08 21.58
N LYS A 1133 -44.64 -25.28 22.26
CA LYS A 1133 -45.92 -25.45 21.58
C LYS A 1133 -46.64 -24.11 21.57
N LEU A 1134 -47.03 -23.66 20.38
CA LEU A 1134 -47.85 -22.47 20.16
C LEU A 1134 -49.32 -22.86 19.85
N PRO A 1135 -50.08 -23.50 20.76
CA PRO A 1135 -51.40 -24.06 20.45
C PRO A 1135 -52.47 -23.01 20.13
N LYS A 1136 -52.19 -21.71 20.36
CA LYS A 1136 -53.00 -20.58 19.88
C LYS A 1136 -52.93 -20.42 18.36
N TYR A 1137 -51.78 -20.71 17.76
CA TYR A 1137 -51.47 -20.41 16.34
C TYR A 1137 -51.23 -21.64 15.47
N LEU A 1138 -50.66 -22.72 16.03
CA LEU A 1138 -50.24 -23.94 15.33
C LEU A 1138 -50.96 -25.18 15.89
N SER A 1139 -51.02 -26.27 15.12
CA SER A 1139 -51.21 -27.62 15.69
C SER A 1139 -49.87 -28.19 16.15
N ASP A 1140 -49.88 -29.12 17.09
CA ASP A 1140 -48.67 -29.83 17.54
C ASP A 1140 -47.91 -30.47 16.36
N GLU A 1141 -48.64 -31.11 15.44
CA GLU A 1141 -48.08 -31.67 14.19
C GLU A 1141 -47.45 -30.59 13.29
N THR A 1142 -48.07 -29.40 13.20
CA THR A 1142 -47.49 -28.29 12.43
C THR A 1142 -46.20 -27.80 13.08
N ALA A 1143 -46.21 -27.60 14.41
CA ALA A 1143 -45.05 -27.16 15.17
C ALA A 1143 -43.86 -28.13 14.99
N GLU A 1144 -44.09 -29.43 15.16
CA GLU A 1144 -43.06 -30.48 15.01
C GLU A 1144 -42.44 -30.50 13.61
N LYS A 1145 -43.24 -30.37 12.55
CA LYS A 1145 -42.74 -30.38 11.15
C LYS A 1145 -41.97 -29.11 10.79
N THR A 1146 -42.45 -27.95 11.26
CA THR A 1146 -42.02 -26.63 10.76
C THR A 1146 -40.94 -25.95 11.60
N SER A 1147 -40.72 -26.39 12.83
CA SER A 1147 -39.82 -25.72 13.78
C SER A 1147 -38.34 -25.82 13.42
N VAL A 1148 -37.58 -24.82 13.83
CA VAL A 1148 -36.13 -24.67 13.71
C VAL A 1148 -35.60 -24.03 14.99
N CYS A 1149 -34.44 -24.49 15.48
CA CYS A 1149 -33.64 -23.78 16.49
C CYS A 1149 -32.43 -23.17 15.77
N TYR A 1150 -32.25 -21.86 15.87
CA TYR A 1150 -31.14 -21.14 15.25
C TYR A 1150 -30.73 -19.97 16.16
N GLU A 1151 -29.42 -19.79 16.40
CA GLU A 1151 -28.87 -18.76 17.32
C GLU A 1151 -29.61 -18.67 18.67
N GLY A 1152 -29.98 -19.82 19.24
CA GLY A 1152 -30.69 -19.93 20.51
C GLY A 1152 -32.17 -19.57 20.48
N HIS A 1153 -32.74 -19.20 19.33
CA HIS A 1153 -34.13 -18.78 19.16
C HIS A 1153 -34.94 -19.82 18.35
N VAL A 1154 -36.25 -19.90 18.60
CA VAL A 1154 -37.15 -20.84 17.91
C VAL A 1154 -37.99 -20.15 16.83
N TYR A 1155 -37.91 -20.69 15.62
CA TYR A 1155 -38.59 -20.22 14.41
C TYR A 1155 -39.47 -21.32 13.81
N TYR A 1156 -40.54 -20.97 13.08
CA TYR A 1156 -41.41 -21.94 12.39
C TYR A 1156 -41.71 -21.50 10.94
N PHE A 1157 -41.52 -22.39 9.97
CA PHE A 1157 -41.90 -22.16 8.56
C PHE A 1157 -43.37 -22.50 8.28
N VAL A 1158 -44.22 -21.48 8.16
CA VAL A 1158 -45.68 -21.67 8.14
C VAL A 1158 -46.38 -20.79 7.10
N SER A 1159 -47.68 -21.04 6.88
CA SER A 1159 -48.52 -20.31 5.92
C SER A 1159 -49.84 -19.83 6.53
N ALA A 1160 -50.22 -18.59 6.21
CA ALA A 1160 -51.52 -17.99 6.57
C ALA A 1160 -52.61 -18.29 5.51
N SER A 1161 -52.84 -19.57 5.21
CA SER A 1161 -53.67 -20.01 4.07
C SER A 1161 -55.18 -20.02 4.34
N GLY A 1162 -55.94 -19.44 3.41
CA GLY A 1162 -57.40 -19.36 3.49
C GLY A 1162 -57.86 -18.15 4.32
N LYS A 1163 -59.02 -18.26 5.00
CA LYS A 1163 -59.54 -17.20 5.89
C LYS A 1163 -58.98 -17.39 7.31
N HIS A 1164 -58.69 -16.30 8.02
CA HIS A 1164 -58.35 -16.35 9.46
C HIS A 1164 -59.45 -17.03 10.31
N ARG A 1165 -60.72 -16.95 9.93
CA ARG A 1165 -61.83 -17.61 10.66
C ARG A 1165 -62.74 -18.43 9.75
N THR A 1166 -63.07 -19.63 10.21
CA THR A 1166 -64.14 -20.46 9.64
C THR A 1166 -65.40 -20.24 10.47
N CYS A 1167 -66.47 -19.74 9.83
CA CYS A 1167 -67.75 -19.48 10.46
C CYS A 1167 -68.80 -20.50 10.02
N SER A 1168 -69.49 -21.13 10.97
CA SER A 1168 -70.61 -22.04 10.70
C SER A 1168 -71.86 -21.60 11.45
N THR A 1169 -73.02 -21.78 10.82
CA THR A 1169 -74.32 -21.42 11.42
C THR A 1169 -74.86 -22.60 12.22
N GLY A 1170 -74.89 -22.47 13.55
CA GLY A 1170 -75.46 -23.47 14.45
C GLY A 1170 -77.00 -23.50 14.39
N PRO A 1171 -77.63 -24.56 14.94
CA PRO A 1171 -79.08 -24.65 15.07
C PRO A 1171 -79.65 -23.43 15.79
N GLY A 1172 -80.62 -22.76 15.17
CA GLY A 1172 -81.19 -21.49 15.67
C GLY A 1172 -80.59 -20.22 15.05
N GLY A 1173 -79.64 -20.32 14.12
CA GLY A 1173 -79.13 -19.16 13.35
C GLY A 1173 -77.93 -18.43 13.98
N ILE A 1174 -77.41 -18.92 15.11
CA ILE A 1174 -76.21 -18.38 15.74
C ILE A 1174 -74.98 -18.74 14.89
N VAL A 1175 -74.24 -17.74 14.44
CA VAL A 1175 -72.99 -17.95 13.69
C VAL A 1175 -71.83 -18.09 14.67
N ILE A 1176 -71.14 -19.23 14.64
CA ILE A 1176 -69.95 -19.50 15.46
C ILE A 1176 -68.72 -19.45 14.54
N CYS A 1177 -67.78 -18.55 14.85
CA CYS A 1177 -66.55 -18.36 14.08
C CYS A 1177 -65.32 -18.82 14.88
N VAL A 1178 -64.68 -19.90 14.43
CA VAL A 1178 -63.45 -20.44 15.03
C VAL A 1178 -62.24 -19.88 14.27
N ALA A 1179 -61.18 -19.52 14.99
CA ALA A 1179 -59.90 -19.13 14.39
C ALA A 1179 -59.22 -20.35 13.76
N ASN A 1180 -58.83 -20.20 12.50
CA ASN A 1180 -57.98 -21.15 11.80
C ASN A 1180 -56.53 -20.96 12.27
N LYS A 1181 -55.75 -22.03 12.15
CA LYS A 1181 -54.33 -22.08 12.54
C LYS A 1181 -53.45 -21.93 11.30
N PHE A 1182 -52.22 -21.44 11.48
CA PHE A 1182 -51.23 -21.49 10.39
C PHE A 1182 -50.92 -22.96 10.07
N THR A 1183 -50.68 -23.24 8.80
CA THR A 1183 -50.41 -24.59 8.31
C THR A 1183 -48.94 -24.74 7.93
N ALA A 1184 -48.41 -25.96 8.04
CA ALA A 1184 -47.14 -26.29 7.41
C ALA A 1184 -47.22 -26.07 5.89
N LEU A 1185 -46.12 -25.62 5.30
CA LEU A 1185 -45.95 -25.55 3.86
C LEU A 1185 -45.72 -26.97 3.28
N PRO A 1186 -46.08 -27.25 2.01
CA PRO A 1186 -45.76 -28.54 1.41
C PRO A 1186 -44.24 -28.69 1.24
N GLY A 1187 -43.74 -29.91 1.41
CA GLY A 1187 -42.32 -30.23 1.24
C GLY A 1187 -41.44 -30.03 2.48
N MET A 1188 -41.95 -29.45 3.57
CA MET A 1188 -41.17 -29.23 4.81
C MET A 1188 -40.55 -30.52 5.39
N GLU A 1189 -41.18 -31.68 5.19
CA GLU A 1189 -40.64 -32.98 5.62
C GLU A 1189 -39.50 -33.51 4.74
N ALA A 1190 -39.25 -32.95 3.55
CA ALA A 1190 -38.19 -33.35 2.63
C ALA A 1190 -36.90 -32.51 2.76
N LEU A 1191 -36.95 -31.44 3.55
CA LEU A 1191 -35.78 -30.73 4.06
C LEU A 1191 -35.10 -31.56 5.16
N ASP A 1192 -33.84 -31.23 5.48
CA ASP A 1192 -33.00 -31.92 6.49
C ASP A 1192 -32.66 -33.40 6.18
N ARG A 1193 -33.30 -34.05 5.20
CA ARG A 1193 -33.08 -35.47 4.83
C ARG A 1193 -31.98 -35.69 3.76
N GLY A 1194 -31.22 -34.66 3.41
CA GLY A 1194 -30.19 -34.69 2.36
C GLY A 1194 -30.73 -34.64 0.91
N THR A 1195 -32.03 -34.82 0.71
CA THR A 1195 -32.72 -34.52 -0.55
C THR A 1195 -32.68 -33.03 -0.88
N TYR A 1196 -32.83 -32.69 -2.17
CA TYR A 1196 -32.85 -31.30 -2.67
C TYR A 1196 -31.62 -30.46 -2.29
N GLY A 1197 -30.43 -30.96 -2.65
CA GLY A 1197 -29.16 -30.23 -2.51
C GLY A 1197 -28.69 -30.05 -1.07
N GLU A 1198 -29.11 -30.92 -0.16
CA GLU A 1198 -28.79 -30.86 1.28
C GLU A 1198 -29.24 -29.56 1.99
N VAL A 1199 -30.17 -28.79 1.41
CA VAL A 1199 -30.73 -27.58 2.03
C VAL A 1199 -31.52 -27.95 3.29
N ARG A 1200 -31.13 -27.38 4.43
CA ARG A 1200 -31.78 -27.60 5.72
C ARG A 1200 -32.78 -26.49 6.01
N LYS A 1201 -33.75 -26.75 6.89
CA LYS A 1201 -34.64 -25.71 7.43
C LYS A 1201 -33.82 -24.59 8.09
N ALA A 1202 -32.75 -24.93 8.80
CA ALA A 1202 -31.84 -23.94 9.42
C ALA A 1202 -31.15 -23.02 8.40
N ASP A 1203 -30.82 -23.51 7.21
CA ASP A 1203 -30.16 -22.68 6.18
C ASP A 1203 -31.10 -21.61 5.60
N LEU A 1204 -32.39 -21.94 5.49
CA LEU A 1204 -33.42 -20.99 5.07
C LEU A 1204 -33.74 -19.94 6.14
N VAL A 1205 -33.60 -20.28 7.44
CA VAL A 1205 -33.70 -19.29 8.53
C VAL A 1205 -32.51 -18.34 8.50
N ALA A 1206 -31.29 -18.89 8.39
CA ALA A 1206 -30.04 -18.11 8.35
C ALA A 1206 -30.05 -17.05 7.24
N GLY A 1207 -30.32 -17.44 5.98
CA GLY A 1207 -30.34 -16.50 4.86
C GLY A 1207 -31.45 -15.45 4.94
N ALA A 1208 -32.58 -15.78 5.55
CA ALA A 1208 -33.67 -14.82 5.77
C ALA A 1208 -33.33 -13.83 6.90
N LEU A 1209 -32.73 -14.28 8.00
CA LEU A 1209 -32.27 -13.41 9.09
C LEU A 1209 -31.18 -12.46 8.59
N ALA A 1210 -30.20 -12.95 7.83
CA ALA A 1210 -29.15 -12.12 7.23
C ALA A 1210 -29.74 -10.97 6.38
N GLY A 1211 -30.73 -11.26 5.52
CA GLY A 1211 -31.45 -10.24 4.75
C GLY A 1211 -32.26 -9.27 5.62
N TYR A 1212 -32.96 -9.77 6.63
CA TYR A 1212 -33.76 -8.98 7.57
C TYR A 1212 -32.88 -8.02 8.41
N HIS A 1213 -31.75 -8.49 8.92
CA HIS A 1213 -30.80 -7.70 9.71
C HIS A 1213 -30.05 -6.68 8.85
N ALA A 1214 -29.57 -7.05 7.65
CA ALA A 1214 -28.94 -6.13 6.71
C ALA A 1214 -29.87 -4.97 6.30
N ASN A 1215 -31.18 -5.21 6.26
CA ASN A 1215 -32.22 -4.20 6.02
C ASN A 1215 -32.70 -3.46 7.28
N GLY A 1216 -31.94 -3.53 8.38
CA GLY A 1216 -32.23 -2.82 9.63
C GLY A 1216 -33.45 -3.38 10.38
N ASN A 1217 -33.55 -4.72 10.46
CA ASN A 1217 -34.64 -5.49 11.07
C ASN A 1217 -36.01 -5.22 10.41
N LYS A 1218 -36.06 -5.33 9.07
CA LYS A 1218 -37.27 -5.06 8.27
C LYS A 1218 -37.45 -6.05 7.13
N ASN A 1219 -38.68 -6.50 6.94
CA ASN A 1219 -39.10 -7.25 5.75
C ASN A 1219 -39.00 -6.42 4.47
N GLY A 1220 -38.90 -7.09 3.31
CA GLY A 1220 -38.85 -6.42 2.01
C GLY A 1220 -37.47 -5.91 1.60
N TRP A 1221 -36.40 -6.59 2.03
CA TRP A 1221 -35.04 -6.35 1.54
C TRP A 1221 -34.94 -6.65 0.03
N PRO A 1222 -33.97 -6.05 -0.70
CA PRO A 1222 -33.75 -6.38 -2.11
C PRO A 1222 -33.24 -7.82 -2.28
N THR A 1223 -33.49 -8.40 -3.45
CA THR A 1223 -32.74 -9.58 -3.93
C THR A 1223 -31.26 -9.20 -4.07
N ALA A 1224 -30.37 -10.13 -3.74
CA ALA A 1224 -28.92 -9.96 -3.93
C ALA A 1224 -28.57 -9.61 -5.39
N ASP A 1225 -27.74 -8.58 -5.59
CA ASP A 1225 -27.25 -8.11 -6.89
C ASP A 1225 -25.74 -8.34 -7.00
N PRO A 1226 -25.28 -9.41 -7.66
CA PRO A 1226 -23.84 -9.68 -7.82
C PRO A 1226 -23.13 -8.73 -8.80
N GLY A 1227 -23.81 -7.70 -9.30
CA GLY A 1227 -23.15 -6.52 -9.88
C GLY A 1227 -22.52 -5.59 -8.83
N GLN A 1228 -22.76 -5.83 -7.53
CA GLN A 1228 -22.22 -5.05 -6.42
C GLN A 1228 -21.12 -5.84 -5.68
N HIS A 1229 -19.95 -5.22 -5.52
CA HIS A 1229 -18.77 -5.84 -4.90
C HIS A 1229 -19.03 -6.34 -3.46
N THR A 1230 -19.85 -5.61 -2.69
CA THR A 1230 -20.30 -6.03 -1.35
C THR A 1230 -21.07 -7.35 -1.40
N THR A 1231 -22.06 -7.47 -2.28
CA THR A 1231 -22.81 -8.73 -2.46
C THR A 1231 -21.91 -9.86 -2.94
N VAL A 1232 -20.92 -9.60 -3.81
CA VAL A 1232 -19.95 -10.63 -4.22
C VAL A 1232 -19.09 -11.10 -3.02
N SER A 1233 -18.67 -10.19 -2.14
CA SER A 1233 -18.01 -10.54 -0.87
C SER A 1233 -18.93 -11.37 0.03
N ASP A 1234 -20.19 -10.95 0.23
CA ASP A 1234 -21.14 -11.68 1.06
C ASP A 1234 -21.32 -13.12 0.55
N LEU A 1235 -21.47 -13.28 -0.77
CA LEU A 1235 -21.59 -14.59 -1.45
C LEU A 1235 -20.33 -15.45 -1.31
N TYR A 1236 -19.14 -14.85 -1.29
CA TYR A 1236 -17.87 -15.52 -0.99
C TYR A 1236 -17.77 -15.99 0.47
N ASP A 1237 -18.21 -15.15 1.42
CA ASP A 1237 -18.11 -15.42 2.86
C ASP A 1237 -19.18 -16.40 3.37
N THR A 1238 -20.41 -16.30 2.84
CA THR A 1238 -21.62 -16.91 3.45
C THR A 1238 -22.51 -17.70 2.47
N GLY A 1239 -22.26 -17.62 1.15
CA GLY A 1239 -22.92 -18.45 0.14
C GLY A 1239 -24.45 -18.34 0.12
N ILE A 1240 -25.16 -19.40 0.53
CA ILE A 1240 -26.64 -19.38 0.56
C ILE A 1240 -27.24 -18.62 1.76
N HIS A 1241 -26.42 -18.24 2.74
CA HIS A 1241 -26.85 -17.43 3.88
C HIS A 1241 -26.70 -15.93 3.62
N SER A 1242 -26.20 -15.50 2.44
CA SER A 1242 -25.97 -14.09 2.15
C SER A 1242 -27.27 -13.26 2.08
N PRO A 1243 -27.23 -11.98 2.51
CA PRO A 1243 -28.39 -11.08 2.43
C PRO A 1243 -28.99 -11.04 1.01
N GLY A 1244 -30.30 -11.27 0.90
CA GLY A 1244 -31.00 -11.22 -0.39
C GLY A 1244 -30.96 -12.50 -1.23
N VAL A 1245 -30.36 -13.60 -0.76
CA VAL A 1245 -30.46 -14.93 -1.41
C VAL A 1245 -31.77 -15.63 -1.04
N VAL A 1246 -32.05 -15.76 0.25
CA VAL A 1246 -33.31 -16.34 0.75
C VAL A 1246 -34.32 -15.22 1.02
N MET A 1247 -35.50 -15.33 0.41
CA MET A 1247 -36.51 -14.28 0.38
C MET A 1247 -37.83 -14.74 1.02
N ILE A 1248 -37.83 -14.90 2.35
CA ILE A 1248 -39.01 -15.26 3.16
C ILE A 1248 -39.13 -14.24 4.31
N PRO A 1249 -40.29 -13.58 4.51
CA PRO A 1249 -40.43 -12.58 5.57
C PRO A 1249 -40.41 -13.21 6.97
N ILE A 1250 -39.92 -12.45 7.95
CA ILE A 1250 -39.82 -12.82 9.37
C ILE A 1250 -40.85 -12.00 10.16
N CYS A 1251 -41.64 -12.67 11.00
CA CYS A 1251 -42.92 -12.10 11.45
C CYS A 1251 -43.30 -12.50 12.87
N ASP A 1252 -43.84 -11.51 13.61
CA ASP A 1252 -44.52 -11.71 14.89
C ASP A 1252 -45.90 -12.39 14.70
N PRO A 1253 -46.32 -13.30 15.60
CA PRO A 1253 -47.60 -14.00 15.50
C PRO A 1253 -48.84 -13.10 15.57
N GLU A 1254 -48.84 -12.03 16.35
CA GLU A 1254 -50.01 -11.17 16.55
C GLU A 1254 -50.21 -10.24 15.34
N LEU A 1255 -49.12 -9.72 14.79
CA LEU A 1255 -49.09 -8.96 13.52
C LEU A 1255 -49.68 -9.78 12.36
N VAL A 1256 -49.24 -11.03 12.20
CA VAL A 1256 -49.76 -11.92 11.14
C VAL A 1256 -51.25 -12.22 11.34
N VAL A 1257 -51.70 -12.48 12.58
CA VAL A 1257 -53.13 -12.69 12.86
C VAL A 1257 -53.96 -11.44 12.57
N LEU A 1258 -53.45 -10.24 12.87
CA LEU A 1258 -54.11 -8.98 12.55
C LEU A 1258 -54.29 -8.82 11.03
N ASN A 1259 -53.22 -8.97 10.25
CA ASN A 1259 -53.25 -8.80 8.81
C ASN A 1259 -54.10 -9.87 8.11
N TRP A 1260 -54.01 -11.13 8.55
CA TRP A 1260 -54.86 -12.23 8.08
C TRP A 1260 -56.34 -12.03 8.46
N SER A 1261 -56.64 -11.25 9.51
CA SER A 1261 -58.01 -10.86 9.87
C SER A 1261 -58.58 -9.74 8.99
N ASN A 1262 -57.72 -8.81 8.53
CA ASN A 1262 -58.09 -7.73 7.60
C ASN A 1262 -58.40 -8.29 6.21
N GLY A 1263 -57.67 -9.33 5.78
CA GLY A 1263 -57.99 -10.12 4.59
C GLY A 1263 -57.57 -9.51 3.25
N ASP A 1264 -56.83 -8.41 3.24
CA ASP A 1264 -56.14 -7.92 2.04
C ASP A 1264 -54.87 -8.76 1.79
N THR A 1265 -55.05 -9.87 1.08
CA THR A 1265 -53.94 -10.73 0.64
C THR A 1265 -53.20 -10.19 -0.58
N THR A 1266 -53.42 -8.92 -0.95
CA THR A 1266 -52.72 -8.22 -2.04
C THR A 1266 -51.82 -7.08 -1.55
N ALA A 1267 -51.84 -6.77 -0.25
CA ALA A 1267 -50.93 -5.82 0.37
C ALA A 1267 -49.45 -6.25 0.20
N PRO A 1268 -48.54 -5.33 -0.17
CA PRO A 1268 -47.11 -5.61 -0.21
C PRO A 1268 -46.59 -6.13 1.13
N GLY A 1269 -45.82 -7.22 1.11
CA GLY A 1269 -45.26 -7.83 2.32
C GLY A 1269 -46.26 -8.62 3.18
N TYR A 1270 -47.51 -8.82 2.75
CA TYR A 1270 -48.48 -9.68 3.43
C TYR A 1270 -47.91 -11.09 3.71
N PRO A 1271 -48.10 -11.66 4.92
CA PRO A 1271 -48.91 -11.16 6.03
C PRO A 1271 -48.13 -10.33 7.06
N CYS A 1272 -46.91 -9.91 6.76
CA CYS A 1272 -45.90 -9.44 7.72
C CYS A 1272 -45.52 -7.95 7.61
N GLN A 1273 -46.30 -7.20 6.84
CA GLN A 1273 -46.30 -5.74 6.75
C GLN A 1273 -47.76 -5.26 6.75
N VAL A 1274 -48.00 -4.00 7.12
CA VAL A 1274 -49.34 -3.38 7.33
C VAL A 1274 -49.61 -2.33 6.25
#